data_AF-A0A2N5DZ72-F1
#
_entry.id   AF-A0A2N5DZ72-F1
#
_cell.length_a   1.000
_cell.length_b   1.000
_cell.length_c   1.000
_cell.angle_alpha   90.00
_cell.angle_beta   90.00
_cell.angle_gamma   90.00
#
_symmetry.space_group_name_H-M   'P 1'
#
loop_
_entity.id
_entity.type
_entity.pdbx_description
1 polymer ?
#
loop_
_entity_poly.entity_id
_entity_poly.type
_entity_poly.pdbx_seq_one_letter_code
_entity_poly.pdbx_strand_id
1 'polypeptide(L)'
;MFNRKLRKLFRDPKLFFSDMLLKQHKKVAAVKPKKYDGKHHFTVVSAIYNVGRYLEEYFQSLIAQRLDFRTHIHLVLVDDGSTDDSAEIIKRWQAKYPKNITYLWKENGGQASARNLGLQHVNTEWVTFIDPDDFVDKEYFFAADAFASAHANSNLHMMACNFVFYFDETNMIKDTHPLKYRFAGGDKLFPLDALKKQLQLSASTAIFRTANIIKHQLQFNAEIKPSFEDAHFVAHYLMSVGTGSAGFLKSARYYYRKRGDGTSTLDTSWEKPGLFDAVLEKGCLDILNRYQEKGLPVPYHVQLTMAYHLIWYIKRLHSQPHALNFLTEAQKKKFYRLVDEIYSRIDTQTIMEFDLAGSWFFHKVGILGCFKNSDPAFQIVYIESYDAPKKLVQLRYFTRAAGLEAISVNGKDCVPHYVKTMNHPFGERLFVQERRLWVPLEENSLLKITINNVPTRLSLAGKHHQQGLKGNLITQHFRDQKPDYVKKGKFDDYWLLMDRETQADDNAEHLYRYIRDNHPEQKIIFALSEHSHDWARLDREGFNLVAFGSTRHEAVLKSCAKIISSHADQCVVNYLGPKMLSGRHFIFLQHGVIKDDLSVWLNQKEHIDCFVTSSKAEYLSVCGEGSPYKYGKKEVVLSGLPRYDQLVNNQKVNGKMLLIMPTWRSNIVGAGNGAGHEREINPDFMSTRFAQAWMSLLNAPELAQLTKKYGYQVVFFPHANLTPYLPKFQVPDYISVMGHADMAIQTLFKQATFMLTDYSSVAFDMAVQRKPSIYYQFDEDEVFSGGHTYRKGYFSYRENGFGPVVTEQSDVLAELDTMMARGGLTLPAIQQRIEETFPHRDGGNCARTYRAIVALDQPLTEGAIDTEILESYARQASQYRQWALATARWSQLVEQGSAEQRQHARLPLLTALREGGKIGEALHYLANAFTVEERESNNILIGEEANLHMACRQWQKAAACWQVLPVLTPPELLAHMQSVAEQGDVAVLRKIVRHQRRHYDTAALNVMSDVWAAIAAGDHDHALTLLDAHVAGFTEEERMACRVDLLRCRLNREKGEFAPALEALKKCQTQGNAGISADIELALIAAQQKRWKEVEAAVLKTGLTVDQQDSALVLAYLQALRHQKKHDVLHAYLAQLPEQHSRHALLLPELGEAFIALKLWNKAAEVWMALLDDEPQAYYRLAYTYRMLGMAEEGLALLLGSHNGMPGDLDEWLLRAELAQLAGDWQEASHAWSSVLRYYPDNAPAESWDRLYHAELISSMRGLKILEKNN
;
A
#
# COMPACT_ATOMS: atom_id res chain seq x y z
N MET A 1 -31.24 64.78 9.57
CA MET A 1 -30.15 63.81 9.84
C MET A 1 -30.17 62.56 8.93
N PHE A 2 -31.34 62.12 8.41
CA PHE A 2 -31.48 60.93 7.55
C PHE A 2 -30.76 61.02 6.18
N ASN A 3 -30.71 62.21 5.58
CA ASN A 3 -30.19 62.43 4.22
C ASN A 3 -28.66 62.24 4.09
N ARG A 4 -27.89 62.42 5.17
CA ARG A 4 -26.42 62.27 5.19
C ARG A 4 -25.97 60.81 5.34
N LYS A 5 -26.78 60.00 6.05
CA LYS A 5 -26.58 58.57 6.27
C LYS A 5 -26.87 57.76 5.01
N LEU A 6 -27.98 58.07 4.31
CA LEU A 6 -28.29 57.45 3.02
C LEU A 6 -27.21 57.75 1.97
N ARG A 7 -26.76 59.01 1.85
CA ARG A 7 -25.65 59.34 0.93
C ARG A 7 -24.37 58.61 1.26
N LYS A 8 -24.05 58.39 2.55
CA LYS A 8 -22.88 57.61 2.97
C LYS A 8 -23.05 56.12 2.61
N LEU A 9 -24.24 55.54 2.78
CA LEU A 9 -24.54 54.17 2.38
C LEU A 9 -24.38 53.95 0.86
N PHE A 10 -24.82 54.89 0.02
CA PHE A 10 -24.68 54.76 -1.43
C PHE A 10 -23.28 55.10 -1.96
N ARG A 11 -22.56 56.04 -1.32
CA ARG A 11 -21.20 56.45 -1.73
C ARG A 11 -20.14 55.46 -1.27
N ASP A 12 -20.27 54.95 -0.06
CA ASP A 12 -19.31 54.04 0.57
C ASP A 12 -20.04 53.13 1.58
N PRO A 13 -20.66 52.04 1.08
CA PRO A 13 -21.43 51.12 1.92
C PRO A 13 -20.59 50.53 3.05
N LYS A 14 -19.32 50.20 2.78
CA LYS A 14 -18.39 49.65 3.77
C LYS A 14 -18.18 50.63 4.92
N LEU A 15 -17.91 51.91 4.63
CA LEU A 15 -17.70 52.93 5.65
C LEU A 15 -19.00 53.25 6.43
N PHE A 16 -20.18 53.07 5.81
CA PHE A 16 -21.46 53.23 6.51
C PHE A 16 -21.70 52.11 7.52
N PHE A 17 -21.53 50.85 7.11
CA PHE A 17 -21.72 49.70 8.00
C PHE A 17 -20.63 49.64 9.08
N SER A 18 -19.38 50.04 8.78
CA SER A 18 -18.31 50.11 9.78
C SER A 18 -18.59 51.16 10.86
N ASP A 19 -19.05 52.36 10.50
CA ASP A 19 -19.44 53.40 11.46
C ASP A 19 -20.64 53.00 12.31
N MET A 20 -21.60 52.29 11.71
CA MET A 20 -22.78 51.79 12.41
C MET A 20 -22.39 50.72 13.43
N LEU A 21 -21.52 49.78 13.04
CA LEU A 21 -20.92 48.77 13.92
C LEU A 21 -20.11 49.43 15.04
N LEU A 22 -19.26 50.41 14.73
CA LEU A 22 -18.49 51.17 15.73
C LEU A 22 -19.39 51.89 16.74
N LYS A 23 -20.50 52.48 16.29
CA LYS A 23 -21.48 53.13 17.18
C LYS A 23 -22.29 52.15 18.02
N GLN A 24 -22.67 51.00 17.47
CA GLN A 24 -23.30 49.92 18.25
C GLN A 24 -22.32 49.33 19.26
N HIS A 25 -21.09 49.07 18.86
CA HIS A 25 -20.01 48.60 19.72
C HIS A 25 -19.77 49.57 20.87
N LYS A 26 -19.67 50.88 20.61
CA LYS A 26 -19.56 51.91 21.67
C LYS A 26 -20.78 51.95 22.60
N LYS A 27 -22.00 51.74 22.09
CA LYS A 27 -23.22 51.66 22.91
C LYS A 27 -23.27 50.40 23.79
N VAL A 28 -22.79 49.26 23.29
CA VAL A 28 -22.73 48.00 24.04
C VAL A 28 -21.58 48.00 25.05
N ALA A 29 -20.44 48.58 24.69
CA ALA A 29 -19.28 48.74 25.57
C ALA A 29 -19.54 49.69 26.76
N ALA A 30 -20.51 50.61 26.64
CA ALA A 30 -20.92 51.50 27.72
C ALA A 30 -21.77 50.79 28.80
N VAL A 31 -22.31 49.60 28.53
CA VAL A 31 -23.09 48.82 29.50
C VAL A 31 -22.13 47.97 30.34
N LYS A 32 -21.78 48.46 31.54
CA LYS A 32 -21.00 47.67 32.50
C LYS A 32 -21.82 46.43 32.91
N PRO A 33 -21.25 45.21 32.88
CA PRO A 33 -21.96 44.01 33.33
C PRO A 33 -22.34 44.16 34.80
N LYS A 34 -23.54 43.70 35.18
CA LYS A 34 -23.98 43.68 36.58
C LYS A 34 -23.02 42.77 37.36
N LYS A 35 -22.23 43.36 38.26
CA LYS A 35 -21.28 42.62 39.10
C LYS A 35 -22.03 41.55 39.89
N TYR A 36 -21.47 40.34 39.88
CA TYR A 36 -21.99 39.16 40.55
C TYR A 36 -21.01 38.78 41.66
N ASP A 37 -21.54 38.67 42.87
CA ASP A 37 -20.80 38.18 44.04
C ASP A 37 -20.92 36.65 44.05
N GLY A 38 -19.84 35.98 43.69
CA GLY A 38 -19.79 34.52 43.56
C GLY A 38 -19.54 33.79 44.87
N LYS A 39 -19.32 32.48 44.78
CA LYS A 39 -19.07 31.61 45.94
C LYS A 39 -17.61 31.17 46.05
N HIS A 40 -16.87 31.21 44.94
CA HIS A 40 -15.53 30.65 44.83
C HIS A 40 -14.50 31.74 44.51
N HIS A 41 -13.29 31.54 45.04
CA HIS A 41 -12.14 32.43 44.83
C HIS A 41 -11.16 31.80 43.83
N PHE A 42 -10.61 32.62 42.94
CA PHE A 42 -9.72 32.20 41.85
C PHE A 42 -8.39 32.98 41.91
N THR A 43 -7.27 32.27 41.76
CA THR A 43 -5.96 32.88 41.51
C THR A 43 -5.55 32.66 40.07
N VAL A 44 -5.12 33.72 39.39
CA VAL A 44 -4.47 33.67 38.09
C VAL A 44 -2.97 33.80 38.30
N VAL A 45 -2.21 32.79 37.90
CA VAL A 45 -0.74 32.81 37.92
C VAL A 45 -0.24 33.04 36.50
N SER A 46 0.43 34.17 36.25
CA SER A 46 0.95 34.51 34.92
C SER A 46 2.46 34.71 34.96
N ALA A 47 3.16 34.04 34.04
CA ALA A 47 4.59 34.21 33.81
C ALA A 47 4.81 35.35 32.81
N ILE A 48 5.53 36.39 33.21
CA ILE A 48 5.74 37.61 32.44
C ILE A 48 7.20 37.64 31.94
N TYR A 49 7.39 37.75 30.63
CA TYR A 49 8.71 37.99 30.03
C TYR A 49 8.57 38.76 28.73
N ASN A 50 8.92 40.05 28.73
CA ASN A 50 8.92 40.92 27.54
C ASN A 50 7.56 40.96 26.80
N VAL A 51 6.47 41.22 27.55
CA VAL A 51 5.09 41.24 27.05
C VAL A 51 4.37 42.55 27.34
N GLY A 52 5.11 43.63 27.62
CA GLY A 52 4.56 44.92 28.05
C GLY A 52 3.46 45.44 27.13
N ARG A 53 3.63 45.27 25.82
CA ARG A 53 2.65 45.65 24.78
C ARG A 53 1.25 45.04 24.93
N TYR A 54 1.11 43.92 25.64
CA TYR A 54 -0.15 43.18 25.78
C TYR A 54 -0.81 43.32 27.15
N LEU A 55 -0.05 43.73 28.17
CA LEU A 55 -0.49 43.70 29.56
C LEU A 55 -1.76 44.53 29.82
N GLU A 56 -1.93 45.66 29.13
CA GLU A 56 -3.10 46.51 29.31
C GLU A 56 -4.41 45.80 28.98
N GLU A 57 -4.46 45.08 27.85
CA GLU A 57 -5.64 44.31 27.45
C GLU A 57 -5.87 43.11 28.36
N TYR A 58 -4.79 42.43 28.75
CA TYR A 58 -4.81 41.35 29.73
C TYR A 58 -5.47 41.81 31.05
N PHE A 59 -4.99 42.89 31.66
CA PHE A 59 -5.56 43.43 32.91
C PHE A 59 -7.01 43.88 32.73
N GLN A 60 -7.33 44.55 31.62
CA GLN A 60 -8.70 44.97 31.33
C GLN A 60 -9.65 43.78 31.26
N SER A 61 -9.24 42.68 30.64
CA SER A 61 -10.06 41.47 30.50
C SER A 61 -10.40 40.83 31.86
N LEU A 62 -9.48 40.89 32.82
CA LEU A 62 -9.64 40.33 34.16
C LEU A 62 -10.47 41.22 35.09
N ILE A 63 -10.34 42.55 34.98
CA ILE A 63 -11.08 43.50 35.81
C ILE A 63 -12.52 43.69 35.31
N ALA A 64 -12.73 43.55 34.00
CA ALA A 64 -14.04 43.67 33.36
C ALA A 64 -14.95 42.45 33.57
N GLN A 65 -14.49 41.42 34.29
CA GLN A 65 -15.26 40.21 34.59
C GLN A 65 -16.59 40.54 35.28
N ARG A 66 -17.61 39.73 35.00
CA ARG A 66 -18.90 39.82 35.68
C ARG A 66 -18.79 39.38 37.14
N LEU A 67 -18.01 38.32 37.42
CA LEU A 67 -17.61 37.98 38.78
C LEU A 67 -16.80 39.15 39.36
N ASP A 68 -17.10 39.55 40.59
CA ASP A 68 -16.42 40.72 41.18
C ASP A 68 -14.92 40.46 41.37
N PHE A 69 -14.11 41.30 40.73
CA PHE A 69 -12.66 41.17 40.74
C PHE A 69 -12.07 41.43 42.13
N ARG A 70 -12.62 42.38 42.89
CA ARG A 70 -12.03 42.78 44.18
C ARG A 70 -12.20 41.71 45.23
N THR A 71 -13.30 40.98 45.19
CA THR A 71 -13.59 39.91 46.17
C THR A 71 -13.11 38.54 45.72
N HIS A 72 -13.30 38.15 44.45
CA HIS A 72 -13.15 36.75 44.04
C HIS A 72 -11.93 36.43 43.17
N ILE A 73 -11.19 37.43 42.67
CA ILE A 73 -10.08 37.21 41.73
C ILE A 73 -8.77 37.79 42.29
N HIS A 74 -7.74 36.96 42.31
CA HIS A 74 -6.37 37.32 42.71
C HIS A 74 -5.41 37.03 41.55
N LEU A 75 -4.43 37.89 41.35
CA LEU A 75 -3.40 37.78 40.31
C LEU A 75 -2.05 37.64 40.98
N VAL A 76 -1.29 36.62 40.60
CA VAL A 76 0.11 36.43 40.93
C VAL A 76 0.91 36.55 39.64
N LEU A 77 1.59 37.68 39.48
CA LEU A 77 2.33 38.04 38.28
C LEU A 77 3.81 37.87 38.57
N VAL A 78 4.43 36.90 37.91
CA VAL A 78 5.84 36.57 38.09
C VAL A 78 6.63 37.05 36.89
N ASP A 79 7.38 38.13 37.09
CA ASP A 79 8.30 38.70 36.12
C ASP A 79 9.61 37.92 36.08
N ASP A 80 9.80 37.20 34.99
CA ASP A 80 10.90 36.26 34.74
C ASP A 80 12.08 36.98 34.06
N GLY A 81 12.42 38.17 34.56
CA GLY A 81 13.55 38.97 34.10
C GLY A 81 13.27 39.83 32.85
N SER A 82 12.07 40.42 32.74
CA SER A 82 11.73 41.30 31.61
C SER A 82 12.65 42.51 31.52
N THR A 83 12.96 42.94 30.30
CA THR A 83 13.77 44.12 29.98
C THR A 83 12.97 45.25 29.33
N ASP A 84 11.67 45.03 29.09
CA ASP A 84 10.73 46.03 28.60
C ASP A 84 9.98 46.75 29.74
N ASP A 85 8.89 47.45 29.43
CA ASP A 85 8.08 48.22 30.37
C ASP A 85 7.09 47.36 31.20
N SER A 86 7.17 46.02 31.12
CA SER A 86 6.25 45.11 31.82
C SER A 86 6.16 45.39 33.32
N ALA A 87 7.30 45.56 34.00
CA ALA A 87 7.36 45.78 35.44
C ALA A 87 6.66 47.09 35.86
N GLU A 88 6.80 48.15 35.07
CA GLU A 88 6.17 49.45 35.33
C GLU A 88 4.65 49.35 35.21
N ILE A 89 4.16 48.72 34.14
CA ILE A 89 2.73 48.52 33.90
C ILE A 89 2.11 47.71 35.05
N ILE A 90 2.75 46.61 35.46
CA ILE A 90 2.25 45.77 36.54
C ILE A 90 2.17 46.53 37.87
N LYS A 91 3.24 47.26 38.24
CA LYS A 91 3.27 48.06 39.49
C LYS A 91 2.17 49.12 39.52
N ARG A 92 1.85 49.73 38.38
CA ARG A 92 0.75 50.70 38.26
C ARG A 92 -0.61 50.06 38.52
N TRP A 93 -0.86 48.87 37.98
CA TRP A 93 -2.09 48.11 38.26
C TRP A 93 -2.14 47.60 39.70
N GLN A 94 -1.01 47.15 40.24
CA GLN A 94 -0.86 46.73 41.63
C GLN A 94 -1.22 47.87 42.59
N ALA A 95 -0.75 49.10 42.36
CA ALA A 95 -1.11 50.26 43.18
C ALA A 95 -2.63 50.52 43.23
N LYS A 96 -3.35 50.21 42.14
CA LYS A 96 -4.81 50.37 42.05
C LYS A 96 -5.59 49.22 42.71
N TYR A 97 -5.00 48.03 42.79
CA TYR A 97 -5.61 46.83 43.38
C TYR A 97 -4.61 46.07 44.28
N PRO A 98 -4.12 46.69 45.36
CA PRO A 98 -3.00 46.15 46.15
C PRO A 98 -3.34 44.86 46.92
N LYS A 99 -4.63 44.57 47.12
CA LYS A 99 -5.11 43.33 47.74
C LYS A 99 -5.31 42.18 46.74
N ASN A 100 -5.38 42.48 45.45
CA ASN A 100 -5.69 41.50 44.41
C ASN A 100 -4.48 41.16 43.55
N ILE A 101 -3.46 42.03 43.47
CA ILE A 101 -2.32 41.84 42.57
C ILE A 101 -1.02 41.69 43.39
N THR A 102 -0.41 40.52 43.27
CA THR A 102 0.92 40.21 43.78
C THR A 102 1.91 40.23 42.63
N TYR A 103 2.93 41.09 42.73
CA TYR A 103 4.04 41.13 41.78
C TYR A 103 5.28 40.47 42.41
N LEU A 104 5.89 39.56 41.67
CA LEU A 104 7.13 38.88 42.04
C LEU A 104 8.12 39.04 40.90
N TRP A 105 9.38 39.27 41.22
CA TRP A 105 10.46 39.33 40.24
C TRP A 105 11.46 38.21 40.51
N LYS A 106 11.99 37.60 39.44
CA LYS A 106 13.06 36.62 39.49
C LYS A 106 13.96 36.75 38.26
N GLU A 107 15.18 36.23 38.35
CA GLU A 107 16.04 36.03 37.19
C GLU A 107 15.40 35.02 36.21
N ASN A 108 15.60 35.21 34.91
CA ASN A 108 14.94 34.43 33.86
C ASN A 108 15.25 32.92 33.98
N GLY A 109 14.22 32.12 34.23
CA GLY A 109 14.29 30.65 34.28
C GLY A 109 13.37 29.95 33.27
N GLY A 110 12.58 30.72 32.52
CA GLY A 110 11.51 30.26 31.65
C GLY A 110 10.15 30.13 32.37
N GLN A 111 9.08 30.06 31.57
CA GLN A 111 7.68 30.08 32.01
C GLN A 111 7.32 29.07 33.11
N ALA A 112 7.84 27.83 33.02
CA ALA A 112 7.62 26.80 34.04
C ALA A 112 8.21 27.21 35.40
N SER A 113 9.40 27.81 35.41
CA SER A 113 10.06 28.30 36.63
C SER A 113 9.25 29.44 37.26
N ALA A 114 8.76 30.37 36.44
CA ALA A 114 7.93 31.48 36.89
C ALA A 114 6.56 31.02 37.44
N ARG A 115 5.87 30.09 36.76
CA ARG A 115 4.59 29.52 37.23
C ARG A 115 4.76 28.74 38.54
N ASN A 116 5.86 28.00 38.70
CA ASN A 116 6.17 27.29 39.96
C ASN A 116 6.40 28.26 41.13
N LEU A 117 7.11 29.37 40.92
CA LEU A 117 7.22 30.41 41.94
C LEU A 117 5.85 30.98 42.28
N GLY A 118 5.05 31.31 41.26
CA GLY A 118 3.71 31.85 41.46
C GLY A 118 2.77 30.92 42.24
N LEU A 119 2.87 29.60 41.99
CA LEU A 119 2.12 28.57 42.72
C LEU A 119 2.36 28.59 44.24
N GLN A 120 3.54 29.02 44.71
CA GLN A 120 3.85 29.14 46.14
C GLN A 120 3.05 30.26 46.83
N HIS A 121 2.49 31.20 46.05
CA HIS A 121 1.73 32.34 46.55
C HIS A 121 0.21 32.19 46.33
N VAL A 122 -0.25 31.03 45.87
CA VAL A 122 -1.68 30.75 45.66
C VAL A 122 -2.34 30.36 46.98
N ASN A 123 -3.40 31.07 47.36
CA ASN A 123 -4.15 30.84 48.60
C ASN A 123 -5.67 30.63 48.39
N THR A 124 -6.13 30.59 47.14
CA THR A 124 -7.55 30.43 46.79
C THR A 124 -7.94 28.99 46.49
N GLU A 125 -9.24 28.69 46.42
CA GLU A 125 -9.73 27.34 46.10
C GLU A 125 -9.35 26.88 44.69
N TRP A 126 -9.44 27.79 43.71
CA TRP A 126 -9.16 27.51 42.31
C TRP A 126 -7.97 28.32 41.80
N VAL A 127 -7.20 27.73 40.89
CA VAL A 127 -6.05 28.38 40.22
C VAL A 127 -6.09 28.15 38.71
N THR A 128 -5.66 29.15 37.93
CA THR A 128 -5.53 29.08 36.48
C THR A 128 -4.27 29.83 36.01
N PHE A 129 -3.77 29.53 34.81
CA PHE A 129 -2.47 30.01 34.32
C PHE A 129 -2.60 30.87 33.06
N ILE A 130 -3.48 31.88 33.08
CA ILE A 130 -3.75 32.71 31.89
C ILE A 130 -2.46 33.40 31.43
N ASP A 131 -2.13 33.26 30.15
CA ASP A 131 -0.90 33.86 29.61
C ASP A 131 -1.08 35.38 29.43
N PRO A 132 -0.05 36.20 29.73
CA PRO A 132 -0.17 37.66 29.79
C PRO A 132 -0.27 38.37 28.43
N ASP A 133 -0.01 37.64 27.33
CA ASP A 133 -0.23 38.09 25.96
C ASP A 133 -1.63 37.72 25.41
N ASP A 134 -2.37 36.91 26.18
CA ASP A 134 -3.74 36.50 25.90
C ASP A 134 -4.75 37.30 26.74
N PHE A 135 -6.04 37.05 26.51
CA PHE A 135 -7.13 37.65 27.27
C PHE A 135 -8.35 36.74 27.37
N VAL A 136 -9.24 37.01 28.31
CA VAL A 136 -10.44 36.19 28.55
C VAL A 136 -11.74 36.96 28.37
N ASP A 137 -12.81 36.25 28.04
CA ASP A 137 -14.14 36.83 27.92
C ASP A 137 -14.67 37.32 29.27
N LYS A 138 -15.48 38.39 29.28
CA LYS A 138 -16.03 38.98 30.52
C LYS A 138 -16.88 38.01 31.35
N GLU A 139 -17.37 36.92 30.76
CA GLU A 139 -18.13 35.87 31.45
C GLU A 139 -17.26 34.69 31.90
N TYR A 140 -15.94 34.69 31.66
CA TYR A 140 -15.04 33.56 31.91
C TYR A 140 -15.11 33.03 33.35
N PHE A 141 -14.87 33.90 34.34
CA PHE A 141 -14.89 33.49 35.75
C PHE A 141 -16.32 33.33 36.30
N PHE A 142 -17.29 34.05 35.74
CA PHE A 142 -18.69 33.86 36.08
C PHE A 142 -19.18 32.45 35.69
N ALA A 143 -18.86 32.01 34.47
CA ALA A 143 -19.16 30.67 33.99
C ALA A 143 -18.50 29.60 34.87
N ALA A 144 -17.23 29.80 35.25
CA ALA A 144 -16.51 28.89 36.13
C ALA A 144 -17.16 28.80 37.53
N ASP A 145 -17.47 29.93 38.17
CA ASP A 145 -18.14 29.94 39.50
C ASP A 145 -19.53 29.32 39.45
N ALA A 146 -20.32 29.65 38.43
CA ALA A 146 -21.67 29.10 38.27
C ALA A 146 -21.63 27.58 38.06
N PHE A 147 -20.69 27.09 37.24
CA PHE A 147 -20.53 25.66 36.99
C PHE A 147 -20.05 24.92 38.23
N ALA A 148 -19.03 25.44 38.92
CA ALA A 148 -18.53 24.86 40.17
C ALA A 148 -19.62 24.80 41.25
N SER A 149 -20.39 25.89 41.40
CA SER A 149 -21.53 25.96 42.33
C SER A 149 -22.60 24.94 42.02
N ALA A 150 -22.96 24.76 40.75
CA ALA A 150 -23.97 23.80 40.31
C ALA A 150 -23.54 22.33 40.53
N HIS A 151 -22.22 22.09 40.62
CA HIS A 151 -21.63 20.75 40.70
C HIS A 151 -20.83 20.53 41.99
N ALA A 152 -21.14 21.26 43.07
CA ALA A 152 -20.41 21.16 44.35
C ALA A 152 -20.35 19.73 44.92
N ASN A 153 -21.37 18.91 44.65
CA ASN A 153 -21.45 17.51 45.11
C ASN A 153 -20.83 16.49 44.15
N SER A 154 -20.30 16.91 43.00
CA SER A 154 -19.81 15.99 41.96
C SER A 154 -18.32 15.67 42.04
N ASN A 155 -17.66 16.07 43.14
CA ASN A 155 -16.21 15.97 43.31
C ASN A 155 -15.44 16.55 42.10
N LEU A 156 -15.71 17.82 41.79
CA LEU A 156 -15.12 18.54 40.65
C LEU A 156 -13.66 18.91 40.94
N HIS A 157 -12.74 18.52 40.05
CA HIS A 157 -11.31 18.74 40.23
C HIS A 157 -10.67 19.66 39.19
N MET A 158 -11.23 19.76 37.98
CA MET A 158 -10.68 20.59 36.90
C MET A 158 -11.83 21.16 36.06
N MET A 159 -11.68 22.38 35.56
CA MET A 159 -12.56 22.97 34.56
C MET A 159 -11.74 23.38 33.33
N ALA A 160 -11.91 22.66 32.22
CA ALA A 160 -11.36 23.00 30.91
C ALA A 160 -12.20 24.09 30.25
N CYS A 161 -11.52 25.12 29.71
CA CYS A 161 -12.13 26.31 29.15
C CYS A 161 -12.01 26.34 27.62
N ASN A 162 -12.93 27.06 26.98
CA ASN A 162 -13.05 27.14 25.53
C ASN A 162 -11.94 27.98 24.90
N PHE A 163 -11.02 27.32 24.19
CA PHE A 163 -9.92 27.94 23.47
C PHE A 163 -10.40 28.51 22.13
N VAL A 164 -10.20 29.80 21.89
CA VAL A 164 -10.59 30.49 20.66
C VAL A 164 -9.42 31.30 20.13
N PHE A 165 -9.12 31.21 18.83
CA PHE A 165 -8.04 32.00 18.24
C PHE A 165 -8.44 33.48 18.06
N TYR A 166 -7.53 34.37 18.42
CA TYR A 166 -7.54 35.79 18.11
C TYR A 166 -6.33 36.13 17.23
N PHE A 167 -6.56 36.67 16.03
CA PHE A 167 -5.50 37.02 15.07
C PHE A 167 -5.17 38.50 15.18
N ASP A 168 -4.00 38.83 15.71
CA ASP A 168 -3.59 40.19 16.09
C ASP A 168 -3.59 41.16 14.89
N GLU A 169 -3.02 40.74 13.76
CA GLU A 169 -2.91 41.56 12.54
C GLU A 169 -4.26 41.99 11.96
N THR A 170 -5.27 41.12 12.11
CA THR A 170 -6.58 41.30 11.46
C THR A 170 -7.69 41.62 12.45
N ASN A 171 -7.39 41.62 13.75
CA ASN A 171 -8.37 41.68 14.86
C ASN A 171 -9.53 40.69 14.69
N MET A 172 -9.26 39.49 14.14
CA MET A 172 -10.28 38.48 13.87
C MET A 172 -10.32 37.40 14.95
N ILE A 173 -11.52 37.05 15.42
CA ILE A 173 -11.77 35.89 16.28
C ILE A 173 -12.23 34.72 15.42
N LYS A 174 -11.58 33.55 15.54
CA LYS A 174 -11.99 32.31 14.85
C LYS A 174 -11.96 31.10 15.78
N ASP A 175 -13.10 30.44 15.93
CA ASP A 175 -13.21 29.15 16.62
C ASP A 175 -12.92 27.99 15.64
N THR A 176 -11.63 27.83 15.33
CA THR A 176 -11.12 26.83 14.38
C THR A 176 -10.13 25.86 15.01
N HIS A 177 -10.03 25.82 16.35
CA HIS A 177 -9.11 24.92 17.02
C HIS A 177 -9.51 23.45 16.81
N PRO A 178 -8.57 22.52 16.54
CA PRO A 178 -8.88 21.10 16.30
C PRO A 178 -9.65 20.43 17.44
N LEU A 179 -9.44 20.87 18.68
CA LEU A 179 -10.10 20.30 19.86
C LEU A 179 -11.46 20.94 20.20
N LYS A 180 -12.03 21.82 19.36
CA LYS A 180 -13.31 22.49 19.70
C LYS A 180 -14.50 21.55 19.88
N TYR A 181 -14.43 20.34 19.31
CA TYR A 181 -15.49 19.32 19.46
C TYR A 181 -15.78 18.97 20.93
N ARG A 182 -14.79 19.12 21.83
CA ARG A 182 -14.94 18.89 23.27
C ARG A 182 -16.01 19.78 23.92
N PHE A 183 -16.34 20.90 23.28
CA PHE A 183 -17.37 21.84 23.72
C PHE A 183 -18.64 21.80 22.87
N ALA A 184 -18.76 20.86 21.92
CA ALA A 184 -19.92 20.79 21.02
C ALA A 184 -21.25 20.63 21.78
N GLY A 185 -21.21 19.94 22.92
CA GLY A 185 -22.37 19.72 23.79
C GLY A 185 -22.69 20.86 24.77
N GLY A 186 -22.01 22.01 24.70
CA GLY A 186 -22.12 23.04 25.74
C GLY A 186 -21.29 22.70 26.99
N ASP A 187 -21.65 23.32 28.12
CA ASP A 187 -20.96 23.09 29.40
C ASP A 187 -21.34 21.71 29.95
N LYS A 188 -20.34 20.84 30.14
CA LYS A 188 -20.59 19.43 30.54
C LYS A 188 -19.60 18.94 31.58
N LEU A 189 -20.08 18.02 32.42
CA LEU A 189 -19.28 17.28 33.39
C LEU A 189 -18.91 15.90 32.84
N PHE A 190 -17.67 15.47 33.06
CA PHE A 190 -17.17 14.15 32.69
C PHE A 190 -16.45 13.49 33.88
N PRO A 191 -16.71 12.21 34.17
CA PRO A 191 -15.89 11.43 35.10
C PRO A 191 -14.45 11.32 34.60
N LEU A 192 -13.46 11.40 35.50
CA LEU A 192 -12.04 11.37 35.15
C LEU A 192 -11.60 10.03 34.54
N ASP A 193 -12.17 8.93 35.00
CA ASP A 193 -11.98 7.57 34.46
C ASP A 193 -12.66 7.37 33.09
N ALA A 194 -13.57 8.27 32.70
CA ALA A 194 -14.35 8.19 31.47
C ALA A 194 -14.14 9.39 30.52
N LEU A 195 -12.99 10.07 30.60
CA LEU A 195 -12.69 11.24 29.75
C LEU A 195 -12.71 10.91 28.25
N LYS A 196 -12.47 9.67 27.82
CA LYS A 196 -12.50 9.23 26.41
C LYS A 196 -11.74 10.21 25.47
N LYS A 197 -12.45 10.94 24.60
CA LYS A 197 -11.87 11.91 23.64
C LYS A 197 -11.70 13.33 24.23
N GLN A 198 -11.98 13.56 25.51
CA GLN A 198 -11.88 14.89 26.13
C GLN A 198 -10.45 15.22 26.54
N LEU A 199 -9.67 15.75 25.58
CA LEU A 199 -8.27 16.13 25.79
C LEU A 199 -8.17 17.53 26.41
N GLN A 200 -7.30 17.70 27.42
CA GLN A 200 -6.88 19.00 27.95
C GLN A 200 -5.35 19.03 27.97
N LEU A 201 -4.74 19.91 27.17
CA LEU A 201 -3.30 19.95 26.93
C LEU A 201 -2.62 21.24 27.40
N SER A 202 -3.40 22.29 27.67
CA SER A 202 -2.88 23.60 28.07
C SER A 202 -3.28 23.86 29.52
N ALA A 203 -2.34 24.32 30.34
CA ALA A 203 -2.65 24.73 31.70
C ALA A 203 -3.35 26.10 31.70
N SER A 204 -3.03 26.96 30.72
CA SER A 204 -3.63 28.29 30.56
C SER A 204 -5.12 28.28 30.25
N THR A 205 -5.62 27.21 29.63
CA THR A 205 -7.05 27.01 29.34
C THR A 205 -7.74 26.05 30.29
N ALA A 206 -7.21 25.90 31.51
CA ALA A 206 -7.81 25.09 32.55
C ALA A 206 -7.78 25.82 33.91
N ILE A 207 -8.74 25.44 34.75
CA ILE A 207 -8.84 25.88 36.14
C ILE A 207 -8.74 24.63 37.02
N PHE A 208 -7.82 24.65 37.98
CA PHE A 208 -7.47 23.51 38.81
C PHE A 208 -7.82 23.76 40.27
N ARG A 209 -8.12 22.70 41.00
CA ARG A 209 -8.35 22.78 42.44
C ARG A 209 -7.00 22.86 43.16
N THR A 210 -6.76 23.98 43.84
CA THR A 210 -5.47 24.28 44.47
C THR A 210 -5.05 23.22 45.49
N ALA A 211 -6.01 22.69 46.26
CA ALA A 211 -5.75 21.68 47.29
C ALA A 211 -5.07 20.42 46.72
N ASN A 212 -5.38 20.03 45.47
CA ASN A 212 -4.78 18.87 44.83
C ASN A 212 -3.32 19.14 44.43
N ILE A 213 -3.02 20.36 43.93
CA ILE A 213 -1.65 20.77 43.58
C ILE A 213 -0.77 20.75 44.83
N ILE A 214 -1.24 21.32 45.93
CA ILE A 214 -0.51 21.38 47.20
C ILE A 214 -0.32 19.97 47.78
N LYS A 215 -1.40 19.18 47.89
CA LYS A 215 -1.37 17.83 48.47
C LYS A 215 -0.37 16.92 47.77
N HIS A 216 -0.28 17.02 46.44
CA HIS A 216 0.56 16.16 45.61
C HIS A 216 1.87 16.83 45.18
N GLN A 217 2.17 18.03 45.69
CA GLN A 217 3.38 18.81 45.37
C GLN A 217 3.64 18.94 43.86
N LEU A 218 2.57 19.19 43.09
CA LEU A 218 2.65 19.25 41.63
C LEU A 218 3.35 20.53 41.17
N GLN A 219 4.26 20.38 40.21
CA GLN A 219 5.04 21.49 39.63
C GLN A 219 5.18 21.29 38.12
N PHE A 220 5.33 22.39 37.38
CA PHE A 220 5.73 22.36 35.98
C PHE A 220 7.20 21.93 35.88
N ASN A 221 7.51 20.94 35.07
CA ASN A 221 8.89 20.52 34.88
C ASN A 221 9.63 21.49 33.94
N ALA A 222 10.56 22.28 34.48
CA ALA A 222 11.29 23.31 33.74
C ALA A 222 12.31 22.74 32.73
N GLU A 223 12.60 21.44 32.77
CA GLU A 223 13.46 20.76 31.80
C GLU A 223 12.73 20.42 30.49
N ILE A 224 11.39 20.43 30.50
CA ILE A 224 10.56 20.20 29.31
C ILE A 224 10.50 21.52 28.53
N LYS A 225 11.41 21.68 27.58
CA LYS A 225 11.51 22.85 26.69
C LYS A 225 11.74 22.38 25.25
N PRO A 226 11.17 23.05 24.23
CA PRO A 226 10.51 24.35 24.29
C PRO A 226 8.97 24.30 24.50
N SER A 227 8.36 23.13 24.63
CA SER A 227 6.89 22.98 24.71
C SER A 227 6.50 21.70 25.45
N PHE A 228 5.20 21.50 25.71
CA PHE A 228 4.58 20.29 26.30
C PHE A 228 4.63 20.22 27.83
N GLU A 229 5.27 21.17 28.50
CA GLU A 229 5.28 21.29 29.96
C GLU A 229 3.86 21.48 30.55
N ASP A 230 2.98 22.16 29.81
CA ASP A 230 1.56 22.26 30.16
C ASP A 230 0.85 20.91 30.15
N ALA A 231 0.95 20.17 29.04
CA ALA A 231 0.28 18.89 28.87
C ALA A 231 0.81 17.88 29.90
N HIS A 232 2.11 17.95 30.21
CA HIS A 232 2.73 17.21 31.29
C HIS A 232 2.12 17.53 32.64
N PHE A 233 2.05 18.81 33.03
CA PHE A 233 1.41 19.22 34.28
C PHE A 233 -0.05 18.76 34.38
N VAL A 234 -0.84 18.91 33.32
CA VAL A 234 -2.25 18.47 33.30
C VAL A 234 -2.37 16.96 33.45
N ALA A 235 -1.57 16.17 32.73
CA ALA A 235 -1.59 14.72 32.84
C ALA A 235 -1.23 14.26 34.26
N HIS A 236 -0.22 14.88 34.86
CA HIS A 236 0.19 14.63 36.25
C HIS A 236 -0.90 14.97 37.26
N TYR A 237 -1.55 16.12 37.09
CA TYR A 237 -2.67 16.53 37.93
C TYR A 237 -3.83 15.53 37.87
N LEU A 238 -4.24 15.11 36.67
CA LEU A 238 -5.32 14.15 36.50
C LEU A 238 -4.96 12.77 37.07
N MET A 239 -3.72 12.33 36.86
CA MET A 239 -3.21 11.06 37.39
C MET A 239 -3.11 11.06 38.93
N SER A 240 -2.72 12.18 39.56
CA SER A 240 -2.58 12.24 41.02
C SER A 240 -3.93 12.21 41.75
N VAL A 241 -4.96 12.77 41.13
CA VAL A 241 -6.32 12.81 41.67
C VAL A 241 -7.04 11.47 41.51
N GLY A 242 -6.88 10.81 40.35
CA GLY A 242 -7.34 9.44 40.08
C GLY A 242 -8.86 9.27 39.87
N THR A 243 -9.71 9.85 40.71
CA THR A 243 -11.19 9.70 40.64
C THR A 243 -11.89 11.06 40.80
N GLY A 244 -13.18 11.14 40.45
CA GLY A 244 -13.97 12.38 40.49
C GLY A 244 -14.31 12.90 39.09
N SER A 245 -14.48 14.21 38.93
CA SER A 245 -14.99 14.79 37.69
C SER A 245 -14.20 15.99 37.17
N ALA A 246 -14.23 16.21 35.86
CA ALA A 246 -13.79 17.42 35.19
C ALA A 246 -14.93 18.06 34.40
N GLY A 247 -15.04 19.39 34.48
CA GLY A 247 -15.94 20.21 33.68
C GLY A 247 -15.28 20.65 32.38
N PHE A 248 -16.03 20.68 31.28
CA PHE A 248 -15.62 21.28 30.01
C PHE A 248 -16.63 22.38 29.67
N LEU A 249 -16.21 23.63 29.79
CA LEU A 249 -17.06 24.81 29.74
C LEU A 249 -16.89 25.53 28.40
N LYS A 250 -17.92 25.44 27.55
CA LYS A 250 -18.03 26.21 26.30
C LYS A 250 -18.17 27.71 26.59
N SER A 251 -18.88 28.05 27.67
CA SER A 251 -19.20 29.41 28.09
C SER A 251 -17.98 30.18 28.61
N ALA A 252 -17.01 29.50 29.21
CA ALA A 252 -15.75 30.10 29.66
C ALA A 252 -14.77 30.23 28.48
N ARG A 253 -14.79 31.37 27.79
CA ARG A 253 -13.98 31.60 26.57
C ARG A 253 -12.63 32.25 26.87
N TYR A 254 -11.57 31.59 26.43
CA TYR A 254 -10.19 32.02 26.45
C TYR A 254 -9.76 32.41 25.02
N TYR A 255 -9.24 33.62 24.84
CA TYR A 255 -8.79 34.10 23.54
C TYR A 255 -7.27 34.02 23.43
N TYR A 256 -6.80 33.04 22.66
CA TYR A 256 -5.38 32.82 22.39
C TYR A 256 -4.91 33.70 21.23
N ARG A 257 -3.93 34.55 21.46
CA ARG A 257 -3.41 35.51 20.50
C ARG A 257 -2.38 34.87 19.58
N LYS A 258 -2.69 34.85 18.28
CA LYS A 258 -1.73 34.55 17.23
C LYS A 258 -1.06 35.85 16.77
N ARG A 259 0.21 36.01 17.11
CA ARG A 259 1.04 37.18 16.79
C ARG A 259 1.47 37.13 15.31
N GLY A 260 1.54 38.30 14.66
CA GLY A 260 1.96 38.43 13.25
C GLY A 260 3.47 38.40 13.02
N ASP A 261 4.25 38.67 14.08
CA ASP A 261 5.71 38.75 14.05
C ASP A 261 6.40 37.37 14.15
N GLY A 262 5.65 36.28 14.30
CA GLY A 262 6.18 34.92 14.31
C GLY A 262 7.10 34.59 15.49
N THR A 263 7.15 35.44 16.53
CA THR A 263 8.10 35.28 17.65
C THR A 263 7.60 34.33 18.74
N SER A 264 6.54 33.54 18.48
CA SER A 264 6.01 32.59 19.46
C SER A 264 7.02 31.47 19.75
N THR A 265 7.05 31.01 20.99
CA THR A 265 7.84 29.83 21.39
C THR A 265 7.48 28.60 20.56
N LEU A 266 6.21 28.46 20.16
CA LEU A 266 5.76 27.34 19.33
C LEU A 266 6.27 27.46 17.88
N ASP A 267 6.33 28.67 17.33
CA ASP A 267 6.78 28.90 15.95
C ASP A 267 8.30 28.59 15.81
N THR A 268 9.10 28.93 16.82
CA THR A 268 10.56 28.68 16.86
C THR A 268 10.96 27.31 17.43
N SER A 269 9.99 26.48 17.84
CA SER A 269 10.27 25.22 18.56
C SER A 269 11.00 24.18 17.71
N TRP A 270 10.73 24.16 16.40
CA TRP A 270 11.24 23.16 15.45
C TRP A 270 12.74 23.24 15.20
N GLU A 271 13.39 24.34 15.58
CA GLU A 271 14.82 24.57 15.43
C GLU A 271 15.60 24.21 16.71
N LYS A 272 14.89 23.80 17.78
CA LYS A 272 15.49 23.55 19.10
C LYS A 272 15.67 22.05 19.33
N PRO A 273 16.88 21.56 19.67
CA PRO A 273 17.12 20.14 19.93
C PRO A 273 16.23 19.55 21.02
N GLY A 274 15.85 20.35 22.02
CA GLY A 274 15.00 19.91 23.14
C GLY A 274 13.63 19.37 22.72
N LEU A 275 13.07 19.84 21.58
CA LEU A 275 11.82 19.32 21.02
C LEU A 275 11.93 17.83 20.66
N PHE A 276 13.08 17.42 20.11
CA PHE A 276 13.32 16.04 19.65
C PHE A 276 13.89 15.13 20.74
N ASP A 277 14.12 15.66 21.94
CA ASP A 277 14.71 14.96 23.06
C ASP A 277 13.89 15.16 24.35
N ALA A 278 14.17 16.23 25.11
CA ALA A 278 13.60 16.47 26.42
C ALA A 278 12.06 16.45 26.45
N VAL A 279 11.41 16.97 25.40
CA VAL A 279 9.94 16.94 25.27
C VAL A 279 9.41 15.52 25.19
N LEU A 280 10.06 14.65 24.42
CA LEU A 280 9.65 13.25 24.26
C LEU A 280 10.03 12.40 25.48
N GLU A 281 11.26 12.56 26.00
CA GLU A 281 11.80 11.77 27.11
C GLU A 281 11.19 12.19 28.46
N LYS A 282 11.29 13.48 28.82
CA LYS A 282 10.86 14.01 30.12
C LYS A 282 9.41 14.46 30.14
N GLY A 283 8.81 14.64 28.96
CA GLY A 283 7.39 14.97 28.80
C GLY A 283 6.54 13.74 28.48
N CYS A 284 6.58 13.26 27.24
CA CYS A 284 5.69 12.19 26.78
C CYS A 284 5.95 10.85 27.49
N LEU A 285 7.19 10.36 27.51
CA LEU A 285 7.53 9.08 28.13
C LEU A 285 7.40 9.10 29.64
N ASP A 286 7.77 10.18 30.32
CA ASP A 286 7.57 10.30 31.78
C ASP A 286 6.09 10.05 32.18
N ILE A 287 5.13 10.59 31.43
CA ILE A 287 3.69 10.33 31.68
C ILE A 287 3.37 8.84 31.52
N LEU A 288 3.82 8.22 30.43
CA LEU A 288 3.54 6.81 30.13
C LEU A 288 4.20 5.86 31.14
N ASN A 289 5.46 6.13 31.50
CA ASN A 289 6.24 5.33 32.44
C ASN A 289 5.62 5.33 33.83
N ARG A 290 5.04 6.45 34.28
CA ARG A 290 4.40 6.52 35.60
C ARG A 290 3.14 5.69 35.72
N TYR A 291 2.37 5.53 34.64
CA TYR A 291 1.27 4.57 34.64
C TYR A 291 1.80 3.14 34.80
N GLN A 292 2.87 2.81 34.08
CA GLN A 292 3.53 1.50 34.17
C GLN A 292 4.13 1.23 35.56
N GLU A 293 4.84 2.20 36.15
CA GLU A 293 5.41 2.12 37.51
C GLU A 293 4.34 1.89 38.59
N LYS A 294 3.15 2.45 38.39
CA LYS A 294 1.99 2.24 39.28
C LYS A 294 1.23 0.94 38.99
N GLY A 295 1.63 0.16 38.00
CA GLY A 295 0.91 -1.05 37.55
C GLY A 295 -0.48 -0.75 36.96
N LEU A 296 -0.69 0.48 36.47
CA LEU A 296 -1.97 0.92 35.89
C LEU A 296 -1.91 0.88 34.36
N PRO A 297 -3.01 0.48 33.68
CA PRO A 297 -3.10 0.62 32.23
C PRO A 297 -3.11 2.09 31.82
N VAL A 298 -2.47 2.43 30.70
CA VAL A 298 -2.46 3.79 30.16
C VAL A 298 -3.86 4.14 29.65
N PRO A 299 -4.55 5.16 30.21
CA PRO A 299 -5.91 5.50 29.81
C PRO A 299 -6.00 5.96 28.35
N TYR A 300 -7.12 5.68 27.69
CA TYR A 300 -7.36 6.05 26.28
C TYR A 300 -7.09 7.53 25.98
N HIS A 301 -7.51 8.46 26.85
CA HIS A 301 -7.29 9.90 26.66
C HIS A 301 -5.80 10.30 26.75
N VAL A 302 -4.98 9.57 27.52
CA VAL A 302 -3.53 9.78 27.61
C VAL A 302 -2.86 9.28 26.33
N GLN A 303 -3.25 8.09 25.85
CA GLN A 303 -2.78 7.57 24.57
C GLN A 303 -3.13 8.51 23.40
N LEU A 304 -4.36 9.04 23.37
CA LEU A 304 -4.78 10.04 22.38
C LEU A 304 -3.99 11.34 22.48
N THR A 305 -3.63 11.79 23.69
CA THR A 305 -2.75 12.96 23.88
C THR A 305 -1.39 12.73 23.21
N MET A 306 -0.79 11.55 23.40
CA MET A 306 0.49 11.20 22.75
C MET A 306 0.35 11.17 21.23
N ALA A 307 -0.70 10.52 20.72
CA ALA A 307 -0.99 10.49 19.29
C ALA A 307 -1.21 11.90 18.69
N TYR A 308 -1.92 12.77 19.42
CA TYR A 308 -2.16 14.16 19.02
C TYR A 308 -0.89 15.02 19.04
N HIS A 309 0.03 14.78 19.98
CA HIS A 309 1.31 15.47 19.98
C HIS A 309 2.20 15.01 18.82
N LEU A 310 2.33 13.69 18.63
CA LEU A 310 3.24 13.10 17.64
C LEU A 310 2.78 13.26 16.19
N ILE A 311 1.47 13.44 15.92
CA ILE A 311 0.99 13.63 14.54
C ILE A 311 1.62 14.85 13.85
N TRP A 312 2.00 15.89 14.62
CA TRP A 312 2.66 17.06 14.07
C TRP A 312 4.09 16.77 13.63
N TYR A 313 4.82 15.90 14.35
CA TYR A 313 6.13 15.40 13.91
C TYR A 313 5.99 14.62 12.61
N ILE A 314 4.99 13.72 12.53
CA ILE A 314 4.73 12.95 11.31
C ILE A 314 4.47 13.88 10.14
N LYS A 315 3.58 14.86 10.29
CA LYS A 315 3.25 15.80 9.22
C LYS A 315 4.44 16.64 8.79
N ARG A 316 5.20 17.18 9.75
CA ARG A 316 6.38 18.01 9.47
C ARG A 316 7.45 17.18 8.77
N LEU A 317 7.86 16.06 9.33
CA LEU A 317 8.94 15.21 8.82
C LEU A 317 8.58 14.46 7.53
N HIS A 318 7.30 14.22 7.30
CA HIS A 318 6.81 13.75 6.00
C HIS A 318 6.99 14.85 4.94
N SER A 319 6.55 16.06 5.25
CA SER A 319 6.63 17.19 4.32
C SER A 319 8.06 17.70 4.14
N GLN A 320 8.90 17.64 5.17
CA GLN A 320 10.25 18.21 5.26
C GLN A 320 11.20 17.23 5.98
N PRO A 321 11.68 16.19 5.28
CA PRO A 321 12.56 15.18 5.88
C PRO A 321 13.87 15.73 6.45
N HIS A 322 14.40 16.79 5.83
CA HIS A 322 15.64 17.48 6.22
C HIS A 322 15.50 18.34 7.50
N ALA A 323 14.30 18.45 8.07
CA ALA A 323 14.10 19.22 9.30
C ALA A 323 14.90 18.66 10.50
N LEU A 324 15.50 17.46 10.38
CA LEU A 324 16.40 16.87 11.38
C LEU A 324 17.89 17.13 11.11
N ASN A 325 18.26 17.78 10.01
CA ASN A 325 19.67 17.90 9.60
C ASN A 325 20.53 18.72 10.57
N PHE A 326 19.93 19.61 11.36
CA PHE A 326 20.63 20.37 12.39
C PHE A 326 20.98 19.53 13.64
N LEU A 327 20.42 18.32 13.76
CA LEU A 327 20.72 17.37 14.83
C LEU A 327 21.92 16.49 14.47
N THR A 328 22.74 16.15 15.47
CA THR A 328 23.79 15.14 15.33
C THR A 328 23.19 13.74 15.13
N GLU A 329 23.95 12.82 14.53
CA GLU A 329 23.51 11.42 14.34
C GLU A 329 23.12 10.72 15.65
N ALA A 330 23.79 11.04 16.76
CA ALA A 330 23.44 10.52 18.08
C ALA A 330 22.06 11.04 18.55
N GLN A 331 21.78 12.33 18.33
CA GLN A 331 20.49 12.94 18.65
C GLN A 331 19.36 12.37 17.77
N LYS A 332 19.59 12.19 16.46
CA LYS A 332 18.61 11.57 15.56
C LYS A 332 18.25 10.15 16.01
N LYS A 333 19.26 9.32 16.34
CA LYS A 333 19.05 7.97 16.88
C LYS A 333 18.24 8.00 18.18
N LYS A 334 18.55 8.94 19.08
CA LYS A 334 17.80 9.12 20.33
C LYS A 334 16.34 9.50 20.05
N PHE A 335 16.10 10.49 19.18
CA PHE A 335 14.76 10.92 18.76
C PHE A 335 13.93 9.74 18.25
N TYR A 336 14.44 8.99 17.28
CA TYR A 336 13.67 7.89 16.72
C TYR A 336 13.37 6.79 17.75
N ARG A 337 14.33 6.44 18.62
CA ARG A 337 14.12 5.50 19.72
C ARG A 337 13.02 5.97 20.66
N LEU A 338 12.99 7.25 21.02
CA LEU A 338 11.96 7.83 21.88
C LEU A 338 10.57 7.73 21.22
N VAL A 339 10.47 8.04 19.92
CA VAL A 339 9.21 7.91 19.18
C VAL A 339 8.75 6.45 19.09
N ASP A 340 9.67 5.51 18.83
CA ASP A 340 9.39 4.07 18.81
C ASP A 340 8.84 3.61 20.19
N GLU A 341 9.48 4.05 21.28
CA GLU A 341 9.07 3.70 22.64
C GLU A 341 7.68 4.27 22.98
N ILE A 342 7.39 5.53 22.63
CA ILE A 342 6.06 6.13 22.84
C ILE A 342 4.99 5.35 22.07
N TYR A 343 5.18 5.09 20.77
CA TYR A 343 4.20 4.34 19.98
C TYR A 343 4.07 2.87 20.40
N SER A 344 5.10 2.28 21.01
CA SER A 344 5.01 0.94 21.59
C SER A 344 3.95 0.88 22.71
N ARG A 345 3.72 2.00 23.42
CA ARG A 345 2.77 2.15 24.54
C ARG A 345 1.39 2.67 24.12
N ILE A 346 1.16 2.92 22.84
CA ILE A 346 -0.14 3.32 22.29
C ILE A 346 -0.79 2.10 21.62
N ASP A 347 -2.03 1.81 21.97
CA ASP A 347 -2.75 0.66 21.43
C ASP A 347 -3.06 0.83 19.94
N THR A 348 -3.01 -0.28 19.20
CA THR A 348 -3.35 -0.31 17.77
C THR A 348 -4.77 0.20 17.51
N GLN A 349 -5.72 -0.13 18.40
CA GLN A 349 -7.09 0.37 18.30
C GLN A 349 -7.14 1.90 18.44
N THR A 350 -6.39 2.48 19.39
CA THR A 350 -6.30 3.94 19.57
C THR A 350 -5.77 4.62 18.31
N ILE A 351 -4.72 4.08 17.69
CA ILE A 351 -4.17 4.58 16.42
C ILE A 351 -5.23 4.51 15.31
N MET A 352 -5.97 3.39 15.22
CA MET A 352 -6.99 3.20 14.20
C MET A 352 -8.21 4.10 14.39
N GLU A 353 -8.55 4.50 15.61
CA GLU A 353 -9.65 5.41 15.92
C GLU A 353 -9.26 6.90 15.88
N PHE A 354 -7.96 7.21 15.90
CA PHE A 354 -7.48 8.59 15.92
C PHE A 354 -7.84 9.35 14.63
N ASP A 355 -8.67 10.39 14.76
CA ASP A 355 -9.28 11.17 13.68
C ASP A 355 -9.05 12.68 13.81
N LEU A 356 -8.17 13.10 14.73
CA LEU A 356 -7.88 14.50 15.01
C LEU A 356 -6.75 15.06 14.14
N ALA A 357 -6.65 16.40 14.12
CA ALA A 357 -5.61 17.14 13.41
C ALA A 357 -5.47 16.76 11.92
N GLY A 358 -6.52 16.25 11.26
CA GLY A 358 -6.45 15.76 9.88
C GLY A 358 -5.64 14.47 9.71
N SER A 359 -5.70 13.57 10.69
CA SER A 359 -5.13 12.23 10.63
C SER A 359 -6.02 11.27 9.82
N TRP A 360 -5.67 11.10 8.55
CA TRP A 360 -6.33 10.17 7.63
C TRP A 360 -5.77 8.74 7.71
N PHE A 361 -6.40 7.81 7.00
CA PHE A 361 -5.99 6.40 6.91
C PHE A 361 -4.51 6.22 6.53
N PHE A 362 -3.97 7.06 5.64
CA PHE A 362 -2.53 7.16 5.34
C PHE A 362 -1.64 7.18 6.60
N HIS A 363 -1.95 8.07 7.55
CA HIS A 363 -1.16 8.22 8.77
C HIS A 363 -1.29 6.98 9.66
N LYS A 364 -2.47 6.34 9.69
CA LYS A 364 -2.72 5.13 10.48
C LYS A 364 -1.87 3.97 9.98
N VAL A 365 -1.87 3.74 8.67
CA VAL A 365 -1.02 2.72 8.04
C VAL A 365 0.45 3.02 8.28
N GLY A 366 0.89 4.27 8.11
CA GLY A 366 2.28 4.63 8.34
C GLY A 366 2.73 4.51 9.80
N ILE A 367 1.88 4.88 10.77
CA ILE A 367 2.19 4.71 12.20
C ILE A 367 2.34 3.21 12.53
N LEU A 368 1.38 2.38 12.10
CA LEU A 368 1.42 0.94 12.35
C LEU A 368 2.63 0.27 11.68
N GLY A 369 2.92 0.65 10.43
CA GLY A 369 4.04 0.10 9.67
C GLY A 369 5.40 0.53 10.22
N CYS A 370 5.58 1.84 10.46
CA CYS A 370 6.86 2.43 10.85
C CYS A 370 7.23 2.16 12.32
N PHE A 371 6.25 2.13 13.23
CA PHE A 371 6.53 2.08 14.68
C PHE A 371 6.03 0.82 15.38
N LYS A 372 5.14 0.02 14.76
CA LYS A 372 4.64 -1.23 15.33
C LYS A 372 4.92 -2.47 14.48
N ASN A 373 5.50 -2.30 13.30
CA ASN A 373 5.75 -3.37 12.33
C ASN A 373 4.49 -4.24 12.07
N SER A 374 3.34 -3.59 11.97
CA SER A 374 2.03 -4.25 11.81
C SER A 374 1.21 -3.60 10.70
N ASP A 375 0.31 -4.36 10.09
CA ASP A 375 -0.65 -3.86 9.10
C ASP A 375 -2.02 -3.57 9.73
N PRO A 376 -2.86 -2.71 9.12
CA PRO A 376 -4.21 -2.47 9.58
C PRO A 376 -5.10 -3.71 9.40
N ALA A 377 -6.09 -3.89 10.29
CA ALA A 377 -7.06 -4.99 10.23
C ALA A 377 -7.99 -4.98 9.00
N PHE A 378 -8.03 -3.87 8.26
CA PHE A 378 -8.76 -3.72 7.01
C PHE A 378 -8.02 -2.72 6.11
N GLN A 379 -8.30 -2.74 4.81
CA GLN A 379 -7.69 -1.85 3.83
C GLN A 379 -8.72 -0.93 3.16
N ILE A 380 -8.30 0.26 2.74
CA ILE A 380 -9.09 1.19 1.91
C ILE A 380 -8.33 1.42 0.60
N VAL A 381 -8.97 1.06 -0.51
CA VAL A 381 -8.50 1.33 -1.86
C VAL A 381 -9.33 2.47 -2.44
N TYR A 382 -8.69 3.58 -2.75
CA TYR A 382 -9.31 4.79 -3.28
C TYR A 382 -9.36 4.74 -4.81
N ILE A 383 -10.53 5.05 -5.37
CA ILE A 383 -10.67 5.34 -6.80
C ILE A 383 -10.25 6.79 -7.02
N GLU A 384 -9.12 7.00 -7.70
CA GLU A 384 -8.51 8.32 -7.83
C GLU A 384 -8.83 8.98 -9.18
N SER A 385 -8.78 8.24 -10.28
CA SER A 385 -9.00 8.76 -11.64
C SER A 385 -9.57 7.70 -12.60
N TYR A 386 -10.11 8.15 -13.74
CA TYR A 386 -10.54 7.30 -14.84
C TYR A 386 -10.06 7.86 -16.19
N ASP A 387 -9.33 7.05 -16.95
CA ASP A 387 -8.87 7.32 -18.30
C ASP A 387 -9.88 6.70 -19.28
N ALA A 388 -10.73 7.54 -19.86
CA ALA A 388 -11.82 7.08 -20.72
C ALA A 388 -11.35 6.50 -22.06
N PRO A 389 -10.40 7.12 -22.81
CA PRO A 389 -9.88 6.53 -24.04
C PRO A 389 -9.30 5.13 -23.85
N LYS A 390 -8.56 4.89 -22.76
CA LYS A 390 -7.92 3.60 -22.47
C LYS A 390 -8.78 2.67 -21.62
N LYS A 391 -9.93 3.15 -21.13
CA LYS A 391 -10.81 2.45 -20.18
C LYS A 391 -10.07 1.93 -18.94
N LEU A 392 -9.18 2.75 -18.38
CA LEU A 392 -8.43 2.41 -17.17
C LEU A 392 -8.96 3.19 -15.97
N VAL A 393 -9.14 2.52 -14.84
CA VAL A 393 -9.38 3.16 -13.55
C VAL A 393 -8.10 3.14 -12.72
N GLN A 394 -7.79 4.26 -12.04
CA GLN A 394 -6.67 4.33 -11.11
C GLN A 394 -7.14 3.97 -9.69
N LEU A 395 -6.52 2.95 -9.13
CA LEU A 395 -6.66 2.52 -7.75
C LEU A 395 -5.47 3.02 -6.95
N ARG A 396 -5.71 3.52 -5.73
CA ARG A 396 -4.67 4.02 -4.83
C ARG A 396 -4.85 3.47 -3.43
N TYR A 397 -3.79 2.97 -2.80
CA TYR A 397 -3.85 2.51 -1.40
C TYR A 397 -2.50 2.64 -0.70
N PHE A 398 -2.49 2.45 0.62
CA PHE A 398 -1.30 2.62 1.45
C PHE A 398 -0.91 1.30 2.12
N THR A 399 0.39 1.01 2.18
CA THR A 399 0.93 -0.21 2.77
C THR A 399 2.33 0.00 3.32
N ARG A 400 2.78 -0.84 4.25
CA ARG A 400 4.19 -0.90 4.67
C ARG A 400 5.07 -1.52 3.57
N ALA A 401 4.57 -2.59 2.95
CA ALA A 401 5.20 -3.29 1.85
C ALA A 401 4.11 -3.81 0.88
N ALA A 402 4.41 -3.83 -0.42
CA ALA A 402 3.52 -4.47 -1.40
C ALA A 402 3.39 -5.97 -1.08
N GLY A 403 2.15 -6.46 -1.02
CA GLY A 403 1.86 -7.87 -0.78
C GLY A 403 0.94 -8.42 -1.87
N LEU A 404 0.00 -9.29 -1.52
CA LEU A 404 -0.93 -9.86 -2.49
C LEU A 404 -1.97 -8.83 -2.92
N GLU A 405 -2.01 -8.58 -4.23
CA GLU A 405 -3.09 -7.84 -4.87
C GLU A 405 -3.95 -8.78 -5.74
N ALA A 406 -5.14 -9.09 -5.24
CA ALA A 406 -6.14 -9.88 -5.95
C ALA A 406 -7.21 -8.94 -6.50
N ILE A 407 -7.15 -8.65 -7.80
CA ILE A 407 -8.08 -7.76 -8.48
C ILE A 407 -8.95 -8.61 -9.40
N SER A 408 -10.26 -8.40 -9.37
CA SER A 408 -11.15 -9.05 -10.32
C SER A 408 -12.14 -8.08 -10.94
N VAL A 409 -12.39 -8.29 -12.23
CA VAL A 409 -13.35 -7.55 -13.04
C VAL A 409 -14.34 -8.56 -13.59
N ASN A 410 -15.62 -8.45 -13.21
CA ASN A 410 -16.65 -9.45 -13.52
C ASN A 410 -16.28 -10.87 -13.05
N GLY A 411 -15.57 -10.97 -11.92
CA GLY A 411 -15.15 -12.25 -11.35
C GLY A 411 -13.97 -12.93 -12.05
N LYS A 412 -13.40 -12.30 -13.09
CA LYS A 412 -12.16 -12.76 -13.74
C LYS A 412 -10.96 -12.02 -13.15
N ASP A 413 -9.84 -12.73 -12.94
CA ASP A 413 -8.58 -12.10 -12.51
C ASP A 413 -8.14 -11.03 -13.50
N CYS A 414 -7.54 -9.97 -12.98
CA CYS A 414 -7.07 -8.85 -13.76
C CYS A 414 -5.78 -8.32 -13.17
N VAL A 415 -4.74 -8.17 -13.98
CA VAL A 415 -3.51 -7.46 -13.60
C VAL A 415 -3.56 -6.02 -14.11
N PRO A 416 -3.02 -5.05 -13.36
CA PRO A 416 -2.93 -3.67 -13.82
C PRO A 416 -2.00 -3.55 -15.02
N HIS A 417 -2.28 -2.59 -15.90
CA HIS A 417 -1.40 -2.24 -17.03
C HIS A 417 -0.23 -1.36 -16.61
N TYR A 418 -0.42 -0.57 -15.55
CA TYR A 418 0.63 0.27 -15.00
C TYR A 418 0.58 0.22 -13.48
N VAL A 419 1.76 0.16 -12.90
CA VAL A 419 1.96 0.12 -11.45
C VAL A 419 2.99 1.17 -11.09
N LYS A 420 2.75 1.83 -9.96
CA LYS A 420 3.70 2.78 -9.37
C LYS A 420 3.67 2.64 -7.85
N THR A 421 4.83 2.53 -7.24
CA THR A 421 5.01 2.68 -5.79
C THR A 421 5.70 3.99 -5.47
N MET A 422 5.12 4.77 -4.56
CA MET A 422 5.74 5.96 -3.99
C MET A 422 6.16 5.68 -2.55
N ASN A 423 7.31 6.21 -2.15
CA ASN A 423 7.75 6.17 -0.75
C ASN A 423 7.46 7.50 -0.07
N HIS A 424 6.79 7.45 1.07
CA HIS A 424 6.60 8.59 1.93
C HIS A 424 7.55 8.49 3.14
N PRO A 425 8.42 9.48 3.37
CA PRO A 425 9.40 9.44 4.45
C PRO A 425 8.82 9.90 5.79
N PHE A 426 9.48 9.51 6.88
CA PHE A 426 9.44 10.12 8.21
C PHE A 426 10.89 10.40 8.63
N GLY A 427 11.38 11.59 8.29
CA GLY A 427 12.81 11.89 8.36
C GLY A 427 13.58 10.98 7.41
N GLU A 428 14.47 10.16 7.96
CA GLU A 428 15.33 9.22 7.23
C GLU A 428 14.72 7.81 7.12
N ARG A 429 13.58 7.55 7.78
CA ARG A 429 12.89 6.25 7.73
C ARG A 429 11.80 6.25 6.66
N LEU A 430 11.53 5.08 6.07
CA LEU A 430 10.32 4.86 5.28
C LEU A 430 9.11 4.85 6.23
N PHE A 431 8.17 5.78 6.05
CA PHE A 431 6.96 5.83 6.86
C PHE A 431 5.89 4.89 6.30
N VAL A 432 5.59 5.03 5.01
CA VAL A 432 4.56 4.25 4.32
C VAL A 432 4.79 4.29 2.81
N GLN A 433 4.40 3.23 2.12
CA GLN A 433 4.34 3.18 0.66
C GLN A 433 2.92 3.51 0.18
N GLU A 434 2.81 4.30 -0.89
CA GLU A 434 1.58 4.50 -1.64
C GLU A 434 1.66 3.70 -2.95
N ARG A 435 0.66 2.84 -3.18
CA ARG A 435 0.52 2.02 -4.39
C ARG A 435 -0.50 2.67 -5.30
N ARG A 436 -0.16 2.81 -6.59
CA ARG A 436 -1.03 3.34 -7.64
C ARG A 436 -1.10 2.35 -8.80
N LEU A 437 -2.30 1.89 -9.11
CA LEU A 437 -2.56 0.81 -10.06
C LEU A 437 -3.53 1.31 -11.13
N TRP A 438 -3.19 1.14 -12.41
CA TRP A 438 -4.11 1.40 -13.50
C TRP A 438 -4.71 0.09 -14.00
N VAL A 439 -5.99 -0.13 -13.72
CA VAL A 439 -6.71 -1.38 -13.95
C VAL A 439 -7.73 -1.22 -15.08
N PRO A 440 -7.82 -2.15 -16.05
CA PRO A 440 -8.89 -2.20 -17.03
C PRO A 440 -10.29 -2.21 -16.39
N LEU A 441 -11.20 -1.35 -16.89
CA LEU A 441 -12.56 -1.23 -16.37
C LEU A 441 -13.57 -0.83 -17.46
N GLU A 442 -14.48 -1.74 -17.76
CA GLU A 442 -15.64 -1.50 -18.63
C GLU A 442 -16.84 -0.96 -17.83
N GLU A 443 -17.74 -0.19 -18.46
CA GLU A 443 -18.90 0.43 -17.77
C GLU A 443 -19.81 -0.62 -17.11
N ASN A 444 -20.06 -1.74 -17.78
CA ASN A 444 -20.94 -2.80 -17.28
C ASN A 444 -20.21 -3.83 -16.40
N SER A 445 -19.05 -3.47 -15.86
CA SER A 445 -18.25 -4.39 -15.04
C SER A 445 -18.43 -4.20 -13.53
N LEU A 446 -18.15 -5.24 -12.77
CA LEU A 446 -18.02 -5.19 -11.30
C LEU A 446 -16.55 -5.31 -10.92
N LEU A 447 -15.98 -4.24 -10.38
CA LEU A 447 -14.63 -4.20 -9.85
C LEU A 447 -14.61 -4.69 -8.40
N LYS A 448 -13.73 -5.64 -8.10
CA LYS A 448 -13.37 -6.06 -6.74
C LYS A 448 -11.86 -6.09 -6.58
N ILE A 449 -11.40 -5.77 -5.38
CA ILE A 449 -9.98 -5.86 -5.01
C ILE A 449 -9.87 -6.32 -3.56
N THR A 450 -8.89 -7.18 -3.32
CA THR A 450 -8.46 -7.58 -1.98
C THR A 450 -6.97 -7.39 -1.87
N ILE A 451 -6.53 -6.79 -0.76
CA ILE A 451 -5.11 -6.61 -0.42
C ILE A 451 -4.78 -7.54 0.74
N ASN A 452 -3.74 -8.38 0.61
CA ASN A 452 -3.26 -9.29 1.66
C ASN A 452 -4.35 -10.15 2.33
N ASN A 453 -5.43 -10.47 1.60
CA ASN A 453 -6.60 -11.19 2.11
C ASN A 453 -7.32 -10.53 3.31
N VAL A 454 -7.08 -9.24 3.58
CA VAL A 454 -7.83 -8.50 4.62
C VAL A 454 -9.12 -7.88 4.06
N PRO A 455 -10.15 -7.61 4.89
CA PRO A 455 -11.33 -6.89 4.47
C PRO A 455 -10.96 -5.59 3.75
N THR A 456 -11.32 -5.47 2.47
CA THR A 456 -10.91 -4.35 1.62
C THR A 456 -12.13 -3.55 1.19
N ARG A 457 -12.04 -2.22 1.28
CA ARG A 457 -13.13 -1.29 0.95
C ARG A 457 -12.71 -0.43 -0.23
N LEU A 458 -13.51 -0.42 -1.29
CA LEU A 458 -13.36 0.54 -2.38
C LEU A 458 -13.97 1.89 -1.96
N SER A 459 -13.22 2.97 -2.07
CA SER A 459 -13.64 4.33 -1.72
C SER A 459 -13.81 5.17 -2.99
N LEU A 460 -15.02 5.68 -3.23
CA LEU A 460 -15.32 6.62 -4.30
C LEU A 460 -15.96 7.87 -3.70
N ALA A 461 -15.32 9.03 -3.85
CA ALA A 461 -15.79 10.31 -3.28
C ALA A 461 -16.14 10.24 -1.77
N GLY A 462 -15.37 9.48 -1.00
CA GLY A 462 -15.58 9.28 0.44
C GLY A 462 -16.63 8.23 0.81
N LYS A 463 -17.33 7.63 -0.15
CA LYS A 463 -18.25 6.50 0.07
C LYS A 463 -17.51 5.18 -0.02
N HIS A 464 -17.73 4.29 0.95
CA HIS A 464 -17.05 3.00 1.04
C HIS A 464 -17.95 1.84 0.59
N HIS A 465 -17.39 0.95 -0.24
CA HIS A 465 -18.07 -0.21 -0.82
C HIS A 465 -17.29 -1.49 -0.50
N GLN A 466 -17.92 -2.44 0.21
CA GLN A 466 -17.29 -3.70 0.64
C GLN A 466 -17.51 -4.86 -0.36
N GLN A 467 -18.57 -4.80 -1.16
CA GLN A 467 -18.97 -5.90 -2.07
C GLN A 467 -18.49 -5.70 -3.52
N GLY A 468 -17.54 -4.79 -3.73
CA GLY A 468 -17.13 -4.30 -5.05
C GLY A 468 -17.89 -3.04 -5.48
N LEU A 469 -17.49 -2.48 -6.63
CA LEU A 469 -18.03 -1.23 -7.17
C LEU A 469 -18.31 -1.40 -8.67
N LYS A 470 -19.50 -0.99 -9.12
CA LYS A 470 -19.88 -1.07 -10.54
C LYS A 470 -19.15 -0.03 -11.36
N GLY A 471 -18.68 -0.42 -12.55
CA GLY A 471 -17.93 0.44 -13.46
C GLY A 471 -18.70 1.70 -13.86
N ASN A 472 -20.00 1.57 -14.14
CA ASN A 472 -20.86 2.69 -14.50
C ASN A 472 -20.95 3.77 -13.42
N LEU A 473 -20.88 3.43 -12.13
CA LEU A 473 -20.84 4.41 -11.04
C LEU A 473 -19.51 5.17 -11.02
N ILE A 474 -18.40 4.49 -11.32
CA ILE A 474 -17.07 5.10 -11.43
C ILE A 474 -17.03 6.04 -12.64
N THR A 475 -17.44 5.55 -13.82
CA THR A 475 -17.41 6.36 -15.04
C THR A 475 -18.36 7.54 -14.97
N GLN A 476 -19.56 7.35 -14.42
CA GLN A 476 -20.51 8.45 -14.15
C GLN A 476 -19.91 9.47 -13.20
N HIS A 477 -19.27 9.05 -12.10
CA HIS A 477 -18.67 9.97 -11.15
C HIS A 477 -17.66 10.93 -11.81
N PHE A 478 -16.72 10.40 -12.61
CA PHE A 478 -15.74 11.26 -13.29
C PHE A 478 -16.34 12.06 -14.45
N ARG A 479 -17.41 11.58 -15.08
CA ARG A 479 -18.18 12.34 -16.07
C ARG A 479 -18.87 13.55 -15.43
N ASP A 480 -19.46 13.38 -14.25
CA ASP A 480 -20.16 14.42 -13.50
C ASP A 480 -19.20 15.47 -12.88
N GLN A 481 -17.91 15.16 -12.78
CA GLN A 481 -16.91 16.13 -12.33
C GLN A 481 -16.49 17.14 -13.40
N LYS A 482 -16.82 16.91 -14.69
CA LYS A 482 -16.45 17.82 -15.77
C LYS A 482 -17.19 19.16 -15.60
N PRO A 483 -16.48 20.31 -15.67
CA PRO A 483 -17.12 21.61 -15.60
C PRO A 483 -18.22 21.81 -16.67
N ASP A 484 -19.26 22.59 -16.34
CA ASP A 484 -20.42 22.83 -17.22
C ASP A 484 -20.06 23.38 -18.61
N TYR A 485 -18.93 24.09 -18.71
CA TYR A 485 -18.44 24.69 -19.94
C TYR A 485 -17.71 23.71 -20.86
N VAL A 486 -17.48 22.46 -20.46
CA VAL A 486 -16.87 21.39 -21.30
C VAL A 486 -17.88 20.81 -22.31
N LYS A 487 -19.05 21.42 -22.49
CA LYS A 487 -20.01 21.04 -23.55
C LYS A 487 -19.45 21.40 -24.93
N LYS A 488 -19.82 20.63 -25.98
CA LYS A 488 -19.31 20.81 -27.34
C LYS A 488 -19.23 22.29 -27.74
N GLY A 489 -18.01 22.77 -27.97
CA GLY A 489 -17.69 24.16 -28.25
C GLY A 489 -16.97 24.34 -29.58
N LYS A 490 -16.70 25.60 -29.92
CA LYS A 490 -16.04 25.96 -31.19
C LYS A 490 -14.62 25.38 -31.29
N PHE A 491 -13.94 25.16 -30.17
CA PHE A 491 -12.52 24.79 -30.14
C PHE A 491 -12.26 23.35 -29.71
N ASP A 492 -13.25 22.44 -29.77
CA ASP A 492 -13.12 21.06 -29.28
C ASP A 492 -11.91 20.30 -29.85
N ASP A 493 -11.57 20.50 -31.12
CA ASP A 493 -10.44 19.82 -31.78
C ASP A 493 -9.10 20.57 -31.65
N TYR A 494 -9.06 21.71 -30.95
CA TYR A 494 -7.87 22.56 -30.86
C TYR A 494 -6.95 22.13 -29.72
N TRP A 495 -5.64 22.23 -29.97
CA TRP A 495 -4.63 22.21 -28.91
C TRP A 495 -4.18 23.63 -28.62
N LEU A 496 -4.23 24.01 -27.34
CA LEU A 496 -3.69 25.27 -26.86
C LEU A 496 -2.25 25.05 -26.41
N LEU A 497 -1.30 25.71 -27.05
CA LEU A 497 0.11 25.72 -26.68
C LEU A 497 0.47 27.05 -25.99
N MET A 498 1.34 27.00 -24.99
CA MET A 498 1.93 28.20 -24.38
C MET A 498 3.24 27.89 -23.67
N ASP A 499 4.12 28.88 -23.56
CA ASP A 499 5.30 28.80 -22.69
C ASP A 499 5.02 29.49 -21.36
N ARG A 500 5.12 30.83 -21.33
CA ARG A 500 4.63 31.69 -20.23
C ARG A 500 3.59 32.64 -20.77
N GLU A 501 2.80 33.25 -19.89
CA GLU A 501 1.83 34.27 -20.31
C GLU A 501 2.50 35.52 -20.91
N THR A 502 3.74 35.82 -20.51
CA THR A 502 4.47 37.02 -20.93
C THR A 502 5.61 36.79 -21.91
N GLN A 503 6.01 35.54 -22.17
CA GLN A 503 7.23 35.22 -22.94
C GLN A 503 7.12 33.86 -23.64
N ALA A 504 7.68 33.77 -24.85
CA ALA A 504 7.83 32.53 -25.62
C ALA A 504 9.31 32.06 -25.65
N ASP A 505 9.76 31.46 -26.75
CA ASP A 505 11.12 30.91 -26.96
C ASP A 505 11.49 29.73 -26.03
N ASP A 506 10.50 28.89 -25.70
CA ASP A 506 10.70 27.66 -24.94
C ASP A 506 10.01 26.46 -25.63
N ASN A 507 9.90 25.31 -24.96
CA ASN A 507 9.54 24.04 -25.58
C ASN A 507 8.20 24.05 -26.35
N ALA A 508 7.20 24.82 -25.91
CA ALA A 508 5.91 24.88 -26.59
C ALA A 508 6.01 25.63 -27.92
N GLU A 509 6.81 26.70 -28.02
CA GLU A 509 7.05 27.41 -29.28
C GLU A 509 7.70 26.49 -30.32
N HIS A 510 8.70 25.69 -29.92
CA HIS A 510 9.36 24.74 -30.81
C HIS A 510 8.42 23.62 -31.27
N LEU A 511 7.64 23.07 -30.35
CA LEU A 511 6.65 22.05 -30.68
C LEU A 511 5.53 22.60 -31.59
N TYR A 512 5.10 23.86 -31.39
CA TYR A 512 4.12 24.52 -32.25
C TYR A 512 4.60 24.54 -33.70
N ARG A 513 5.85 24.96 -33.95
CA ARG A 513 6.42 24.98 -35.31
C ARG A 513 6.44 23.58 -35.92
N TYR A 514 6.89 22.58 -35.16
CA TYR A 514 6.91 21.20 -35.64
C TYR A 514 5.52 20.72 -36.06
N ILE A 515 4.48 20.95 -35.24
CA ILE A 515 3.11 20.52 -35.54
C ILE A 515 2.57 21.28 -36.76
N ARG A 516 2.74 22.60 -36.81
CA ARG A 516 2.31 23.41 -37.96
C ARG A 516 2.91 22.90 -39.28
N ASP A 517 4.20 22.57 -39.25
CA ASP A 517 4.97 22.27 -40.46
C ASP A 517 4.82 20.79 -40.90
N ASN A 518 4.57 19.86 -39.97
CA ASN A 518 4.51 18.41 -40.24
C ASN A 518 3.11 17.80 -40.09
N HIS A 519 2.22 18.46 -39.36
CA HIS A 519 0.86 17.98 -39.02
C HIS A 519 -0.19 19.08 -39.19
N PRO A 520 -0.34 19.67 -40.40
CA PRO A 520 -1.26 20.78 -40.65
C PRO A 520 -2.74 20.43 -40.43
N GLU A 521 -3.09 19.15 -40.37
CA GLU A 521 -4.41 18.65 -39.99
C GLU A 521 -4.78 18.95 -38.53
N GLN A 522 -3.78 19.06 -37.64
CA GLN A 522 -4.00 19.32 -36.23
C GLN A 522 -4.18 20.83 -36.00
N LYS A 523 -5.37 21.23 -35.55
CA LYS A 523 -5.67 22.62 -35.21
C LYS A 523 -4.93 23.02 -33.93
N ILE A 524 -4.11 24.06 -34.03
CA ILE A 524 -3.32 24.60 -32.92
C ILE A 524 -3.52 26.11 -32.75
N ILE A 525 -3.46 26.57 -31.51
CA ILE A 525 -3.48 27.99 -31.10
C ILE A 525 -2.36 28.20 -30.09
N PHE A 526 -1.70 29.36 -30.14
CA PHE A 526 -0.65 29.72 -29.18
C PHE A 526 -1.10 30.90 -28.29
N ALA A 527 -1.11 30.71 -26.97
CA ALA A 527 -1.47 31.77 -26.02
C ALA A 527 -0.24 32.58 -25.57
N LEU A 528 -0.35 33.90 -25.68
CA LEU A 528 0.69 34.86 -25.27
C LEU A 528 0.05 36.21 -24.95
N SER A 529 0.64 37.02 -24.08
CA SER A 529 0.20 38.40 -23.87
C SER A 529 0.48 39.28 -25.10
N GLU A 530 -0.46 40.15 -25.48
CA GLU A 530 -0.27 41.16 -26.55
C GLU A 530 0.87 42.14 -26.24
N HIS A 531 1.26 42.25 -24.96
CA HIS A 531 2.37 43.08 -24.50
C HIS A 531 3.72 42.34 -24.46
N SER A 532 3.76 41.06 -24.82
CA SER A 532 5.00 40.30 -24.89
C SER A 532 5.90 40.84 -26.01
N HIS A 533 7.22 40.89 -25.76
CA HIS A 533 8.20 41.25 -26.78
C HIS A 533 8.24 40.25 -27.94
N ASP A 534 7.77 39.02 -27.73
CA ASP A 534 7.69 37.97 -28.75
C ASP A 534 6.46 38.08 -29.66
N TRP A 535 5.42 38.82 -29.27
CA TRP A 535 4.14 38.84 -29.97
C TRP A 535 4.29 39.21 -31.46
N ALA A 536 4.95 40.34 -31.74
CA ALA A 536 5.16 40.82 -33.11
C ALA A 536 6.09 39.93 -33.94
N ARG A 537 6.97 39.14 -33.30
CA ARG A 537 7.81 38.14 -33.98
C ARG A 537 6.96 36.96 -34.41
N LEU A 538 6.21 36.38 -33.48
CA LEU A 538 5.39 35.19 -33.74
C LEU A 538 4.23 35.46 -34.70
N ASP A 539 3.61 36.63 -34.63
CA ASP A 539 2.55 37.05 -35.58
C ASP A 539 3.09 37.09 -37.02
N ARG A 540 4.29 37.66 -37.22
CA ARG A 540 4.97 37.67 -38.53
C ARG A 540 5.38 36.28 -39.01
N GLU A 541 5.71 35.38 -38.08
CA GLU A 541 5.98 33.97 -38.39
C GLU A 541 4.71 33.15 -38.70
N GLY A 542 3.52 33.77 -38.64
CA GLY A 542 2.24 33.12 -38.96
C GLY A 542 1.68 32.25 -37.83
N PHE A 543 2.02 32.55 -36.57
CA PHE A 543 1.41 31.87 -35.42
C PHE A 543 -0.08 32.26 -35.29
N ASN A 544 -0.93 31.29 -34.97
CA ASN A 544 -2.31 31.53 -34.61
C ASN A 544 -2.38 31.97 -33.15
N LEU A 545 -2.07 33.25 -32.91
CA LEU A 545 -1.98 33.82 -31.57
C LEU A 545 -3.36 34.07 -30.95
N VAL A 546 -3.43 33.88 -29.64
CA VAL A 546 -4.54 34.32 -28.80
C VAL A 546 -4.00 35.13 -27.62
N ALA A 547 -4.55 36.33 -27.43
CA ALA A 547 -4.18 37.22 -26.35
C ALA A 547 -4.51 36.58 -24.99
N PHE A 548 -3.50 36.32 -24.17
CA PHE A 548 -3.67 35.75 -22.85
C PHE A 548 -4.60 36.62 -22.00
N GLY A 549 -5.56 35.99 -21.32
CA GLY A 549 -6.59 36.68 -20.53
C GLY A 549 -7.71 37.35 -21.33
N SER A 550 -7.69 37.29 -22.66
CA SER A 550 -8.81 37.76 -23.48
C SER A 550 -10.04 36.86 -23.38
N THR A 551 -11.20 37.38 -23.79
CA THR A 551 -12.44 36.57 -23.91
C THR A 551 -12.28 35.42 -24.90
N ARG A 552 -11.44 35.58 -25.95
CA ARG A 552 -11.09 34.51 -26.89
C ARG A 552 -10.24 33.44 -26.22
N HIS A 553 -9.24 33.82 -25.42
CA HIS A 553 -8.43 32.87 -24.64
C HIS A 553 -9.30 32.05 -23.68
N GLU A 554 -10.19 32.71 -22.93
CA GLU A 554 -11.14 32.00 -22.08
C GLU A 554 -12.03 31.03 -22.87
N ALA A 555 -12.53 31.42 -24.05
CA ALA A 555 -13.37 30.56 -24.88
C ALA A 555 -12.59 29.33 -25.40
N VAL A 556 -11.32 29.49 -25.75
CA VAL A 556 -10.43 28.39 -26.13
C VAL A 556 -10.20 27.47 -24.93
N LEU A 557 -9.79 28.00 -23.77
CA LEU A 557 -9.59 27.21 -22.55
C LEU A 557 -10.86 26.45 -22.12
N LYS A 558 -12.06 27.02 -22.36
CA LYS A 558 -13.33 26.37 -22.05
C LYS A 558 -13.66 25.19 -22.97
N SER A 559 -13.03 25.03 -24.14
CA SER A 559 -13.41 23.94 -25.08
C SER A 559 -12.25 23.15 -25.69
N CYS A 560 -11.00 23.60 -25.65
CA CYS A 560 -9.87 22.88 -26.25
C CYS A 560 -9.72 21.44 -25.74
N ALA A 561 -9.30 20.52 -26.61
CA ALA A 561 -9.01 19.13 -26.24
C ALA A 561 -7.78 19.02 -25.33
N LYS A 562 -6.75 19.83 -25.60
CA LYS A 562 -5.45 19.73 -24.94
C LYS A 562 -4.88 21.09 -24.55
N ILE A 563 -4.26 21.14 -23.38
CA ILE A 563 -3.44 22.25 -22.90
C ILE A 563 -2.01 21.74 -22.83
N ILE A 564 -1.12 22.34 -23.61
CA ILE A 564 0.27 21.93 -23.75
C ILE A 564 1.14 23.10 -23.32
N SER A 565 1.98 22.88 -22.30
CA SER A 565 2.75 23.97 -21.73
C SER A 565 4.12 23.56 -21.23
N SER A 566 5.10 24.46 -21.39
CA SER A 566 6.43 24.34 -20.77
C SER A 566 6.38 24.59 -19.26
N HIS A 567 5.31 25.22 -18.76
CA HIS A 567 5.09 25.57 -17.37
C HIS A 567 3.84 24.89 -16.78
N ALA A 568 3.84 24.65 -15.47
CA ALA A 568 2.72 24.07 -14.72
C ALA A 568 2.18 25.03 -13.63
N ASP A 569 2.41 26.32 -13.80
CA ASP A 569 2.01 27.38 -12.87
C ASP A 569 0.48 27.56 -12.82
N GLN A 570 -0.02 28.27 -11.80
CA GLN A 570 -1.47 28.40 -11.56
C GLN A 570 -2.21 29.03 -12.75
N CYS A 571 -1.56 29.95 -13.47
CA CYS A 571 -2.08 30.57 -14.70
C CYS A 571 -2.28 29.57 -15.85
N VAL A 572 -1.62 28.41 -15.81
CA VAL A 572 -1.73 27.35 -16.83
C VAL A 572 -2.74 26.28 -16.41
N VAL A 573 -2.66 25.80 -15.16
CA VAL A 573 -3.40 24.61 -14.73
C VAL A 573 -4.70 24.91 -13.96
N ASN A 574 -4.92 26.16 -13.56
CA ASN A 574 -6.05 26.53 -12.69
C ASN A 574 -6.59 27.95 -12.98
N TYR A 575 -6.47 28.42 -14.23
CA TYR A 575 -6.90 29.76 -14.64
C TYR A 575 -8.42 29.97 -14.45
N LEU A 576 -9.24 29.00 -14.87
CA LEU A 576 -10.71 29.03 -14.74
C LEU A 576 -11.20 28.54 -13.37
N GLY A 577 -10.30 28.31 -12.41
CA GLY A 577 -10.60 27.75 -11.10
C GLY A 577 -10.56 26.22 -11.05
N PRO A 578 -10.89 25.63 -9.87
CA PRO A 578 -10.67 24.21 -9.62
C PRO A 578 -11.39 23.32 -10.62
N LYS A 579 -10.76 22.19 -10.96
CA LYS A 579 -11.19 21.20 -11.95
C LYS A 579 -11.11 21.67 -13.40
N MET A 580 -10.36 22.74 -13.70
CA MET A 580 -10.21 23.22 -15.07
C MET A 580 -9.65 22.14 -16.02
N LEU A 581 -8.76 21.27 -15.53
CA LEU A 581 -8.19 20.22 -16.36
C LEU A 581 -9.12 19.02 -16.53
N SER A 582 -10.17 18.90 -15.70
CA SER A 582 -11.04 17.72 -15.69
C SER A 582 -11.73 17.49 -17.03
N GLY A 583 -11.44 16.34 -17.64
CA GLY A 583 -11.98 15.96 -18.95
C GLY A 583 -11.17 16.45 -20.16
N ARG A 584 -9.97 17.01 -19.95
CA ARG A 584 -9.00 17.40 -20.98
C ARG A 584 -7.63 16.83 -20.63
N HIS A 585 -6.76 16.77 -21.64
CA HIS A 585 -5.37 16.39 -21.41
C HIS A 585 -4.48 17.61 -21.13
N PHE A 586 -3.71 17.55 -20.05
CA PHE A 586 -2.64 18.49 -19.76
C PHE A 586 -1.28 17.85 -20.03
N ILE A 587 -0.49 18.50 -20.88
CA ILE A 587 0.83 18.04 -21.31
C ILE A 587 1.85 19.02 -20.74
N PHE A 588 2.74 18.51 -19.89
CA PHE A 588 3.83 19.27 -19.31
C PHE A 588 5.13 18.99 -20.08
N LEU A 589 5.56 19.97 -20.87
CA LEU A 589 6.78 19.90 -21.69
C LEU A 589 8.05 20.19 -20.90
N GLN A 590 7.90 20.78 -19.71
CA GLN A 590 8.95 21.32 -18.85
C GLN A 590 9.67 22.55 -19.42
N HIS A 591 10.11 23.45 -18.55
CA HIS A 591 10.95 24.58 -18.90
C HIS A 591 12.44 24.20 -18.97
N GLY A 592 12.82 23.08 -18.34
CA GLY A 592 14.19 22.61 -18.27
C GLY A 592 14.23 21.27 -17.55
N VAL A 593 15.42 20.65 -17.55
CA VAL A 593 15.63 19.34 -16.94
C VAL A 593 15.43 19.40 -15.43
N ILE A 594 14.53 18.57 -14.90
CA ILE A 594 14.32 18.40 -13.47
C ILE A 594 15.42 17.51 -12.92
N LYS A 595 16.48 18.15 -12.43
CA LYS A 595 17.63 17.50 -11.77
C LYS A 595 17.48 17.42 -10.24
N ASP A 596 16.60 18.26 -9.69
CA ASP A 596 16.29 18.43 -8.27
C ASP A 596 14.84 17.99 -7.98
N ASP A 597 14.51 17.70 -6.71
CA ASP A 597 13.17 17.22 -6.33
C ASP A 597 12.14 18.38 -6.25
N LEU A 598 11.18 18.35 -7.18
CA LEU A 598 10.03 19.23 -7.33
C LEU A 598 8.69 18.54 -7.00
N SER A 599 8.70 17.33 -6.44
CA SER A 599 7.50 16.53 -6.16
C SER A 599 6.48 17.26 -5.30
N VAL A 600 6.93 18.09 -4.35
CA VAL A 600 6.05 18.91 -3.50
C VAL A 600 5.15 19.83 -4.32
N TRP A 601 5.68 20.43 -5.39
CA TRP A 601 4.92 21.31 -6.28
C TRP A 601 4.11 20.53 -7.32
N LEU A 602 4.74 19.54 -7.97
CA LEU A 602 4.12 18.82 -9.08
C LEU A 602 3.06 17.80 -8.64
N ASN A 603 3.14 17.23 -7.44
CA ASN A 603 2.09 16.32 -6.94
C ASN A 603 0.77 17.05 -6.60
N GLN A 604 0.82 18.36 -6.37
CA GLN A 604 -0.36 19.19 -6.06
C GLN A 604 -1.19 19.55 -7.30
N LYS A 605 -0.68 19.32 -8.50
CA LYS A 605 -1.42 19.54 -9.75
C LYS A 605 -2.57 18.53 -9.85
N GLU A 606 -3.70 18.94 -10.43
CA GLU A 606 -4.90 18.09 -10.59
C GLU A 606 -4.50 16.76 -11.27
N HIS A 607 -3.96 16.85 -12.48
CA HIS A 607 -3.31 15.75 -13.19
C HIS A 607 -2.37 16.28 -14.28
N ILE A 608 -1.40 15.46 -14.67
CA ILE A 608 -0.52 15.64 -15.83
C ILE A 608 -0.63 14.34 -16.62
N ASP A 609 -1.15 14.40 -17.85
CA ASP A 609 -1.40 13.21 -18.67
C ASP A 609 -0.16 12.78 -19.46
N CYS A 610 0.68 13.75 -19.81
CA CYS A 610 1.96 13.54 -20.47
C CYS A 610 3.01 14.45 -19.85
N PHE A 611 4.00 13.86 -19.19
CA PHE A 611 5.14 14.51 -18.55
C PHE A 611 6.39 14.20 -19.37
N VAL A 612 6.85 15.17 -20.16
CA VAL A 612 8.04 15.02 -20.99
C VAL A 612 9.29 15.02 -20.11
N THR A 613 10.24 14.12 -20.34
CA THR A 613 11.58 14.13 -19.75
C THR A 613 12.65 13.95 -20.83
N SER A 614 13.89 14.25 -20.46
CA SER A 614 15.00 14.45 -21.40
C SER A 614 16.23 13.59 -21.13
N SER A 615 16.42 13.12 -19.90
CA SER A 615 17.50 12.22 -19.52
C SER A 615 16.95 10.95 -18.87
N LYS A 616 17.72 9.85 -18.94
CA LYS A 616 17.32 8.58 -18.30
C LYS A 616 17.19 8.73 -16.78
N ALA A 617 18.10 9.47 -16.15
CA ALA A 617 18.09 9.69 -14.72
C ALA A 617 16.90 10.57 -14.27
N GLU A 618 16.57 11.62 -15.03
CA GLU A 618 15.36 12.42 -14.81
C GLU A 618 14.10 11.56 -14.93
N TYR A 619 13.97 10.79 -16.02
CA TYR A 619 12.85 9.88 -16.25
C TYR A 619 12.64 8.93 -15.06
N LEU A 620 13.71 8.26 -14.61
CA LEU A 620 13.64 7.34 -13.47
C LEU A 620 13.37 8.08 -12.14
N SER A 621 13.87 9.30 -11.97
CA SER A 621 13.59 10.09 -10.76
C SER A 621 12.11 10.44 -10.59
N VAL A 622 11.37 10.56 -11.70
CA VAL A 622 9.93 10.83 -11.70
C VAL A 622 9.13 9.53 -11.72
N CYS A 623 9.35 8.65 -12.69
CA CYS A 623 8.50 7.49 -12.90
C CYS A 623 8.92 6.24 -12.12
N GLY A 624 10.16 6.18 -11.62
CA GLY A 624 10.73 4.99 -10.99
C GLY A 624 10.07 4.58 -9.68
N GLU A 625 10.24 3.33 -9.29
CA GLU A 625 9.72 2.80 -8.02
C GLU A 625 10.35 3.51 -6.81
N GLY A 626 9.54 3.83 -5.81
CA GLY A 626 9.96 4.53 -4.60
C GLY A 626 10.19 6.04 -4.77
N SER A 627 10.03 6.57 -5.99
CA SER A 627 10.10 8.02 -6.25
C SER A 627 9.01 8.80 -5.48
N PRO A 628 9.31 10.05 -5.05
CA PRO A 628 8.33 10.90 -4.37
C PRO A 628 7.27 11.47 -5.33
N TYR A 629 7.40 11.28 -6.65
CA TYR A 629 6.43 11.74 -7.63
C TYR A 629 5.29 10.74 -7.84
N LYS A 630 4.06 11.26 -7.97
CA LYS A 630 2.85 10.44 -8.19
C LYS A 630 2.69 9.89 -9.62
N TYR A 631 3.57 10.29 -10.52
CA TYR A 631 3.52 9.96 -11.95
C TYR A 631 4.31 8.67 -12.23
N GLY A 632 3.73 7.75 -13.00
CA GLY A 632 4.34 6.46 -13.36
C GLY A 632 4.69 6.38 -14.85
N LYS A 633 5.04 5.17 -15.31
CA LYS A 633 5.37 4.91 -16.73
C LYS A 633 4.21 5.25 -17.70
N LYS A 634 2.97 5.37 -17.20
CA LYS A 634 1.80 5.77 -17.99
C LYS A 634 1.87 7.24 -18.40
N GLU A 635 2.24 8.11 -17.47
CA GLU A 635 2.21 9.56 -17.68
C GLU A 635 3.56 10.12 -18.15
N VAL A 636 4.69 9.50 -17.77
CA VAL A 636 6.02 10.04 -18.01
C VAL A 636 6.62 9.52 -19.31
N VAL A 637 7.19 10.42 -20.13
CA VAL A 637 7.68 10.12 -21.48
C VAL A 637 9.10 10.62 -21.65
N LEU A 638 10.04 9.71 -21.90
CA LEU A 638 11.42 10.04 -22.27
C LEU A 638 11.49 10.39 -23.76
N SER A 639 11.28 11.67 -24.09
CA SER A 639 11.27 12.15 -25.48
C SER A 639 12.41 13.12 -25.81
N GLY A 640 13.05 13.72 -24.81
CA GLY A 640 13.88 14.91 -25.00
C GLY A 640 13.03 16.18 -24.99
N LEU A 641 13.63 17.32 -24.66
CA LEU A 641 12.93 18.60 -24.70
C LEU A 641 12.76 19.03 -26.17
N PRO A 642 11.55 19.45 -26.60
CA PRO A 642 11.31 19.92 -27.98
C PRO A 642 12.34 20.93 -28.51
N ARG A 643 12.80 21.87 -27.67
CA ARG A 643 13.80 22.89 -28.07
C ARG A 643 15.16 22.32 -28.43
N TYR A 644 15.50 21.10 -27.97
CA TYR A 644 16.76 20.45 -28.30
C TYR A 644 16.90 20.13 -29.79
N ASP A 645 15.80 20.02 -30.55
CA ASP A 645 15.88 19.84 -32.00
C ASP A 645 16.60 21.01 -32.68
N GLN A 646 16.41 22.23 -32.17
CA GLN A 646 17.13 23.40 -32.65
C GLN A 646 18.59 23.41 -32.19
N LEU A 647 18.91 22.91 -31.00
CA LEU A 647 20.27 22.90 -30.46
C LEU A 647 21.17 21.84 -31.09
N VAL A 648 20.62 20.66 -31.39
CA VAL A 648 21.36 19.53 -31.96
C VAL A 648 21.57 19.67 -33.47
N ASN A 649 20.59 20.23 -34.19
CA ASN A 649 20.70 20.49 -35.62
C ASN A 649 21.47 21.79 -35.88
N ASN A 650 22.80 21.81 -35.76
CA ASN A 650 23.56 22.90 -36.37
C ASN A 650 25.05 22.70 -36.65
N GLN A 651 25.50 23.41 -37.70
CA GLN A 651 26.88 23.62 -38.13
C GLN A 651 27.71 24.26 -37.00
N LYS A 652 28.99 23.89 -36.87
CA LYS A 652 29.92 24.46 -35.87
C LYS A 652 29.96 25.99 -35.97
N VAL A 653 29.28 26.68 -35.06
CA VAL A 653 29.43 28.12 -34.84
C VAL A 653 30.73 28.33 -34.06
N ASN A 654 31.76 28.84 -34.72
CA ASN A 654 33.09 29.01 -34.13
C ASN A 654 33.18 30.33 -33.33
N GLY A 655 32.33 30.49 -32.32
CA GLY A 655 32.33 31.65 -31.43
C GLY A 655 33.25 31.42 -30.22
N LYS A 656 34.12 32.41 -29.91
CA LYS A 656 34.86 32.48 -28.63
C LYS A 656 34.03 33.29 -27.64
N MET A 657 33.09 32.64 -26.96
CA MET A 657 32.16 33.29 -26.02
C MET A 657 32.07 32.52 -24.72
N LEU A 658 32.24 33.23 -23.60
CA LEU A 658 31.92 32.79 -22.24
C LEU A 658 30.52 33.29 -21.90
N LEU A 659 29.60 32.37 -21.63
CA LEU A 659 28.27 32.69 -21.13
C LEU A 659 28.25 32.56 -19.60
N ILE A 660 27.87 33.62 -18.89
CA ILE A 660 27.68 33.64 -17.44
C ILE A 660 26.18 33.73 -17.14
N MET A 661 25.61 32.69 -16.52
CA MET A 661 24.17 32.54 -16.39
C MET A 661 23.74 31.97 -15.02
N PRO A 662 23.74 32.78 -13.95
CA PRO A 662 23.29 32.34 -12.63
C PRO A 662 21.76 32.17 -12.54
N THR A 663 21.34 31.27 -11.65
CA THR A 663 19.93 31.12 -11.23
C THR A 663 19.54 32.09 -10.11
N TRP A 664 18.30 32.01 -9.65
CA TRP A 664 17.70 32.87 -8.61
C TRP A 664 17.48 32.10 -7.30
N ARG A 665 17.34 32.80 -6.15
CA ARG A 665 16.97 32.19 -4.85
C ARG A 665 15.65 32.78 -4.38
N SER A 666 14.77 31.94 -3.85
CA SER A 666 13.40 32.37 -3.49
C SER A 666 13.32 33.16 -2.19
N ASN A 667 14.29 32.99 -1.30
CA ASN A 667 14.38 33.73 -0.04
C ASN A 667 14.96 35.15 -0.19
N ILE A 668 15.61 35.47 -1.32
CA ILE A 668 16.24 36.78 -1.53
C ILE A 668 15.51 37.66 -2.55
N VAL A 669 14.65 37.11 -3.40
CA VAL A 669 13.82 37.89 -4.32
C VAL A 669 12.47 38.22 -3.65
N GLY A 670 11.85 39.35 -4.00
CA GLY A 670 10.57 39.74 -3.41
C GLY A 670 9.41 38.79 -3.72
N ALA A 671 8.34 38.94 -2.94
CA ALA A 671 7.15 38.11 -3.00
C ALA A 671 6.47 38.19 -4.38
N GLY A 672 5.90 37.06 -4.82
CA GLY A 672 5.08 37.02 -6.04
C GLY A 672 3.67 37.53 -5.77
N ASN A 673 3.08 38.20 -6.74
CA ASN A 673 1.74 38.80 -6.63
C ASN A 673 0.57 37.80 -6.78
N GLY A 674 0.83 36.49 -6.71
CA GLY A 674 -0.16 35.42 -6.60
C GLY A 674 -0.95 35.07 -7.88
N ALA A 675 -0.83 35.86 -8.95
CA ALA A 675 -1.58 35.67 -10.21
C ALA A 675 -0.71 35.56 -11.48
N GLY A 676 0.60 35.82 -11.41
CA GLY A 676 1.53 35.76 -12.54
C GLY A 676 3.00 35.67 -12.13
N HIS A 677 3.92 35.90 -13.08
CA HIS A 677 5.37 35.84 -12.86
C HIS A 677 6.02 37.13 -12.32
N GLU A 678 5.25 38.19 -12.08
CA GLU A 678 5.74 39.46 -11.54
C GLU A 678 6.01 39.40 -10.02
N ARG A 679 7.07 40.09 -9.57
CA ARG A 679 7.54 40.08 -8.18
C ARG A 679 7.82 41.49 -7.66
N GLU A 680 7.62 41.67 -6.36
CA GLU A 680 8.09 42.85 -5.64
C GLU A 680 9.63 42.92 -5.62
N ILE A 681 10.17 44.12 -5.43
CA ILE A 681 11.63 44.32 -5.30
C ILE A 681 12.01 44.18 -3.83
N ASN A 682 12.94 43.27 -3.52
CA ASN A 682 13.59 43.22 -2.22
C ASN A 682 14.62 44.37 -2.10
N PRO A 683 14.45 45.33 -1.17
CA PRO A 683 15.41 46.42 -1.01
C PRO A 683 16.81 45.93 -0.59
N ASP A 684 16.88 44.83 0.17
CA ASP A 684 18.11 44.29 0.75
C ASP A 684 18.81 43.25 -0.16
N PHE A 685 18.36 43.09 -1.40
CA PHE A 685 18.92 42.10 -2.32
C PHE A 685 20.44 42.24 -2.51
N MET A 686 20.95 43.47 -2.63
CA MET A 686 22.38 43.71 -2.89
C MET A 686 23.28 43.42 -1.68
N SER A 687 22.74 43.33 -0.46
CA SER A 687 23.50 42.91 0.73
C SER A 687 23.57 41.40 0.91
N THR A 688 22.93 40.63 0.03
CA THR A 688 22.95 39.16 0.11
C THR A 688 24.28 38.58 -0.34
N ARG A 689 24.65 37.42 0.23
CA ARG A 689 25.82 36.65 -0.18
C ARG A 689 25.81 36.37 -1.69
N PHE A 690 24.63 36.09 -2.25
CA PHE A 690 24.43 35.88 -3.68
C PHE A 690 24.87 37.07 -4.54
N ALA A 691 24.31 38.26 -4.26
CA ALA A 691 24.60 39.45 -5.03
C ALA A 691 26.08 39.85 -4.90
N GLN A 692 26.64 39.74 -3.70
CA GLN A 692 28.04 40.06 -3.43
C GLN A 692 29.02 39.15 -4.19
N ALA A 693 28.79 37.83 -4.19
CA ALA A 693 29.65 36.87 -4.87
C ALA A 693 29.69 37.09 -6.40
N TRP A 694 28.53 37.24 -7.04
CA TRP A 694 28.46 37.50 -8.49
C TRP A 694 29.00 38.89 -8.86
N MET A 695 28.71 39.92 -8.08
CA MET A 695 29.24 41.26 -8.32
C MET A 695 30.77 41.30 -8.19
N SER A 696 31.33 40.60 -7.20
CA SER A 696 32.78 40.48 -7.00
C SER A 696 33.44 39.79 -8.19
N LEU A 697 32.90 38.66 -8.66
CA LEU A 697 33.43 37.94 -9.81
C LEU A 697 33.36 38.74 -11.11
N LEU A 698 32.23 39.40 -11.39
CA LEU A 698 32.05 40.20 -12.63
C LEU A 698 33.02 41.39 -12.70
N ASN A 699 33.47 41.90 -11.55
CA ASN A 699 34.42 43.02 -11.45
C ASN A 699 35.87 42.58 -11.20
N ALA A 700 36.16 41.27 -11.21
CA ALA A 700 37.51 40.76 -10.97
C ALA A 700 38.46 41.19 -12.12
N PRO A 701 39.58 41.91 -11.83
CA PRO A 701 40.54 42.31 -12.85
C PRO A 701 41.11 41.13 -13.65
N GLU A 702 41.25 39.97 -13.01
CA GLU A 702 41.73 38.73 -13.61
C GLU A 702 40.80 38.24 -14.71
N LEU A 703 39.48 38.39 -14.57
CA LEU A 703 38.50 37.99 -15.60
C LEU A 703 38.70 38.82 -16.89
N ALA A 704 38.96 40.12 -16.77
CA ALA A 704 39.27 41.00 -17.90
C ALA A 704 40.61 40.61 -18.57
N GLN A 705 41.62 40.23 -17.78
CA GLN A 705 42.91 39.79 -18.29
C GLN A 705 42.80 38.46 -19.06
N LEU A 706 42.07 37.47 -18.52
CA LEU A 706 41.88 36.17 -19.15
C LEU A 706 41.12 36.27 -20.47
N THR A 707 40.03 37.03 -20.48
CA THR A 707 39.20 37.22 -21.69
C THR A 707 39.96 37.92 -22.80
N LYS A 708 40.79 38.93 -22.46
CA LYS A 708 41.70 39.58 -23.41
C LYS A 708 42.83 38.65 -23.88
N LYS A 709 43.42 37.85 -22.98
CA LYS A 709 44.51 36.88 -23.28
C LYS A 709 44.08 35.84 -24.31
N TYR A 710 42.87 35.30 -24.19
CA TYR A 710 42.37 34.23 -25.07
C TYR A 710 41.41 34.70 -26.17
N GLY A 711 40.98 35.96 -26.14
CA GLY A 711 40.08 36.56 -27.13
C GLY A 711 38.63 36.08 -27.00
N TYR A 712 38.12 35.97 -25.77
CA TYR A 712 36.74 35.60 -25.47
C TYR A 712 35.86 36.82 -25.21
N GLN A 713 34.66 36.83 -25.81
CA GLN A 713 33.59 37.75 -25.42
C GLN A 713 32.87 37.19 -24.18
N VAL A 714 32.47 38.04 -23.25
CA VAL A 714 31.71 37.64 -22.06
C VAL A 714 30.29 38.16 -22.17
N VAL A 715 29.32 37.27 -21.99
CA VAL A 715 27.89 37.62 -21.91
C VAL A 715 27.38 37.27 -20.52
N PHE A 716 26.75 38.23 -19.84
CA PHE A 716 26.05 38.03 -18.58
C PHE A 716 24.55 37.99 -18.83
N PHE A 717 23.95 36.82 -18.64
CA PHE A 717 22.54 36.55 -18.90
C PHE A 717 21.92 35.84 -17.67
N PRO A 718 21.56 36.56 -16.60
CA PRO A 718 20.97 35.93 -15.42
C PRO A 718 19.52 35.47 -15.66
N HIS A 719 19.05 34.56 -14.80
CA HIS A 719 17.66 34.08 -14.84
C HIS A 719 16.62 35.22 -14.79
N ALA A 720 15.47 35.08 -15.48
CA ALA A 720 14.45 36.12 -15.63
C ALA A 720 13.95 36.74 -14.30
N ASN A 721 13.89 35.95 -13.22
CA ASN A 721 13.52 36.46 -11.89
C ASN A 721 14.53 37.47 -11.29
N LEU A 722 15.73 37.59 -11.87
CA LEU A 722 16.76 38.55 -11.50
C LEU A 722 16.72 39.83 -12.36
N THR A 723 15.94 39.86 -13.44
CA THR A 723 15.83 41.01 -14.34
C THR A 723 15.52 42.33 -13.62
N PRO A 724 14.62 42.40 -12.62
CA PRO A 724 14.38 43.66 -11.87
C PRO A 724 15.60 44.20 -11.12
N TYR A 725 16.60 43.34 -10.85
CA TYR A 725 17.82 43.70 -10.12
C TYR A 725 19.00 44.00 -11.03
N LEU A 726 18.91 43.68 -12.33
CA LEU A 726 19.99 43.90 -13.31
C LEU A 726 20.53 45.34 -13.31
N PRO A 727 19.70 46.40 -13.26
CA PRO A 727 20.22 47.77 -13.22
C PRO A 727 21.05 48.11 -11.97
N LYS A 728 20.98 47.27 -10.92
CA LYS A 728 21.77 47.44 -9.68
C LYS A 728 23.13 46.74 -9.74
N PHE A 729 23.37 45.86 -10.70
CA PHE A 729 24.69 45.25 -10.90
C PHE A 729 25.61 46.24 -11.62
N GLN A 730 26.74 46.57 -11.01
CA GLN A 730 27.82 47.32 -11.66
C GLN A 730 28.61 46.35 -12.53
N VAL A 731 28.27 46.25 -13.81
CA VAL A 731 28.90 45.32 -14.76
C VAL A 731 29.87 46.09 -15.67
N PRO A 732 31.14 45.66 -15.80
CA PRO A 732 32.12 46.33 -16.68
C PRO A 732 31.74 46.31 -18.17
N ASP A 733 32.11 47.35 -18.92
CA ASP A 733 31.76 47.54 -20.35
C ASP A 733 32.19 46.39 -21.29
N TYR A 734 33.22 45.63 -20.92
CA TYR A 734 33.67 44.48 -21.73
C TYR A 734 32.76 43.24 -21.60
N ILE A 735 31.83 43.25 -20.64
CA ILE A 735 30.83 42.21 -20.43
C ILE A 735 29.49 42.71 -20.98
N SER A 736 28.92 41.99 -21.94
CA SER A 736 27.60 42.32 -22.46
C SER A 736 26.51 41.77 -21.54
N VAL A 737 25.73 42.66 -20.92
CA VAL A 737 24.53 42.28 -20.18
C VAL A 737 23.39 42.11 -21.17
N MET A 738 22.76 40.94 -21.19
CA MET A 738 21.68 40.62 -22.11
C MET A 738 20.50 40.00 -21.36
N GLY A 739 19.30 40.18 -21.88
CA GLY A 739 18.07 39.53 -21.44
C GLY A 739 17.30 38.92 -22.62
N HIS A 740 16.16 38.31 -22.31
CA HIS A 740 15.33 37.59 -23.30
C HIS A 740 14.79 38.50 -24.41
N ALA A 741 14.68 39.80 -24.17
CA ALA A 741 14.26 40.77 -25.19
C ALA A 741 15.36 41.12 -26.21
N ASP A 742 16.64 40.87 -25.89
CA ASP A 742 17.78 41.26 -26.73
C ASP A 742 18.14 40.18 -27.75
N MET A 743 18.06 38.91 -27.37
CA MET A 743 18.40 37.78 -28.23
C MET A 743 17.71 36.48 -27.77
N ALA A 744 17.30 35.66 -28.74
CA ALA A 744 16.78 34.31 -28.48
C ALA A 744 17.82 33.46 -27.73
N ILE A 745 17.42 32.82 -26.65
CA ILE A 745 18.32 32.14 -25.72
C ILE A 745 19.04 30.96 -26.39
N GLN A 746 18.37 30.29 -27.32
CA GLN A 746 18.93 29.19 -28.11
C GLN A 746 20.11 29.66 -28.98
N THR A 747 20.09 30.91 -29.45
CA THR A 747 21.19 31.50 -30.21
C THR A 747 22.42 31.72 -29.34
N LEU A 748 22.22 32.18 -28.10
CA LEU A 748 23.30 32.33 -27.12
C LEU A 748 23.96 30.99 -26.81
N PHE A 749 23.17 29.94 -26.55
CA PHE A 749 23.72 28.60 -26.32
C PHE A 749 24.51 28.07 -27.52
N LYS A 750 24.09 28.37 -28.74
CA LYS A 750 24.82 28.00 -29.97
C LYS A 750 26.15 28.75 -30.11
N GLN A 751 26.20 30.03 -29.74
CA GLN A 751 27.40 30.87 -29.85
C GLN A 751 28.42 30.65 -28.72
N ALA A 752 27.95 30.34 -27.52
CA ALA A 752 28.79 30.10 -26.35
C ALA A 752 29.73 28.90 -26.57
N THR A 753 30.99 29.02 -26.15
CA THR A 753 31.95 27.91 -26.17
C THR A 753 31.76 27.02 -24.95
N PHE A 754 31.54 27.64 -23.78
CA PHE A 754 31.24 27.00 -22.51
C PHE A 754 30.53 28.00 -21.59
N MET A 755 29.99 27.51 -20.48
CA MET A 755 29.17 28.32 -19.57
C MET A 755 29.73 28.34 -18.15
N LEU A 756 29.53 29.45 -17.45
CA LEU A 756 29.65 29.57 -16.01
C LEU A 756 28.25 29.78 -15.41
N THR A 757 27.85 28.90 -14.49
CA THR A 757 26.53 28.92 -13.83
C THR A 757 26.69 28.47 -12.38
N ASP A 758 25.61 28.45 -11.61
CA ASP A 758 25.57 27.90 -10.24
C ASP A 758 24.77 26.57 -10.17
N TYR A 759 23.44 26.64 -10.11
CA TYR A 759 22.50 25.53 -9.96
C TYR A 759 21.49 25.49 -11.11
N SER A 760 21.70 26.24 -12.19
CA SER A 760 20.75 26.34 -13.30
C SER A 760 20.65 25.05 -14.12
N SER A 761 19.44 24.68 -14.53
CA SER A 761 19.20 23.54 -15.42
C SER A 761 19.66 23.80 -16.86
N VAL A 762 19.95 25.05 -17.23
CA VAL A 762 20.45 25.41 -18.57
C VAL A 762 21.82 24.80 -18.89
N ALA A 763 22.52 24.28 -17.89
CA ALA A 763 23.71 23.45 -18.11
C ALA A 763 23.42 22.22 -18.97
N PHE A 764 22.20 21.70 -18.96
CA PHE A 764 21.78 20.60 -19.83
C PHE A 764 21.63 21.04 -21.30
N ASP A 765 21.19 22.27 -21.56
CA ASP A 765 21.15 22.86 -22.91
C ASP A 765 22.56 23.05 -23.51
N MET A 766 23.55 23.35 -22.66
CA MET A 766 24.96 23.36 -23.08
C MET A 766 25.48 21.92 -23.30
N ALA A 767 25.17 21.01 -22.37
CA ALA A 767 25.64 19.63 -22.42
C ALA A 767 25.09 18.86 -23.62
N VAL A 768 23.82 19.05 -24.03
CA VAL A 768 23.24 18.38 -25.22
C VAL A 768 24.02 18.71 -26.50
N GLN A 769 24.69 19.87 -26.52
CA GLN A 769 25.57 20.34 -27.60
C GLN A 769 27.06 19.97 -27.40
N ARG A 770 27.39 19.14 -26.40
CA ARG A 770 28.76 18.76 -25.99
C ARG A 770 29.62 19.94 -25.50
N LYS A 771 29.01 20.92 -24.84
CA LYS A 771 29.71 22.08 -24.29
C LYS A 771 29.79 22.00 -22.76
N PRO A 772 30.96 22.24 -22.15
CA PRO A 772 31.12 22.13 -20.70
C PRO A 772 30.48 23.30 -19.95
N SER A 773 30.30 23.10 -18.64
CA SER A 773 29.89 24.14 -17.69
C SER A 773 30.83 24.17 -16.48
N ILE A 774 31.05 25.34 -15.90
CA ILE A 774 31.67 25.52 -14.58
C ILE A 774 30.55 25.89 -13.61
N TYR A 775 30.53 25.26 -12.43
CA TYR A 775 29.54 25.49 -11.39
C TYR A 775 30.14 26.29 -10.23
N TYR A 776 29.70 27.53 -10.03
CA TYR A 776 30.07 28.37 -8.90
C TYR A 776 29.02 28.28 -7.79
N GLN A 777 29.31 27.51 -6.74
CA GLN A 777 28.36 27.04 -5.72
C GLN A 777 28.77 27.49 -4.32
N PHE A 778 29.01 28.79 -4.13
CA PHE A 778 29.43 29.36 -2.86
C PHE A 778 28.37 29.21 -1.75
N ASP A 779 27.07 29.17 -2.09
CA ASP A 779 25.93 29.15 -1.17
C ASP A 779 25.22 27.77 -1.08
N GLU A 780 25.96 26.67 -1.24
CA GLU A 780 25.41 25.30 -1.26
C GLU A 780 24.61 24.94 0.01
N ASP A 781 25.09 25.39 1.15
CA ASP A 781 24.46 25.20 2.45
C ASP A 781 23.10 25.90 2.56
N GLU A 782 22.95 27.07 1.93
CA GLU A 782 21.70 27.84 1.92
C GLU A 782 20.70 27.27 0.89
N VAL A 783 21.15 26.91 -0.31
CA VAL A 783 20.27 26.42 -1.39
C VAL A 783 19.58 25.11 -1.02
N PHE A 784 20.31 24.17 -0.39
CA PHE A 784 19.77 22.87 0.00
C PHE A 784 19.22 22.82 1.45
N SER A 785 19.18 23.95 2.15
CA SER A 785 18.58 24.07 3.51
C SER A 785 17.06 23.94 3.54
N GLY A 786 16.39 24.06 2.38
CA GLY A 786 14.93 24.17 2.26
C GLY A 786 14.43 25.60 2.05
N GLY A 787 15.32 26.60 2.01
CA GLY A 787 14.99 28.00 1.67
C GLY A 787 14.71 28.27 0.18
N HIS A 788 14.97 27.29 -0.69
CA HIS A 788 14.72 27.38 -2.13
C HIS A 788 13.55 26.49 -2.63
N THR A 789 13.11 26.70 -3.88
CA THR A 789 11.91 26.04 -4.45
C THR A 789 12.07 24.54 -4.71
N TYR A 790 13.31 24.04 -4.80
CA TYR A 790 13.62 22.64 -5.04
C TYR A 790 14.53 22.08 -3.94
N ARG A 791 14.47 20.77 -3.74
CA ARG A 791 15.34 20.02 -2.82
C ARG A 791 16.38 19.24 -3.60
N LYS A 792 17.48 18.87 -2.95
CA LYS A 792 18.50 18.01 -3.57
C LYS A 792 17.86 16.76 -4.17
N GLY A 793 17.96 16.62 -5.49
CA GLY A 793 17.43 15.47 -6.24
C GLY A 793 18.49 14.39 -6.46
N TYR A 794 18.34 13.66 -7.56
CA TYR A 794 19.29 12.61 -7.96
C TYR A 794 20.62 13.20 -8.47
N PHE A 795 20.63 14.45 -8.92
CA PHE A 795 21.77 15.04 -9.62
C PHE A 795 22.80 15.63 -8.65
N SER A 796 23.84 14.87 -8.36
CA SER A 796 25.09 15.37 -7.76
C SER A 796 25.90 16.14 -8.81
N TYR A 797 26.15 17.44 -8.61
CA TYR A 797 26.95 18.26 -9.54
C TYR A 797 28.41 17.79 -9.63
N ARG A 798 28.98 17.28 -8.54
CA ARG A 798 30.38 16.82 -8.52
C ARG A 798 30.56 15.49 -9.29
N GLU A 799 29.58 14.60 -9.18
CA GLU A 799 29.62 13.26 -9.78
C GLU A 799 29.00 13.21 -11.18
N ASN A 800 27.88 13.91 -11.39
CA ASN A 800 27.10 13.90 -12.65
C ASN A 800 27.27 15.17 -13.48
N GLY A 801 27.81 16.25 -12.90
CA GLY A 801 27.89 17.55 -13.56
C GLY A 801 28.76 17.57 -14.81
N PHE A 802 28.51 18.58 -15.64
CA PHE A 802 29.14 18.77 -16.96
C PHE A 802 30.41 19.63 -16.90
N GLY A 803 31.04 19.69 -15.73
CA GLY A 803 32.35 20.28 -15.49
C GLY A 803 32.59 20.55 -13.99
N PRO A 804 33.61 21.34 -13.64
CA PRO A 804 34.06 21.48 -12.25
C PRO A 804 33.06 22.23 -11.37
N VAL A 805 33.02 21.87 -10.09
CA VAL A 805 32.25 22.56 -9.04
C VAL A 805 33.22 23.25 -8.11
N VAL A 806 33.09 24.57 -7.98
CA VAL A 806 33.98 25.43 -7.18
C VAL A 806 33.16 26.31 -6.25
N THR A 807 33.71 26.61 -5.07
CA THR A 807 33.03 27.40 -4.02
C THR A 807 33.68 28.76 -3.80
N GLU A 808 34.96 28.91 -4.20
CA GLU A 808 35.74 30.13 -4.03
C GLU A 808 35.96 30.85 -5.37
N GLN A 809 36.02 32.18 -5.34
CA GLN A 809 36.22 33.01 -6.54
C GLN A 809 37.56 32.72 -7.23
N SER A 810 38.64 32.47 -6.46
CA SER A 810 39.97 32.16 -7.01
C SER A 810 39.96 30.91 -7.89
N ASP A 811 39.18 29.90 -7.48
CA ASP A 811 39.08 28.62 -8.19
C ASP A 811 38.25 28.78 -9.46
N VAL A 812 37.22 29.63 -9.46
CA VAL A 812 36.50 30.01 -10.68
C VAL A 812 37.46 30.58 -11.72
N LEU A 813 38.31 31.53 -11.33
CA LEU A 813 39.28 32.17 -12.24
C LEU A 813 40.32 31.18 -12.76
N ALA A 814 40.79 30.25 -11.93
CA ALA A 814 41.72 29.19 -12.34
C ALA A 814 41.10 28.21 -13.34
N GLU A 815 39.84 27.81 -13.13
CA GLU A 815 39.10 26.96 -14.05
C GLU A 815 38.79 27.69 -15.37
N LEU A 816 38.52 29.00 -15.32
CA LEU A 816 38.34 29.82 -16.53
C LEU A 816 39.63 29.89 -17.37
N ASP A 817 40.81 30.13 -16.76
CA ASP A 817 42.10 30.11 -17.47
C ASP A 817 42.32 28.75 -18.16
N THR A 818 42.08 27.65 -17.44
CA THR A 818 42.20 26.29 -17.96
C THR A 818 41.24 26.01 -19.12
N MET A 819 39.97 26.38 -18.98
CA MET A 819 38.93 26.13 -19.98
C MET A 819 39.14 26.97 -21.24
N MET A 820 39.51 28.24 -21.10
CA MET A 820 39.82 29.14 -22.23
C MET A 820 41.09 28.70 -22.97
N ALA A 821 42.13 28.26 -22.24
CA ALA A 821 43.37 27.75 -22.86
C ALA A 821 43.12 26.52 -23.74
N ARG A 822 42.15 25.68 -23.38
CA ARG A 822 41.74 24.48 -24.12
C ARG A 822 40.70 24.74 -25.20
N GLY A 823 40.27 25.99 -25.41
CA GLY A 823 39.22 26.31 -26.37
C GLY A 823 37.85 25.74 -25.99
N GLY A 824 37.59 25.50 -24.70
CA GLY A 824 36.36 24.86 -24.22
C GLY A 824 36.28 23.35 -24.43
N LEU A 825 37.40 22.67 -24.74
CA LEU A 825 37.44 21.20 -24.79
C LEU A 825 37.28 20.61 -23.37
N THR A 826 36.31 19.70 -23.24
CA THR A 826 36.02 18.94 -22.02
C THR A 826 37.11 17.91 -21.71
N LEU A 827 37.34 17.65 -20.42
CA LEU A 827 38.08 16.45 -19.99
C LEU A 827 37.34 15.17 -20.44
N PRO A 828 38.05 14.06 -20.76
CA PRO A 828 37.42 12.81 -21.20
C PRO A 828 36.32 12.30 -20.27
N ALA A 829 36.52 12.39 -18.95
CA ALA A 829 35.52 11.99 -17.96
C ALA A 829 34.23 12.84 -18.03
N ILE A 830 34.35 14.15 -18.27
CA ILE A 830 33.19 15.04 -18.42
C ILE A 830 32.48 14.78 -19.75
N GLN A 831 33.23 14.55 -20.83
CA GLN A 831 32.65 14.17 -22.12
C GLN A 831 31.84 12.88 -22.01
N GLN A 832 32.36 11.88 -21.31
CA GLN A 832 31.65 10.61 -21.08
C GLN A 832 30.32 10.84 -20.34
N ARG A 833 30.32 11.60 -19.23
CA ARG A 833 29.09 11.95 -18.50
C ARG A 833 28.05 12.63 -19.40
N ILE A 834 28.52 13.55 -20.25
CA ILE A 834 27.69 14.27 -21.22
C ILE A 834 27.03 13.27 -22.21
N GLU A 835 27.79 12.35 -22.80
CA GLU A 835 27.24 11.36 -23.75
C GLU A 835 26.26 10.38 -23.08
N GLU A 836 26.53 9.95 -21.84
CA GLU A 836 25.68 9.00 -21.11
C GLU A 836 24.36 9.63 -20.62
N THR A 837 24.30 10.95 -20.46
CA THR A 837 23.14 11.65 -19.91
C THR A 837 21.92 11.62 -20.85
N PHE A 838 22.15 11.83 -22.15
CA PHE A 838 21.07 12.07 -23.12
C PHE A 838 20.89 10.86 -24.03
N PRO A 839 19.79 10.10 -23.90
CA PRO A 839 19.52 8.96 -24.76
C PRO A 839 19.23 9.37 -26.21
N HIS A 840 18.82 10.62 -26.43
CA HIS A 840 18.47 11.14 -27.75
C HIS A 840 19.17 12.47 -28.04
N ARG A 841 19.96 12.48 -29.12
CA ARG A 841 20.62 13.65 -29.73
C ARG A 841 20.51 13.60 -31.24
N ASP A 842 19.34 13.24 -31.72
CA ASP A 842 19.04 12.92 -33.11
C ASP A 842 18.18 14.00 -33.81
N GLY A 843 17.81 15.07 -33.10
CA GLY A 843 16.92 16.12 -33.62
C GLY A 843 15.47 15.68 -33.82
N GLY A 844 15.05 14.55 -33.20
CA GLY A 844 13.70 14.00 -33.31
C GLY A 844 12.84 14.16 -32.05
N ASN A 845 13.13 15.13 -31.18
CA ASN A 845 12.47 15.31 -29.89
C ASN A 845 11.01 15.75 -30.07
N CYS A 846 10.72 16.75 -30.92
CA CYS A 846 9.35 17.19 -31.20
C CYS A 846 8.48 16.06 -31.77
N ALA A 847 9.04 15.23 -32.65
CA ALA A 847 8.35 14.08 -33.24
C ALA A 847 7.99 13.00 -32.20
N ARG A 848 8.88 12.73 -31.24
CA ARG A 848 8.58 11.82 -30.11
C ARG A 848 7.51 12.42 -29.19
N THR A 849 7.63 13.69 -28.84
CA THR A 849 6.66 14.40 -28.00
C THR A 849 5.28 14.40 -28.67
N TYR A 850 5.17 14.75 -29.95
CA TYR A 850 3.90 14.74 -30.69
C TYR A 850 3.24 13.35 -30.67
N ARG A 851 4.01 12.28 -30.95
CA ARG A 851 3.49 10.90 -30.90
C ARG A 851 2.93 10.53 -29.52
N ALA A 852 3.61 10.94 -28.45
CA ALA A 852 3.13 10.69 -27.10
C ALA A 852 1.82 11.43 -26.79
N ILE A 853 1.68 12.68 -27.27
CA ILE A 853 0.45 13.47 -27.12
C ILE A 853 -0.72 12.83 -27.87
N VAL A 854 -0.50 12.37 -29.10
CA VAL A 854 -1.52 11.67 -29.90
C VAL A 854 -1.92 10.33 -29.25
N ALA A 855 -0.96 9.60 -28.68
CA ALA A 855 -1.20 8.32 -28.02
C ALA A 855 -2.13 8.43 -26.79
N LEU A 856 -2.33 9.62 -26.22
CA LEU A 856 -3.26 9.84 -25.10
C LEU A 856 -4.71 9.48 -25.47
N ASP A 857 -5.13 9.81 -26.68
CA ASP A 857 -6.51 9.57 -27.15
C ASP A 857 -6.73 8.17 -27.73
N GLN A 858 -5.65 7.41 -27.92
CA GLN A 858 -5.73 6.06 -28.49
C GLN A 858 -6.14 5.03 -27.42
N PRO A 859 -6.99 4.05 -27.79
CA PRO A 859 -7.29 2.93 -26.92
C PRO A 859 -6.02 2.10 -26.68
N LEU A 860 -6.01 1.33 -25.59
CA LEU A 860 -4.97 0.33 -25.41
C LEU A 860 -5.06 -0.73 -26.52
N THR A 861 -3.90 -1.22 -26.93
CA THR A 861 -3.82 -2.40 -27.79
C THR A 861 -4.49 -3.59 -27.09
N GLU A 862 -5.47 -4.23 -27.74
CA GLU A 862 -6.17 -5.37 -27.16
C GLU A 862 -5.18 -6.50 -26.79
N GLY A 863 -5.29 -7.00 -25.56
CA GLY A 863 -4.47 -8.11 -25.06
C GLY A 863 -3.03 -7.75 -24.66
N ALA A 864 -2.61 -6.49 -24.80
CA ALA A 864 -1.26 -6.07 -24.40
C ALA A 864 -1.15 -5.95 -22.87
N ILE A 865 -0.51 -6.95 -22.24
CA ILE A 865 -0.21 -6.95 -20.81
C ILE A 865 1.29 -6.74 -20.63
N ASP A 866 1.67 -5.89 -19.68
CA ASP A 866 3.06 -5.76 -19.25
C ASP A 866 3.47 -7.06 -18.54
N THR A 867 4.34 -7.83 -19.19
CA THR A 867 4.75 -9.16 -18.72
C THR A 867 5.63 -9.08 -17.48
N GLU A 868 6.33 -7.96 -17.23
CA GLU A 868 7.06 -7.73 -15.98
C GLU A 868 6.08 -7.57 -14.80
N ILE A 869 4.99 -6.84 -15.01
CA ILE A 869 3.92 -6.70 -14.03
C ILE A 869 3.24 -8.06 -13.79
N LEU A 870 2.89 -8.78 -14.86
CA LEU A 870 2.26 -10.10 -14.75
C LEU A 870 3.13 -11.08 -13.95
N GLU A 871 4.43 -11.12 -14.22
CA GLU A 871 5.38 -11.95 -13.48
C GLU A 871 5.44 -11.58 -12.00
N SER A 872 5.52 -10.29 -11.67
CA SER A 872 5.49 -9.80 -10.28
C SER A 872 4.21 -10.26 -9.56
N TYR A 873 3.06 -10.16 -10.21
CA TYR A 873 1.76 -10.54 -9.65
C TYR A 873 1.57 -12.06 -9.54
N ALA A 874 2.20 -12.84 -10.42
CA ALA A 874 2.25 -14.30 -10.32
C ALA A 874 3.11 -14.74 -9.12
N ARG A 875 4.28 -14.09 -8.92
CA ARG A 875 5.15 -14.31 -7.74
C ARG A 875 4.44 -13.97 -6.43
N GLN A 876 3.73 -12.84 -6.37
CA GLN A 876 2.91 -12.47 -5.21
C GLN A 876 1.87 -13.54 -4.89
N ALA A 877 1.14 -14.03 -5.89
CA ALA A 877 0.13 -15.07 -5.71
C ALA A 877 0.74 -16.38 -5.16
N SER A 878 1.90 -16.80 -5.67
CA SER A 878 2.64 -17.97 -5.17
C SER A 878 3.12 -17.77 -3.72
N GLN A 879 3.70 -16.61 -3.39
CA GLN A 879 4.18 -16.30 -2.04
C GLN A 879 3.06 -16.33 -1.00
N TYR A 880 1.87 -15.84 -1.35
CA TYR A 880 0.68 -15.86 -0.49
C TYR A 880 -0.16 -17.14 -0.63
N ARG A 881 0.39 -18.18 -1.29
CA ARG A 881 -0.23 -19.50 -1.48
C ARG A 881 -1.64 -19.44 -2.08
N GLN A 882 -1.91 -18.46 -2.93
CA GLN A 882 -3.15 -18.35 -3.70
C GLN A 882 -3.00 -19.13 -5.01
N TRP A 883 -2.96 -20.46 -4.90
CA TRP A 883 -2.53 -21.33 -6.01
C TRP A 883 -3.41 -21.21 -7.26
N ALA A 884 -4.73 -21.09 -7.13
CA ALA A 884 -5.61 -20.86 -8.28
C ALA A 884 -5.26 -19.57 -9.04
N LEU A 885 -4.94 -18.50 -8.31
CA LEU A 885 -4.53 -17.22 -8.87
C LEU A 885 -3.13 -17.28 -9.47
N ALA A 886 -2.21 -17.96 -8.77
CA ALA A 886 -0.84 -18.18 -9.24
C ALA A 886 -0.84 -18.99 -10.54
N THR A 887 -1.59 -20.09 -10.63
CA THR A 887 -1.75 -20.88 -11.84
C THR A 887 -2.26 -20.02 -12.99
N ALA A 888 -3.34 -19.25 -12.80
CA ALA A 888 -3.90 -18.41 -13.86
C ALA A 888 -2.86 -17.41 -14.42
N ARG A 889 -2.11 -16.75 -13.54
CA ARG A 889 -1.11 -15.74 -13.91
C ARG A 889 0.15 -16.34 -14.53
N TRP A 890 0.66 -17.45 -13.98
CA TRP A 890 1.81 -18.16 -14.55
C TRP A 890 1.49 -18.77 -15.91
N SER A 891 0.31 -19.35 -16.09
CA SER A 891 -0.17 -19.84 -17.39
C SER A 891 -0.19 -18.71 -18.42
N GLN A 892 -0.74 -17.55 -18.06
CA GLN A 892 -0.77 -16.40 -18.93
C GLN A 892 0.64 -15.90 -19.31
N LEU A 893 1.60 -15.94 -18.37
CA LEU A 893 2.99 -15.56 -18.64
C LEU A 893 3.71 -16.57 -19.54
N VAL A 894 3.40 -17.86 -19.43
CA VAL A 894 3.91 -18.91 -20.35
C VAL A 894 3.37 -18.70 -21.77
N GLU A 895 2.15 -18.20 -21.92
CA GLU A 895 1.56 -17.92 -23.24
C GLU A 895 2.08 -16.63 -23.88
N GLN A 896 2.21 -15.55 -23.09
CA GLN A 896 2.40 -14.18 -23.59
C GLN A 896 3.79 -13.59 -23.30
N GLY A 897 4.60 -14.24 -22.46
CA GLY A 897 5.91 -13.76 -22.02
C GLY A 897 7.00 -13.83 -23.10
N SER A 898 8.12 -13.14 -22.84
CA SER A 898 9.35 -13.30 -23.63
C SER A 898 9.88 -14.73 -23.56
N ALA A 899 10.80 -15.14 -24.43
CA ALA A 899 11.39 -16.48 -24.37
C ALA A 899 12.02 -16.79 -22.99
N GLU A 900 12.70 -15.81 -22.39
CA GLU A 900 13.29 -15.91 -21.06
C GLU A 900 12.21 -16.00 -19.97
N GLN A 901 11.18 -15.15 -20.02
CA GLN A 901 10.09 -15.17 -19.04
C GLN A 901 9.31 -16.48 -19.09
N ARG A 902 9.03 -17.00 -20.30
CA ARG A 902 8.38 -18.30 -20.48
C ARG A 902 9.23 -19.41 -19.86
N GLN A 903 10.53 -19.39 -20.06
CA GLN A 903 11.44 -20.35 -19.43
C GLN A 903 11.39 -20.27 -17.90
N HIS A 904 11.43 -19.07 -17.34
CA HIS A 904 11.35 -18.85 -15.89
C HIS A 904 9.98 -19.19 -15.29
N ALA A 905 8.90 -19.11 -16.07
CA ALA A 905 7.53 -19.38 -15.63
C ALA A 905 7.17 -20.88 -15.61
N ARG A 906 7.88 -21.73 -16.36
CA ARG A 906 7.60 -23.17 -16.48
C ARG A 906 7.54 -23.89 -15.13
N LEU A 907 8.61 -23.77 -14.33
CA LEU A 907 8.68 -24.44 -13.03
C LEU A 907 7.68 -23.87 -12.00
N PRO A 908 7.55 -22.54 -11.82
CA PRO A 908 6.52 -21.96 -10.95
C PRO A 908 5.09 -22.36 -11.32
N LEU A 909 4.78 -22.51 -12.61
CA LEU A 909 3.47 -23.00 -13.06
C LEU A 909 3.24 -24.45 -12.63
N LEU A 910 4.24 -25.32 -12.82
CA LEU A 910 4.17 -26.71 -12.37
C LEU A 910 3.92 -26.80 -10.85
N THR A 911 4.70 -26.06 -10.06
CA THR A 911 4.52 -25.98 -8.60
C THR A 911 3.14 -25.45 -8.24
N ALA A 912 2.65 -24.39 -8.90
CA ALA A 912 1.33 -23.83 -8.64
C ALA A 912 0.19 -24.83 -8.97
N LEU A 913 0.31 -25.59 -10.06
CA LEU A 913 -0.65 -26.65 -10.40
C LEU A 913 -0.66 -27.76 -9.34
N ARG A 914 0.52 -28.21 -8.90
CA ARG A 914 0.66 -29.25 -7.87
C ARG A 914 0.08 -28.80 -6.54
N GLU A 915 0.51 -27.65 -6.03
CA GLU A 915 0.05 -27.09 -4.75
C GLU A 915 -1.43 -26.68 -4.81
N GLY A 916 -1.94 -26.31 -5.98
CA GLY A 916 -3.35 -26.09 -6.23
C GLY A 916 -4.20 -27.37 -6.32
N GLY A 917 -3.59 -28.56 -6.21
CA GLY A 917 -4.26 -29.85 -6.25
C GLY A 917 -4.62 -30.35 -7.65
N LYS A 918 -4.19 -29.67 -8.72
CA LYS A 918 -4.45 -30.01 -10.12
C LYS A 918 -3.40 -31.00 -10.66
N ILE A 919 -3.27 -32.15 -10.01
CA ILE A 919 -2.19 -33.11 -10.26
C ILE A 919 -2.19 -33.66 -11.70
N GLY A 920 -3.36 -34.00 -12.25
CA GLY A 920 -3.46 -34.46 -13.64
C GLY A 920 -2.97 -33.42 -14.65
N GLU A 921 -3.34 -32.14 -14.46
CA GLU A 921 -2.84 -31.02 -15.27
C GLU A 921 -1.33 -30.82 -15.08
N ALA A 922 -0.83 -30.95 -13.84
CA ALA A 922 0.60 -30.84 -13.53
C ALA A 922 1.43 -31.94 -14.21
N LEU A 923 0.96 -33.20 -14.19
CA LEU A 923 1.62 -34.32 -14.88
C LEU A 923 1.63 -34.13 -16.39
N HIS A 924 0.50 -33.73 -16.96
CA HIS A 924 0.41 -33.42 -18.39
C HIS A 924 1.35 -32.26 -18.77
N TYR A 925 1.40 -31.22 -17.95
CA TYR A 925 2.29 -30.09 -18.14
C TYR A 925 3.76 -30.50 -18.01
N LEU A 926 4.12 -31.29 -17.00
CA LEU A 926 5.49 -31.80 -16.82
C LEU A 926 5.97 -32.57 -18.06
N ALA A 927 5.13 -33.46 -18.60
CA ALA A 927 5.47 -34.29 -19.75
C ALA A 927 5.65 -33.51 -21.06
N ASN A 928 4.87 -32.43 -21.25
CA ASN A 928 4.86 -31.67 -22.51
C ASN A 928 5.73 -30.42 -22.45
N ALA A 929 5.83 -29.79 -21.28
CA ALA A 929 6.57 -28.56 -21.11
C ALA A 929 8.05 -28.81 -20.90
N PHE A 930 8.50 -30.00 -20.51
CA PHE A 930 9.92 -30.33 -20.23
C PHE A 930 10.43 -31.52 -21.03
N THR A 931 11.67 -31.43 -21.51
CA THR A 931 12.32 -32.54 -22.22
C THR A 931 12.70 -33.66 -21.25
N VAL A 932 12.97 -34.86 -21.79
CA VAL A 932 13.46 -35.99 -20.99
C VAL A 932 14.78 -35.65 -20.29
N GLU A 933 15.72 -35.02 -21.02
CA GLU A 933 17.01 -34.58 -20.46
C GLU A 933 16.85 -33.57 -19.33
N GLU A 934 15.93 -32.60 -19.45
CA GLU A 934 15.66 -31.64 -18.37
C GLU A 934 15.12 -32.35 -17.11
N ARG A 935 14.24 -33.35 -17.28
CA ARG A 935 13.68 -34.12 -16.17
C ARG A 935 14.69 -35.06 -15.51
N GLU A 936 15.70 -35.52 -16.24
CA GLU A 936 16.75 -36.41 -15.70
C GLU A 936 17.96 -35.67 -15.10
N SER A 937 18.19 -34.41 -15.47
CA SER A 937 19.37 -33.64 -15.07
C SER A 937 19.10 -32.52 -14.05
N ASN A 938 17.86 -32.05 -13.92
CA ASN A 938 17.50 -30.95 -13.01
C ASN A 938 16.93 -31.49 -11.69
N ASN A 939 17.71 -31.38 -10.62
CA ASN A 939 17.32 -31.84 -9.27
C ASN A 939 15.98 -31.29 -8.78
N ILE A 940 15.63 -30.03 -9.13
CA ILE A 940 14.36 -29.44 -8.70
C ILE A 940 13.19 -30.10 -9.46
N LEU A 941 13.34 -30.38 -10.75
CA LEU A 941 12.32 -31.08 -11.54
C LEU A 941 12.16 -32.53 -11.11
N ILE A 942 13.27 -33.23 -10.80
CA ILE A 942 13.23 -34.59 -10.24
C ILE A 942 12.45 -34.61 -8.93
N GLY A 943 12.68 -33.64 -8.04
CA GLY A 943 11.93 -33.50 -6.79
C GLY A 943 10.45 -33.18 -7.01
N GLU A 944 10.11 -32.32 -7.97
CA GLU A 944 8.71 -32.03 -8.34
C GLU A 944 8.01 -33.26 -8.95
N GLU A 945 8.68 -34.02 -9.82
CA GLU A 945 8.19 -35.28 -10.40
C GLU A 945 7.95 -36.35 -9.31
N ALA A 946 8.88 -36.47 -8.36
CA ALA A 946 8.72 -37.35 -7.20
C ALA A 946 7.49 -37.00 -6.36
N ASN A 947 7.28 -35.70 -6.08
CA ASN A 947 6.10 -35.21 -5.36
C ASN A 947 4.79 -35.47 -6.11
N LEU A 948 4.78 -35.37 -7.45
CA LEU A 948 3.62 -35.73 -8.26
C LEU A 948 3.32 -37.23 -8.21
N HIS A 949 4.35 -38.08 -8.31
CA HIS A 949 4.19 -39.53 -8.14
C HIS A 949 3.65 -39.90 -6.75
N MET A 950 4.11 -39.24 -5.69
CA MET A 950 3.57 -39.42 -4.34
C MET A 950 2.09 -39.03 -4.26
N ALA A 951 1.69 -37.92 -4.90
CA ALA A 951 0.30 -37.48 -4.92
C ALA A 951 -0.63 -38.51 -5.60
N CYS A 952 -0.12 -39.24 -6.60
CA CYS A 952 -0.80 -40.36 -7.26
C CYS A 952 -0.59 -41.72 -6.56
N ARG A 953 0.04 -41.77 -5.37
CA ARG A 953 0.40 -43.01 -4.65
C ARG A 953 1.26 -43.99 -5.46
N GLN A 954 2.02 -43.48 -6.42
CA GLN A 954 2.99 -44.24 -7.23
C GLN A 954 4.34 -44.32 -6.50
N TRP A 955 4.33 -44.94 -5.33
CA TRP A 955 5.43 -44.89 -4.34
C TRP A 955 6.76 -45.40 -4.87
N GLN A 956 6.74 -46.44 -5.71
CA GLN A 956 7.96 -46.98 -6.34
C GLN A 956 8.63 -45.97 -7.27
N LYS A 957 7.84 -45.26 -8.09
CA LYS A 957 8.36 -44.21 -8.99
C LYS A 957 8.88 -43.02 -8.19
N ALA A 958 8.13 -42.60 -7.17
CA ALA A 958 8.57 -41.53 -6.27
C ALA A 958 9.91 -41.86 -5.58
N ALA A 959 10.05 -43.07 -5.01
CA ALA A 959 11.29 -43.51 -4.37
C ALA A 959 12.48 -43.53 -5.35
N ALA A 960 12.27 -43.97 -6.60
CA ALA A 960 13.30 -43.95 -7.63
C ALA A 960 13.78 -42.52 -7.93
N CYS A 961 12.88 -41.55 -8.03
CA CYS A 961 13.25 -40.14 -8.22
C CYS A 961 14.07 -39.61 -7.03
N TRP A 962 13.62 -39.88 -5.79
CA TRP A 962 14.33 -39.43 -4.58
C TRP A 962 15.73 -40.04 -4.45
N GLN A 963 15.91 -41.28 -4.90
CA GLN A 963 17.18 -42.01 -4.81
C GLN A 963 18.28 -41.42 -5.71
N VAL A 964 17.89 -40.77 -6.82
CA VAL A 964 18.82 -40.19 -7.80
C VAL A 964 19.37 -38.84 -7.31
N LEU A 965 18.69 -38.17 -6.38
CA LEU A 965 19.12 -36.87 -5.87
C LEU A 965 20.35 -36.99 -4.95
N PRO A 966 21.39 -36.16 -5.15
CA PRO A 966 22.66 -36.29 -4.43
C PRO A 966 22.57 -35.88 -2.96
N VAL A 967 21.73 -34.90 -2.63
CA VAL A 967 21.49 -34.41 -1.27
C VAL A 967 20.01 -34.08 -1.13
N LEU A 968 19.35 -34.68 -0.13
CA LEU A 968 17.96 -34.41 0.21
C LEU A 968 17.89 -33.41 1.36
N THR A 969 17.03 -32.42 1.24
CA THR A 969 16.60 -31.57 2.35
C THR A 969 15.73 -32.37 3.33
N PRO A 970 15.55 -31.92 4.59
CA PRO A 970 14.72 -32.64 5.56
C PRO A 970 13.28 -32.96 5.08
N PRO A 971 12.55 -32.06 4.39
CA PRO A 971 11.25 -32.38 3.80
C PRO A 971 11.30 -33.45 2.70
N GLU A 972 12.28 -33.38 1.80
CA GLU A 972 12.45 -34.37 0.72
C GLU A 972 12.86 -35.74 1.29
N LEU A 973 13.63 -35.75 2.38
CA LEU A 973 14.01 -36.96 3.09
C LEU A 973 12.81 -37.64 3.76
N LEU A 974 11.91 -36.87 4.37
CA LEU A 974 10.63 -37.39 4.88
C LEU A 974 9.77 -37.96 3.74
N ALA A 975 9.72 -37.26 2.61
CA ALA A 975 8.99 -37.70 1.42
C ALA A 975 9.56 -39.01 0.84
N HIS A 976 10.88 -39.15 0.84
CA HIS A 976 11.59 -40.37 0.46
C HIS A 976 11.31 -41.51 1.43
N MET A 977 11.42 -41.26 2.75
CA MET A 977 11.12 -42.25 3.79
C MET A 977 9.67 -42.75 3.68
N GLN A 978 8.71 -41.83 3.48
CA GLN A 978 7.33 -42.19 3.21
C GLN A 978 7.25 -43.09 1.97
N SER A 979 7.81 -42.66 0.83
CA SER A 979 7.76 -43.43 -0.41
C SER A 979 8.30 -44.86 -0.27
N VAL A 980 9.31 -45.08 0.57
CA VAL A 980 9.86 -46.41 0.86
C VAL A 980 9.00 -47.19 1.87
N ALA A 981 8.50 -46.52 2.91
CA ALA A 981 7.66 -47.14 3.93
C ALA A 981 6.36 -47.68 3.34
N GLU A 982 5.77 -46.97 2.38
CA GLU A 982 4.55 -47.35 1.67
C GLU A 982 4.72 -48.60 0.79
N GLN A 983 5.96 -48.96 0.46
CA GLN A 983 6.29 -50.19 -0.25
C GLN A 983 6.55 -51.37 0.70
N GLY A 984 6.61 -51.13 2.02
CA GLY A 984 6.94 -52.16 3.02
C GLY A 984 8.43 -52.54 3.08
N ASP A 985 9.34 -51.77 2.47
CA ASP A 985 10.78 -52.06 2.49
C ASP A 985 11.46 -51.54 3.77
N VAL A 986 11.26 -52.29 4.86
CA VAL A 986 11.84 -52.00 6.18
C VAL A 986 13.38 -51.96 6.15
N ALA A 987 14.02 -52.74 5.25
CA ALA A 987 15.47 -52.83 5.19
C ALA A 987 16.11 -51.58 4.58
N VAL A 988 15.53 -51.04 3.50
CA VAL A 988 15.95 -49.78 2.89
C VAL A 988 15.63 -48.61 3.79
N LEU A 989 14.43 -48.58 4.39
CA LEU A 989 14.05 -47.52 5.33
C LEU A 989 15.01 -47.40 6.51
N ARG A 990 15.42 -48.53 7.12
CA ARG A 990 16.43 -48.53 8.21
C ARG A 990 17.78 -47.98 7.77
N LYS A 991 18.20 -48.19 6.51
CA LYS A 991 19.44 -47.61 5.98
C LYS A 991 19.31 -46.09 5.85
N ILE A 992 18.19 -45.59 5.32
CA ILE A 992 17.90 -44.17 5.18
C ILE A 992 17.86 -43.49 6.56
N VAL A 993 17.16 -44.07 7.54
CA VAL A 993 17.09 -43.54 8.92
C VAL A 993 18.47 -43.51 9.58
N ARG A 994 19.30 -44.54 9.43
CA ARG A 994 20.67 -44.54 9.97
C ARG A 994 21.56 -43.48 9.34
N HIS A 995 21.40 -43.23 8.04
CA HIS A 995 22.12 -42.16 7.35
C HIS A 995 21.62 -40.78 7.80
N GLN A 996 20.30 -40.59 7.86
CA GLN A 996 19.64 -39.37 8.34
C GLN A 996 20.11 -38.97 9.75
N ARG A 997 20.05 -39.89 10.72
CA ARG A 997 20.43 -39.61 12.12
C ARG A 997 21.89 -39.19 12.30
N ARG A 998 22.74 -39.34 11.27
CA ARG A 998 24.13 -38.83 11.26
C ARG A 998 24.25 -37.41 10.74
N HIS A 999 23.27 -36.92 9.98
CA HIS A 999 23.33 -35.66 9.24
C HIS A 999 22.28 -34.63 9.68
N TYR A 1000 21.16 -35.07 10.25
CA TYR A 1000 20.05 -34.22 10.69
C TYR A 1000 19.50 -34.73 12.02
N ASP A 1001 19.30 -33.86 13.01
CA ASP A 1001 18.75 -34.21 14.33
C ASP A 1001 17.63 -33.26 14.75
N THR A 1002 16.44 -33.46 14.19
CA THR A 1002 15.24 -32.71 14.60
C THR A 1002 14.20 -33.67 15.18
N ALA A 1003 13.45 -33.19 16.18
CA ALA A 1003 12.46 -34.00 16.89
C ALA A 1003 11.38 -34.56 15.94
N ALA A 1004 10.88 -33.74 15.01
CA ALA A 1004 9.87 -34.18 14.04
C ALA A 1004 10.40 -35.26 13.08
N LEU A 1005 11.64 -35.12 12.58
CA LEU A 1005 12.25 -36.08 11.65
C LEU A 1005 12.47 -37.44 12.32
N ASN A 1006 12.91 -37.45 13.58
CA ASN A 1006 13.12 -38.67 14.36
C ASN A 1006 11.79 -39.40 14.64
N VAL A 1007 10.76 -38.67 15.10
CA VAL A 1007 9.43 -39.24 15.36
C VAL A 1007 8.82 -39.78 14.08
N MET A 1008 8.83 -39.01 12.99
CA MET A 1008 8.27 -39.45 11.72
C MET A 1008 9.02 -40.64 11.14
N SER A 1009 10.34 -40.74 11.32
CA SER A 1009 11.12 -41.92 10.94
C SER A 1009 10.61 -43.20 11.64
N ASP A 1010 10.33 -43.10 12.94
CA ASP A 1010 9.83 -44.22 13.74
C ASP A 1010 8.37 -44.57 13.37
N VAL A 1011 7.54 -43.56 13.10
CA VAL A 1011 6.16 -43.74 12.59
C VAL A 1011 6.17 -44.45 11.22
N TRP A 1012 7.01 -44.01 10.29
CA TRP A 1012 7.14 -44.67 8.97
C TRP A 1012 7.69 -46.10 9.09
N ALA A 1013 8.59 -46.35 10.04
CA ALA A 1013 9.08 -47.71 10.31
C ALA A 1013 7.97 -48.63 10.86
N ALA A 1014 7.11 -48.12 11.73
CA ALA A 1014 5.94 -48.86 12.24
C ALA A 1014 4.93 -49.14 11.11
N ILE A 1015 4.66 -48.16 10.25
CA ILE A 1015 3.79 -48.32 9.06
C ILE A 1015 4.35 -49.38 8.12
N ALA A 1016 5.65 -49.33 7.81
CA ALA A 1016 6.31 -50.32 6.94
C ALA A 1016 6.26 -51.75 7.53
N ALA A 1017 6.17 -51.88 8.85
CA ALA A 1017 6.03 -53.15 9.56
C ALA A 1017 4.57 -53.62 9.71
N GLY A 1018 3.58 -52.83 9.24
CA GLY A 1018 2.16 -53.12 9.39
C GLY A 1018 1.58 -52.82 10.78
N ASP A 1019 2.35 -52.16 11.67
CA ASP A 1019 1.92 -51.84 13.04
C ASP A 1019 1.30 -50.44 13.11
N HIS A 1020 0.05 -50.34 12.66
CA HIS A 1020 -0.69 -49.08 12.59
C HIS A 1020 -1.02 -48.51 13.98
N ASP A 1021 -1.20 -49.35 15.00
CA ASP A 1021 -1.48 -48.94 16.38
C ASP A 1021 -0.26 -48.29 17.03
N HIS A 1022 0.92 -48.89 16.85
CA HIS A 1022 2.17 -48.29 17.33
C HIS A 1022 2.47 -46.98 16.60
N ALA A 1023 2.26 -46.93 15.29
CA ALA A 1023 2.43 -45.72 14.49
C ALA A 1023 1.54 -44.57 14.99
N LEU A 1024 0.26 -44.83 15.27
CA LEU A 1024 -0.67 -43.83 15.78
C LEU A 1024 -0.29 -43.37 17.20
N THR A 1025 0.11 -44.30 18.06
CA THR A 1025 0.57 -44.01 19.43
C THR A 1025 1.80 -43.10 19.44
N LEU A 1026 2.79 -43.40 18.59
CA LEU A 1026 4.00 -42.58 18.45
C LEU A 1026 3.67 -41.16 18.00
N LEU A 1027 2.77 -41.04 17.01
CA LEU A 1027 2.33 -39.77 16.44
C LEU A 1027 1.59 -38.92 17.48
N ASP A 1028 0.63 -39.50 18.20
CA ASP A 1028 -0.18 -38.80 19.19
C ASP A 1028 0.61 -38.35 20.41
N ALA A 1029 1.59 -39.14 20.84
CA ALA A 1029 2.46 -38.81 21.98
C ALA A 1029 3.38 -37.61 21.72
N HIS A 1030 3.76 -37.35 20.47
CA HIS A 1030 4.84 -36.39 20.15
C HIS A 1030 4.41 -35.21 19.28
N VAL A 1031 3.27 -35.28 18.57
CA VAL A 1031 2.85 -34.20 17.65
C VAL A 1031 2.60 -32.85 18.35
N ALA A 1032 2.29 -32.86 19.65
CA ALA A 1032 2.12 -31.62 20.42
C ALA A 1032 3.40 -30.76 20.45
N GLY A 1033 4.57 -31.40 20.34
CA GLY A 1033 5.87 -30.75 20.28
C GLY A 1033 6.27 -30.25 18.88
N PHE A 1034 5.48 -30.53 17.84
CA PHE A 1034 5.78 -30.06 16.48
C PHE A 1034 5.39 -28.59 16.32
N THR A 1035 6.21 -27.83 15.62
CA THR A 1035 5.84 -26.51 15.12
C THR A 1035 4.66 -26.61 14.14
N GLU A 1036 3.99 -25.49 13.85
CA GLU A 1036 2.92 -25.46 12.86
C GLU A 1036 3.44 -25.86 11.46
N GLU A 1037 4.63 -25.41 11.10
CA GLU A 1037 5.29 -25.78 9.84
C GLU A 1037 5.59 -27.28 9.74
N GLU A 1038 6.12 -27.90 10.80
CA GLU A 1038 6.39 -29.33 10.84
C GLU A 1038 5.11 -30.17 10.75
N ARG A 1039 4.03 -29.76 11.43
CA ARG A 1039 2.73 -30.43 11.35
C ARG A 1039 2.16 -30.38 9.93
N MET A 1040 2.30 -29.24 9.26
CA MET A 1040 1.84 -29.05 7.89
C MET A 1040 2.69 -29.86 6.91
N ALA A 1041 4.02 -29.83 7.05
CA ALA A 1041 4.94 -30.59 6.20
C ALA A 1041 4.74 -32.11 6.32
N CYS A 1042 4.50 -32.62 7.54
CA CYS A 1042 4.29 -34.05 7.78
C CYS A 1042 2.86 -34.53 7.50
N ARG A 1043 1.93 -33.62 7.16
CA ARG A 1043 0.50 -33.91 6.92
C ARG A 1043 -0.13 -34.81 8.00
N VAL A 1044 0.13 -34.48 9.26
CA VAL A 1044 -0.17 -35.37 10.40
C VAL A 1044 -1.65 -35.76 10.49
N ASP A 1045 -2.56 -34.83 10.26
CA ASP A 1045 -4.00 -35.13 10.34
C ASP A 1045 -4.48 -36.03 9.18
N LEU A 1046 -3.83 -35.96 8.01
CA LEU A 1046 -4.09 -36.90 6.90
C LEU A 1046 -3.56 -38.30 7.23
N LEU A 1047 -2.37 -38.37 7.84
CA LEU A 1047 -1.80 -39.64 8.28
C LEU A 1047 -2.66 -40.29 9.37
N ARG A 1048 -3.17 -39.51 10.33
CA ARG A 1048 -4.15 -39.98 11.33
C ARG A 1048 -5.43 -40.49 10.69
N CYS A 1049 -5.98 -39.77 9.70
CA CYS A 1049 -7.16 -40.22 8.97
C CYS A 1049 -6.94 -41.63 8.43
N ARG A 1050 -5.81 -41.84 7.75
CA ARG A 1050 -5.46 -43.13 7.21
C ARG A 1050 -5.28 -44.21 8.28
N LEU A 1051 -4.47 -43.95 9.31
CA LEU A 1051 -4.21 -44.95 10.36
C LEU A 1051 -5.50 -45.40 11.04
N ASN A 1052 -6.43 -44.49 11.31
CA ASN A 1052 -7.75 -44.83 11.84
C ASN A 1052 -8.63 -45.59 10.84
N ARG A 1053 -8.53 -45.28 9.54
CA ARG A 1053 -9.20 -46.07 8.47
C ARG A 1053 -8.69 -47.51 8.46
N GLU A 1054 -7.38 -47.75 8.50
CA GLU A 1054 -6.82 -49.11 8.51
C GLU A 1054 -7.26 -49.92 9.75
N LYS A 1055 -7.56 -49.24 10.86
CA LYS A 1055 -8.13 -49.85 12.07
C LYS A 1055 -9.64 -50.11 12.00
N GLY A 1056 -10.33 -49.60 10.97
CA GLY A 1056 -11.80 -49.62 10.88
C GLY A 1056 -12.50 -48.58 11.76
N GLU A 1057 -11.75 -47.63 12.34
CA GLU A 1057 -12.28 -46.54 13.18
C GLU A 1057 -12.66 -45.31 12.33
N PHE A 1058 -13.83 -45.38 11.68
CA PHE A 1058 -14.21 -44.38 10.67
C PHE A 1058 -14.57 -42.99 11.23
N ALA A 1059 -15.12 -42.90 12.44
CA ALA A 1059 -15.49 -41.61 13.03
C ALA A 1059 -14.24 -40.75 13.33
N PRO A 1060 -13.21 -41.27 14.03
CA PRO A 1060 -11.92 -40.58 14.16
C PRO A 1060 -11.26 -40.26 12.82
N ALA A 1061 -11.36 -41.17 11.83
CA ALA A 1061 -10.79 -40.94 10.50
C ALA A 1061 -11.41 -39.73 9.80
N LEU A 1062 -12.75 -39.64 9.79
CA LEU A 1062 -13.49 -38.52 9.18
C LEU A 1062 -13.28 -37.20 9.93
N GLU A 1063 -13.12 -37.23 11.25
CA GLU A 1063 -12.78 -36.05 12.04
C GLU A 1063 -11.39 -35.50 11.66
N ALA A 1064 -10.40 -36.38 11.59
CA ALA A 1064 -9.04 -36.03 11.17
C ALA A 1064 -9.02 -35.51 9.72
N LEU A 1065 -9.79 -36.13 8.82
CA LEU A 1065 -9.94 -35.70 7.43
C LEU A 1065 -10.54 -34.30 7.32
N LYS A 1066 -11.63 -34.03 8.06
CA LYS A 1066 -12.29 -32.72 8.09
C LYS A 1066 -11.32 -31.64 8.59
N LYS A 1067 -10.54 -31.94 9.62
CA LYS A 1067 -9.52 -31.03 10.15
C LYS A 1067 -8.44 -30.73 9.10
N CYS A 1068 -7.95 -31.74 8.41
CA CYS A 1068 -7.00 -31.59 7.29
C CYS A 1068 -7.57 -30.73 6.14
N GLN A 1069 -8.84 -30.94 5.77
CA GLN A 1069 -9.53 -30.16 4.74
C GLN A 1069 -9.73 -28.69 5.15
N THR A 1070 -10.06 -28.40 6.41
CA THR A 1070 -10.20 -27.02 6.90
C THR A 1070 -8.87 -26.26 6.92
N GLN A 1071 -7.75 -26.96 7.01
CA GLN A 1071 -6.41 -26.37 7.00
C GLN A 1071 -5.85 -26.17 5.57
N GLY A 1072 -6.60 -26.57 4.53
CA GLY A 1072 -6.18 -26.42 3.12
C GLY A 1072 -5.01 -27.33 2.70
N ASN A 1073 -4.67 -28.35 3.50
CA ASN A 1073 -3.47 -29.19 3.35
C ASN A 1073 -3.79 -30.61 2.82
N ALA A 1074 -5.01 -30.81 2.33
CA ALA A 1074 -5.57 -32.12 2.06
C ALA A 1074 -5.25 -32.59 0.63
N GLY A 1075 -5.20 -31.65 -0.32
CA GLY A 1075 -4.98 -31.92 -1.75
C GLY A 1075 -5.86 -33.05 -2.28
N ILE A 1076 -5.33 -33.76 -3.27
CA ILE A 1076 -5.94 -34.96 -3.85
C ILE A 1076 -6.02 -36.13 -2.86
N SER A 1077 -5.05 -36.23 -1.94
CA SER A 1077 -4.93 -37.36 -1.02
C SER A 1077 -6.10 -37.47 -0.05
N ALA A 1078 -6.71 -36.35 0.32
CA ALA A 1078 -7.92 -36.35 1.15
C ALA A 1078 -9.17 -36.82 0.41
N ASP A 1079 -9.29 -36.51 -0.88
CA ASP A 1079 -10.39 -37.02 -1.70
C ASP A 1079 -10.21 -38.54 -1.95
N ILE A 1080 -8.97 -39.01 -2.09
CA ILE A 1080 -8.66 -40.46 -2.12
C ILE A 1080 -9.06 -41.13 -0.80
N GLU A 1081 -8.62 -40.61 0.35
CA GLU A 1081 -8.99 -41.19 1.65
C GLU A 1081 -10.51 -41.16 1.88
N LEU A 1082 -11.21 -40.10 1.45
CA LEU A 1082 -12.67 -40.06 1.50
C LEU A 1082 -13.31 -41.17 0.66
N ALA A 1083 -12.81 -41.40 -0.56
CA ALA A 1083 -13.29 -42.46 -1.43
C ALA A 1083 -13.09 -43.84 -0.78
N LEU A 1084 -11.93 -44.09 -0.17
CA LEU A 1084 -11.62 -45.36 0.49
C LEU A 1084 -12.48 -45.58 1.75
N ILE A 1085 -12.66 -44.57 2.59
CA ILE A 1085 -13.57 -44.64 3.75
C ILE A 1085 -15.01 -44.92 3.29
N ALA A 1086 -15.47 -44.18 2.28
CA ALA A 1086 -16.82 -44.35 1.74
C ALA A 1086 -17.03 -45.75 1.16
N ALA A 1087 -16.02 -46.33 0.50
CA ALA A 1087 -16.08 -47.67 -0.05
C ALA A 1087 -16.21 -48.74 1.05
N GLN A 1088 -15.40 -48.65 2.12
CA GLN A 1088 -15.48 -49.57 3.25
C GLN A 1088 -16.83 -49.47 4.00
N GLN A 1089 -17.48 -48.31 3.96
CA GLN A 1089 -18.82 -48.08 4.50
C GLN A 1089 -19.95 -48.31 3.48
N LYS A 1090 -19.64 -48.80 2.27
CA LYS A 1090 -20.59 -49.05 1.18
C LYS A 1090 -21.41 -47.83 0.74
N ARG A 1091 -20.85 -46.62 0.87
CA ARG A 1091 -21.45 -45.33 0.50
C ARG A 1091 -21.09 -44.95 -0.95
N TRP A 1092 -21.58 -45.73 -1.90
CA TRP A 1092 -21.13 -45.71 -3.31
C TRP A 1092 -21.26 -44.36 -4.04
N LYS A 1093 -22.32 -43.59 -3.77
CA LYS A 1093 -22.48 -42.25 -4.35
C LYS A 1093 -21.37 -41.28 -3.93
N GLU A 1094 -20.92 -41.40 -2.68
CA GLU A 1094 -19.83 -40.58 -2.15
C GLU A 1094 -18.48 -41.02 -2.71
N VAL A 1095 -18.27 -42.33 -2.92
CA VAL A 1095 -17.07 -42.86 -3.60
C VAL A 1095 -16.93 -42.24 -4.98
N GLU A 1096 -17.97 -42.28 -5.80
CA GLU A 1096 -17.94 -41.69 -7.14
C GLU A 1096 -17.65 -40.19 -7.11
N ALA A 1097 -18.34 -39.43 -6.24
CA ALA A 1097 -18.11 -38.00 -6.12
C ALA A 1097 -16.66 -37.67 -5.70
N ALA A 1098 -16.11 -38.44 -4.77
CA ALA A 1098 -14.74 -38.28 -4.30
C ALA A 1098 -13.71 -38.65 -5.37
N VAL A 1099 -13.88 -39.78 -6.07
CA VAL A 1099 -13.00 -40.21 -7.18
C VAL A 1099 -12.99 -39.18 -8.30
N LEU A 1100 -14.16 -38.70 -8.74
CA LEU A 1100 -14.25 -37.69 -9.80
C LEU A 1100 -13.56 -36.38 -9.42
N LYS A 1101 -13.61 -36.01 -8.12
CA LYS A 1101 -12.97 -34.80 -7.60
C LYS A 1101 -11.45 -34.89 -7.61
N THR A 1102 -10.87 -36.10 -7.59
CA THR A 1102 -9.41 -36.27 -7.71
C THR A 1102 -8.86 -35.80 -9.06
N GLY A 1103 -9.65 -35.90 -10.13
CA GLY A 1103 -9.22 -35.57 -11.49
C GLY A 1103 -8.14 -36.51 -12.07
N LEU A 1104 -7.89 -37.66 -11.44
CA LEU A 1104 -6.93 -38.66 -11.94
C LEU A 1104 -7.51 -39.43 -13.14
N THR A 1105 -6.67 -39.63 -14.16
CA THR A 1105 -6.98 -40.59 -15.23
C THR A 1105 -6.85 -42.03 -14.72
N VAL A 1106 -7.46 -42.99 -15.42
CA VAL A 1106 -7.53 -44.40 -14.98
C VAL A 1106 -6.15 -45.00 -14.73
N ASP A 1107 -5.14 -44.61 -15.50
CA ASP A 1107 -3.75 -45.04 -15.36
C ASP A 1107 -3.00 -44.43 -14.17
N GLN A 1108 -3.50 -43.31 -13.63
CA GLN A 1108 -2.93 -42.60 -12.49
C GLN A 1108 -3.51 -43.06 -11.15
N GLN A 1109 -4.62 -43.80 -11.15
CA GLN A 1109 -5.24 -44.32 -9.94
C GLN A 1109 -4.49 -45.55 -9.41
N ASP A 1110 -4.45 -45.72 -8.09
CA ASP A 1110 -3.90 -46.92 -7.48
C ASP A 1110 -4.93 -48.06 -7.43
N SER A 1111 -4.48 -49.29 -7.22
CA SER A 1111 -5.34 -50.47 -7.19
C SER A 1111 -6.50 -50.35 -6.19
N ALA A 1112 -6.30 -49.68 -5.06
CA ALA A 1112 -7.33 -49.53 -4.03
C ALA A 1112 -8.45 -48.57 -4.49
N LEU A 1113 -8.10 -47.45 -5.12
CA LEU A 1113 -9.05 -46.49 -5.66
C LEU A 1113 -9.80 -47.05 -6.87
N VAL A 1114 -9.09 -47.79 -7.74
CA VAL A 1114 -9.68 -48.53 -8.86
C VAL A 1114 -10.74 -49.52 -8.34
N LEU A 1115 -10.41 -50.31 -7.32
CA LEU A 1115 -11.34 -51.26 -6.71
C LEU A 1115 -12.60 -50.55 -6.19
N ALA A 1116 -12.40 -49.50 -5.38
CA ALA A 1116 -13.49 -48.71 -4.80
C ALA A 1116 -14.42 -48.13 -5.88
N TYR A 1117 -13.85 -47.61 -6.96
CA TYR A 1117 -14.63 -47.01 -8.04
C TYR A 1117 -15.37 -48.06 -8.89
N LEU A 1118 -14.74 -49.20 -9.20
CA LEU A 1118 -15.40 -50.32 -9.88
C LEU A 1118 -16.62 -50.81 -9.08
N GLN A 1119 -16.46 -51.02 -7.77
CA GLN A 1119 -17.55 -51.37 -6.86
C GLN A 1119 -18.66 -50.32 -6.88
N ALA A 1120 -18.30 -49.03 -6.82
CA ALA A 1120 -19.27 -47.95 -6.83
C ALA A 1120 -20.08 -47.90 -8.14
N LEU A 1121 -19.43 -48.08 -9.29
CA LEU A 1121 -20.10 -48.10 -10.60
C LEU A 1121 -21.00 -49.32 -10.76
N ARG A 1122 -20.55 -50.50 -10.33
CA ARG A 1122 -21.34 -51.76 -10.40
C ARG A 1122 -22.56 -51.69 -9.48
N HIS A 1123 -22.39 -51.33 -8.21
CA HIS A 1123 -23.50 -51.24 -7.26
C HIS A 1123 -24.53 -50.17 -7.64
N GLN A 1124 -24.10 -49.11 -8.32
CA GLN A 1124 -25.00 -48.08 -8.85
C GLN A 1124 -25.57 -48.42 -10.24
N LYS A 1125 -25.23 -49.57 -10.83
CA LYS A 1125 -25.69 -50.03 -12.15
C LYS A 1125 -25.36 -49.05 -13.29
N LYS A 1126 -24.23 -48.35 -13.21
CA LYS A 1126 -23.76 -47.39 -14.23
C LYS A 1126 -22.98 -48.10 -15.34
N HIS A 1127 -23.66 -48.94 -16.11
CA HIS A 1127 -23.03 -49.85 -17.08
C HIS A 1127 -22.23 -49.13 -18.17
N ASP A 1128 -22.72 -48.01 -18.72
CA ASP A 1128 -22.02 -47.28 -19.78
C ASP A 1128 -20.68 -46.70 -19.29
N VAL A 1129 -20.69 -46.11 -18.08
CA VAL A 1129 -19.49 -45.54 -17.45
C VAL A 1129 -18.52 -46.65 -17.04
N LEU A 1130 -19.03 -47.75 -16.49
CA LEU A 1130 -18.22 -48.92 -16.14
C LEU A 1130 -17.53 -49.53 -17.36
N HIS A 1131 -18.25 -49.67 -18.48
CA HIS A 1131 -17.70 -50.17 -19.73
C HIS A 1131 -16.59 -49.25 -20.28
N ALA A 1132 -16.83 -47.94 -20.30
CA ALA A 1132 -15.85 -46.95 -20.74
C ALA A 1132 -14.60 -46.91 -19.83
N TYR A 1133 -14.78 -47.11 -18.52
CA TYR A 1133 -13.71 -47.13 -17.54
C TYR A 1133 -12.83 -48.38 -17.70
N LEU A 1134 -13.43 -49.56 -17.84
CA LEU A 1134 -12.71 -50.82 -18.06
C LEU A 1134 -11.92 -50.81 -19.38
N ALA A 1135 -12.41 -50.13 -20.42
CA ALA A 1135 -11.69 -49.99 -21.69
C ALA A 1135 -10.38 -49.19 -21.55
N GLN A 1136 -10.26 -48.36 -20.51
CA GLN A 1136 -9.09 -47.52 -20.23
C GLN A 1136 -8.18 -48.13 -19.14
N LEU A 1137 -8.52 -49.31 -18.61
CA LEU A 1137 -7.80 -49.92 -17.50
C LEU A 1137 -6.42 -50.44 -17.95
N PRO A 1138 -5.31 -50.02 -17.32
CA PRO A 1138 -3.96 -50.50 -17.66
C PRO A 1138 -3.80 -52.01 -17.46
N GLU A 1139 -2.89 -52.63 -18.24
CA GLU A 1139 -2.58 -54.07 -18.14
C GLU A 1139 -2.09 -54.49 -16.75
N GLN A 1140 -1.35 -53.62 -16.05
CA GLN A 1140 -0.92 -53.87 -14.67
C GLN A 1140 -2.11 -54.04 -13.69
N HIS A 1141 -3.21 -53.31 -13.91
CA HIS A 1141 -4.39 -53.37 -13.06
C HIS A 1141 -5.30 -54.54 -13.46
N SER A 1142 -5.36 -54.89 -14.74
CA SER A 1142 -6.19 -56.01 -15.22
C SER A 1142 -5.71 -57.38 -14.72
N ARG A 1143 -4.46 -57.49 -14.25
CA ARG A 1143 -3.89 -58.72 -13.66
C ARG A 1143 -3.62 -58.62 -12.16
N HIS A 1144 -4.02 -57.53 -11.50
CA HIS A 1144 -3.72 -57.33 -10.09
C HIS A 1144 -4.65 -58.19 -9.21
N ALA A 1145 -4.08 -59.03 -8.34
CA ALA A 1145 -4.83 -60.01 -7.53
C ALA A 1145 -6.03 -59.38 -6.78
N LEU A 1146 -5.83 -58.23 -6.13
CA LEU A 1146 -6.89 -57.47 -5.43
C LEU A 1146 -8.08 -57.08 -6.32
N LEU A 1147 -7.85 -56.85 -7.61
CA LEU A 1147 -8.86 -56.35 -8.56
C LEU A 1147 -9.60 -57.46 -9.28
N LEU A 1148 -8.96 -58.62 -9.48
CA LEU A 1148 -9.49 -59.72 -10.28
C LEU A 1148 -10.91 -60.14 -9.87
N PRO A 1149 -11.25 -60.34 -8.58
CA PRO A 1149 -12.63 -60.73 -8.20
C PRO A 1149 -13.68 -59.69 -8.62
N GLU A 1150 -13.40 -58.40 -8.43
CA GLU A 1150 -14.33 -57.33 -8.81
C GLU A 1150 -14.38 -57.11 -10.33
N LEU A 1151 -13.28 -57.34 -11.04
CA LEU A 1151 -13.28 -57.34 -12.52
C LEU A 1151 -14.17 -58.46 -13.06
N GLY A 1152 -14.13 -59.65 -12.45
CA GLY A 1152 -15.03 -60.75 -12.78
C GLY A 1152 -16.50 -60.38 -12.58
N GLU A 1153 -16.84 -59.77 -11.44
CA GLU A 1153 -18.18 -59.25 -11.13
C GLU A 1153 -18.62 -58.15 -12.09
N ALA A 1154 -17.71 -57.24 -12.45
CA ALA A 1154 -17.98 -56.16 -13.40
C ALA A 1154 -18.25 -56.70 -14.82
N PHE A 1155 -17.49 -57.69 -15.28
CA PHE A 1155 -17.73 -58.33 -16.58
C PHE A 1155 -19.06 -59.10 -16.61
N ILE A 1156 -19.43 -59.78 -15.51
CA ILE A 1156 -20.76 -60.38 -15.36
C ILE A 1156 -21.86 -59.31 -15.48
N ALA A 1157 -21.74 -58.19 -14.75
CA ALA A 1157 -22.72 -57.10 -14.78
C ALA A 1157 -22.90 -56.49 -16.19
N LEU A 1158 -21.82 -56.43 -16.97
CA LEU A 1158 -21.81 -55.96 -18.36
C LEU A 1158 -22.17 -57.04 -19.39
N LYS A 1159 -22.45 -58.28 -18.96
CA LYS A 1159 -22.71 -59.43 -19.84
C LYS A 1159 -21.54 -59.76 -20.79
N LEU A 1160 -20.31 -59.44 -20.38
CA LEU A 1160 -19.08 -59.78 -21.11
C LEU A 1160 -18.59 -61.17 -20.68
N TRP A 1161 -19.39 -62.19 -20.98
CA TRP A 1161 -19.25 -63.54 -20.41
C TRP A 1161 -17.90 -64.20 -20.67
N ASN A 1162 -17.32 -64.05 -21.88
CA ASN A 1162 -16.00 -64.62 -22.19
C ASN A 1162 -14.90 -64.03 -21.29
N LYS A 1163 -14.91 -62.71 -21.08
CA LYS A 1163 -13.94 -62.03 -20.21
C LYS A 1163 -14.16 -62.37 -18.74
N ALA A 1164 -15.41 -62.51 -18.30
CA ALA A 1164 -15.72 -62.99 -16.96
C ALA A 1164 -15.17 -64.40 -16.74
N ALA A 1165 -15.33 -65.31 -17.72
CA ALA A 1165 -14.84 -66.68 -17.63
C ALA A 1165 -13.31 -66.73 -17.52
N GLU A 1166 -12.59 -65.94 -18.32
CA GLU A 1166 -11.12 -65.82 -18.24
C GLU A 1166 -10.65 -65.41 -16.84
N VAL A 1167 -11.30 -64.41 -16.24
CA VAL A 1167 -10.96 -63.91 -14.90
C VAL A 1167 -11.27 -64.94 -13.81
N TRP A 1168 -12.48 -65.51 -13.81
CA TRP A 1168 -12.86 -66.48 -12.78
C TRP A 1168 -12.09 -67.79 -12.88
N MET A 1169 -11.73 -68.22 -14.10
CA MET A 1169 -10.86 -69.38 -14.31
C MET A 1169 -9.46 -69.15 -13.72
N ALA A 1170 -8.93 -67.92 -13.83
CA ALA A 1170 -7.64 -67.57 -13.24
C ALA A 1170 -7.64 -67.51 -11.70
N LEU A 1171 -8.82 -67.49 -11.07
CA LEU A 1171 -9.00 -67.40 -9.62
C LEU A 1171 -9.41 -68.72 -8.94
N LEU A 1172 -9.55 -69.82 -9.69
CA LEU A 1172 -10.07 -71.09 -9.16
C LEU A 1172 -9.25 -71.66 -7.99
N ASP A 1173 -7.92 -71.48 -8.01
CA ASP A 1173 -7.05 -72.01 -6.95
C ASP A 1173 -6.99 -71.09 -5.72
N ASP A 1174 -7.32 -69.80 -5.89
CA ASP A 1174 -7.13 -68.76 -4.87
C ASP A 1174 -8.44 -68.33 -4.18
N GLU A 1175 -9.58 -68.44 -4.87
CA GLU A 1175 -10.88 -67.95 -4.39
C GLU A 1175 -11.97 -69.03 -4.51
N PRO A 1176 -12.47 -69.61 -3.41
CA PRO A 1176 -13.51 -70.64 -3.45
C PRO A 1176 -14.80 -70.19 -4.16
N GLN A 1177 -15.13 -68.90 -4.09
CA GLN A 1177 -16.29 -68.33 -4.78
C GLN A 1177 -16.14 -68.34 -6.32
N ALA A 1178 -14.92 -68.45 -6.84
CA ALA A 1178 -14.65 -68.45 -8.28
C ALA A 1178 -15.27 -69.66 -8.98
N TYR A 1179 -15.38 -70.81 -8.32
CA TYR A 1179 -16.04 -72.00 -8.88
C TYR A 1179 -17.50 -71.74 -9.20
N TYR A 1180 -18.24 -71.18 -8.25
CA TYR A 1180 -19.64 -70.82 -8.42
C TYR A 1180 -19.81 -69.77 -9.51
N ARG A 1181 -18.98 -68.71 -9.50
CA ARG A 1181 -19.06 -67.62 -10.48
C ARG A 1181 -18.66 -68.05 -11.90
N LEU A 1182 -17.69 -68.94 -12.04
CA LEU A 1182 -17.32 -69.53 -13.32
C LEU A 1182 -18.43 -70.44 -13.84
N ALA A 1183 -19.02 -71.29 -12.99
CA ALA A 1183 -20.16 -72.12 -13.36
C ALA A 1183 -21.36 -71.28 -13.81
N TYR A 1184 -21.63 -70.15 -13.13
CA TYR A 1184 -22.66 -69.20 -13.54
C TYR A 1184 -22.34 -68.58 -14.90
N THR A 1185 -21.07 -68.24 -15.14
CA THR A 1185 -20.64 -67.68 -16.41
C THR A 1185 -20.75 -68.71 -17.56
N TYR A 1186 -20.37 -69.97 -17.31
CA TYR A 1186 -20.54 -71.08 -18.25
C TYR A 1186 -21.99 -71.38 -18.56
N ARG A 1187 -22.88 -71.30 -17.55
CA ARG A 1187 -24.33 -71.34 -17.75
C ARG A 1187 -24.80 -70.30 -18.77
N MET A 1188 -24.27 -69.08 -18.68
CA MET A 1188 -24.62 -67.98 -19.59
C MET A 1188 -24.00 -68.11 -20.98
N LEU A 1189 -22.86 -68.80 -21.09
CA LEU A 1189 -22.22 -69.16 -22.37
C LEU A 1189 -22.83 -70.40 -23.04
N GLY A 1190 -23.74 -71.11 -22.36
CA GLY A 1190 -24.34 -72.36 -22.84
C GLY A 1190 -23.48 -73.61 -22.62
N MET A 1191 -22.39 -73.50 -21.86
CA MET A 1191 -21.47 -74.57 -21.48
C MET A 1191 -21.98 -75.30 -20.23
N ALA A 1192 -23.13 -75.96 -20.37
CA ALA A 1192 -23.85 -76.52 -19.24
C ALA A 1192 -23.12 -77.72 -18.59
N GLU A 1193 -22.49 -78.57 -19.40
CA GLU A 1193 -21.74 -79.74 -18.92
C GLU A 1193 -20.49 -79.31 -18.15
N GLU A 1194 -19.73 -78.35 -18.68
CA GLU A 1194 -18.54 -77.81 -18.03
C GLU A 1194 -18.89 -77.04 -16.75
N GLY A 1195 -19.98 -76.27 -16.78
CA GLY A 1195 -20.49 -75.58 -15.60
C GLY A 1195 -20.92 -76.54 -14.50
N LEU A 1196 -21.62 -77.63 -14.85
CA LEU A 1196 -22.00 -78.66 -13.90
C LEU A 1196 -20.79 -79.40 -13.34
N ALA A 1197 -19.83 -79.78 -14.19
CA ALA A 1197 -18.60 -80.46 -13.79
C ALA A 1197 -17.80 -79.64 -12.77
N LEU A 1198 -17.75 -78.31 -12.92
CA LEU A 1198 -17.14 -77.42 -11.93
C LEU A 1198 -17.83 -77.55 -10.56
N LEU A 1199 -19.16 -77.50 -10.51
CA LEU A 1199 -19.92 -77.58 -9.25
C LEU A 1199 -19.91 -78.98 -8.59
N LEU A 1200 -19.57 -80.02 -9.36
CA LEU A 1200 -19.45 -81.42 -8.89
C LEU A 1200 -18.02 -81.84 -8.54
N GLY A 1201 -17.01 -81.02 -8.86
CA GLY A 1201 -15.60 -81.35 -8.67
C GLY A 1201 -15.22 -81.62 -7.20
N SER A 1202 -14.18 -82.44 -6.98
CA SER A 1202 -13.74 -82.89 -5.64
C SER A 1202 -13.30 -81.77 -4.68
N HIS A 1203 -13.09 -80.57 -5.20
CA HIS A 1203 -12.71 -79.38 -4.41
C HIS A 1203 -13.92 -78.58 -3.91
N ASN A 1204 -15.13 -78.86 -4.42
CA ASN A 1204 -16.35 -78.19 -3.99
C ASN A 1204 -17.09 -79.04 -2.96
N GLY A 1205 -17.29 -78.45 -1.79
CA GLY A 1205 -18.17 -79.01 -0.76
C GLY A 1205 -19.64 -78.98 -1.18
N MET A 1206 -20.52 -79.33 -0.24
CA MET A 1206 -21.95 -79.14 -0.43
C MET A 1206 -22.24 -77.65 -0.72
N PRO A 1207 -23.08 -77.32 -1.74
CA PRO A 1207 -23.40 -75.92 -2.07
C PRO A 1207 -23.78 -75.12 -0.83
N GLY A 1208 -23.14 -73.96 -0.68
CA GLY A 1208 -23.16 -73.17 0.55
C GLY A 1208 -24.43 -72.36 0.75
N ASP A 1209 -25.12 -72.00 -0.35
CA ASP A 1209 -26.35 -71.20 -0.32
C ASP A 1209 -27.39 -71.67 -1.35
N LEU A 1210 -28.58 -71.06 -1.29
CA LEU A 1210 -29.69 -71.37 -2.17
C LEU A 1210 -29.37 -71.09 -3.65
N ASP A 1211 -28.67 -69.99 -3.96
CA ASP A 1211 -28.39 -69.59 -5.35
C ASP A 1211 -27.41 -70.57 -6.02
N GLU A 1212 -26.48 -71.15 -5.25
CA GLU A 1212 -25.60 -72.22 -5.70
C GLU A 1212 -26.34 -73.52 -5.95
N TRP A 1213 -27.26 -73.90 -5.06
CA TRP A 1213 -28.14 -75.06 -5.26
C TRP A 1213 -29.04 -74.91 -6.49
N LEU A 1214 -29.61 -73.72 -6.70
CA LEU A 1214 -30.44 -73.42 -7.86
C LEU A 1214 -29.63 -73.51 -9.15
N LEU A 1215 -28.44 -72.90 -9.19
CA LEU A 1215 -27.59 -72.97 -10.37
C LEU A 1215 -27.18 -74.41 -10.70
N ARG A 1216 -26.82 -75.22 -9.69
CA ARG A 1216 -26.49 -76.64 -9.86
C ARG A 1216 -27.68 -77.42 -10.42
N ALA A 1217 -28.87 -77.19 -9.89
CA ALA A 1217 -30.09 -77.84 -10.37
C ALA A 1217 -30.40 -77.48 -11.81
N GLU A 1218 -30.27 -76.19 -12.18
CA GLU A 1218 -30.47 -75.74 -13.56
C GLU A 1218 -29.43 -76.28 -14.54
N LEU A 1219 -28.14 -76.25 -14.16
CA LEU A 1219 -27.07 -76.80 -14.98
C LEU A 1219 -27.22 -78.30 -15.18
N ALA A 1220 -27.62 -79.05 -14.15
CA ALA A 1220 -27.89 -80.48 -14.24
C ALA A 1220 -29.03 -80.80 -15.21
N GLN A 1221 -30.12 -80.00 -15.18
CA GLN A 1221 -31.21 -80.14 -16.15
C GLN A 1221 -30.73 -79.87 -17.59
N LEU A 1222 -29.90 -78.84 -17.78
CA LEU A 1222 -29.42 -78.44 -19.11
C LEU A 1222 -28.37 -79.38 -19.68
N ALA A 1223 -27.52 -79.96 -18.83
CA ALA A 1223 -26.58 -81.03 -19.19
C ALA A 1223 -27.29 -82.38 -19.38
N GLY A 1224 -28.58 -82.49 -19.02
CA GLY A 1224 -29.35 -83.73 -19.11
C GLY A 1224 -29.01 -84.77 -18.04
N ASP A 1225 -28.34 -84.36 -16.95
CA ASP A 1225 -28.13 -85.15 -15.74
C ASP A 1225 -29.33 -85.01 -14.80
N TRP A 1226 -30.39 -85.76 -15.11
CA TRP A 1226 -31.66 -85.69 -14.39
C TRP A 1226 -31.58 -86.27 -12.98
N GLN A 1227 -30.59 -87.12 -12.70
CA GLN A 1227 -30.37 -87.66 -11.36
C GLN A 1227 -29.81 -86.56 -10.46
N GLU A 1228 -28.80 -85.85 -10.93
CA GLU A 1228 -28.23 -84.72 -10.21
C GLU A 1228 -29.23 -83.55 -10.12
N ALA A 1229 -30.03 -83.30 -11.17
CA ALA A 1229 -31.09 -82.30 -11.12
C ALA A 1229 -32.14 -82.61 -10.05
N SER A 1230 -32.60 -83.86 -9.95
CA SER A 1230 -33.51 -84.31 -8.91
C SER A 1230 -32.88 -84.17 -7.53
N HIS A 1231 -31.60 -84.54 -7.38
CA HIS A 1231 -30.87 -84.35 -6.13
C HIS A 1231 -30.77 -82.87 -5.72
N ALA A 1232 -30.44 -81.99 -6.65
CA ALA A 1232 -30.29 -80.57 -6.37
C ALA A 1232 -31.65 -79.91 -6.06
N TRP A 1233 -32.71 -80.17 -6.83
CA TRP A 1233 -34.05 -79.63 -6.55
C TRP A 1233 -34.65 -80.14 -5.25
N SER A 1234 -34.46 -81.42 -4.92
CA SER A 1234 -34.86 -81.97 -3.62
C SER A 1234 -34.06 -81.35 -2.48
N SER A 1235 -32.77 -81.07 -2.69
CA SER A 1235 -31.92 -80.37 -1.72
C SER A 1235 -32.37 -78.92 -1.53
N VAL A 1236 -32.75 -78.19 -2.58
CA VAL A 1236 -33.35 -76.85 -2.48
C VAL A 1236 -34.59 -76.88 -1.58
N LEU A 1237 -35.54 -77.78 -1.86
CA LEU A 1237 -36.78 -77.91 -1.09
C LEU A 1237 -36.55 -78.38 0.35
N ARG A 1238 -35.51 -79.19 0.57
CA ARG A 1238 -35.17 -79.72 1.89
C ARG A 1238 -34.48 -78.68 2.77
N TYR A 1239 -33.48 -77.99 2.25
CA TYR A 1239 -32.65 -77.08 3.03
C TYR A 1239 -33.20 -75.65 3.05
N TYR A 1240 -33.96 -75.25 2.03
CA TYR A 1240 -34.52 -73.91 1.89
C TYR A 1240 -36.03 -73.94 1.59
N PRO A 1241 -36.86 -74.64 2.39
CA PRO A 1241 -38.28 -74.84 2.08
C PRO A 1241 -39.08 -73.54 1.95
N ASP A 1242 -38.76 -72.53 2.77
CA ASP A 1242 -39.49 -71.25 2.78
C ASP A 1242 -39.06 -70.30 1.65
N ASN A 1243 -37.87 -70.51 1.08
CA ASN A 1243 -37.26 -69.64 0.08
C ASN A 1243 -37.12 -70.31 -1.30
N ALA A 1244 -37.46 -71.60 -1.41
CA ALA A 1244 -37.42 -72.32 -2.68
C ALA A 1244 -38.36 -71.64 -3.70
N PRO A 1245 -37.91 -71.45 -4.95
CA PRO A 1245 -38.79 -70.96 -6.01
C PRO A 1245 -40.09 -71.78 -6.08
N ALA A 1246 -41.22 -71.11 -6.35
CA ALA A 1246 -42.53 -71.78 -6.36
C ALA A 1246 -42.56 -72.99 -7.33
N GLU A 1247 -41.77 -72.93 -8.40
CA GLU A 1247 -41.62 -73.98 -9.41
C GLU A 1247 -40.77 -75.18 -8.95
N SER A 1248 -40.09 -75.12 -7.79
CA SER A 1248 -39.13 -76.14 -7.39
C SER A 1248 -39.75 -77.52 -7.21
N TRP A 1249 -40.99 -77.61 -6.72
CA TRP A 1249 -41.73 -78.88 -6.64
C TRP A 1249 -42.03 -79.45 -8.02
N ASP A 1250 -42.47 -78.60 -8.97
CA ASP A 1250 -42.73 -79.01 -10.35
C ASP A 1250 -41.43 -79.44 -11.05
N ARG A 1251 -40.34 -78.68 -10.86
CA ARG A 1251 -39.03 -79.02 -11.43
C ARG A 1251 -38.42 -80.29 -10.83
N LEU A 1252 -38.60 -80.53 -9.53
CA LEU A 1252 -38.24 -81.80 -8.90
C LEU A 1252 -39.04 -82.94 -9.49
N TYR A 1253 -40.38 -82.81 -9.54
CA TYR A 1253 -41.27 -83.83 -10.08
C TYR A 1253 -40.92 -84.15 -11.54
N HIS A 1254 -40.65 -83.14 -12.37
CA HIS A 1254 -40.22 -83.35 -13.75
C HIS A 1254 -38.85 -84.03 -13.84
N ALA A 1255 -37.88 -83.64 -13.01
CA ALA A 1255 -36.56 -84.29 -13.00
C ALA A 1255 -36.67 -85.77 -12.55
N GLU A 1256 -37.48 -86.06 -11.53
CA GLU A 1256 -37.77 -87.42 -11.06
C GLU A 1256 -38.52 -88.24 -12.11
N LEU A 1257 -39.49 -87.64 -12.81
CA LEU A 1257 -40.24 -88.28 -13.88
C LEU A 1257 -39.30 -88.63 -15.05
N ILE A 1258 -38.45 -87.70 -15.49
CA ILE A 1258 -37.53 -87.94 -16.61
C ILE A 1258 -36.43 -88.94 -16.21
N SER A 1259 -35.92 -88.87 -14.97
CA SER A 1259 -34.97 -89.83 -14.41
C SER A 1259 -35.59 -91.24 -14.31
N SER A 1260 -36.82 -91.35 -13.79
CA SER A 1260 -37.54 -92.62 -13.66
C SER A 1260 -38.04 -93.17 -14.99
N MET A 1261 -38.33 -92.35 -16.01
CA MET A 1261 -38.62 -92.79 -17.38
C MET A 1261 -37.39 -93.40 -18.06
N ARG A 1262 -36.18 -92.93 -17.74
CA ARG A 1262 -34.93 -93.62 -18.14
C ARG A 1262 -34.73 -94.91 -17.37
N GLY A 1263 -35.14 -94.97 -16.10
CA GLY A 1263 -35.19 -96.21 -15.29
C GLY A 1263 -36.24 -97.23 -15.79
N LEU A 1264 -37.38 -96.77 -16.31
CA LEU A 1264 -38.46 -97.60 -16.86
C LEU A 1264 -38.16 -98.12 -18.28
N LYS A 1265 -37.21 -97.51 -19.00
CA LYS A 1265 -36.61 -98.12 -20.20
C LYS A 1265 -35.78 -99.38 -19.92
N ILE A 1266 -35.57 -99.76 -18.65
CA ILE A 1266 -34.89 -101.00 -18.26
C ILE A 1266 -35.90 -102.14 -17.93
N LEU A 1267 -37.19 -101.86 -17.75
CA LEU A 1267 -38.20 -102.87 -17.37
C LEU A 1267 -39.17 -103.30 -18.49
N GLU A 1268 -39.07 -102.72 -19.70
CA GLU A 1268 -39.71 -103.22 -20.94
C GLU A 1268 -38.68 -103.63 -22.01
N LYS A 1269 -37.62 -104.32 -21.57
CA LYS A 1269 -36.88 -105.27 -22.40
C LYS A 1269 -36.64 -106.53 -21.58
N ASN A 1270 -37.60 -107.46 -21.68
CA ASN A 1270 -37.37 -108.92 -21.73
C ASN A 1270 -36.83 -109.59 -20.43
N ASN A 1271 -37.40 -110.67 -19.90
CA ASN A 1271 -37.82 -111.90 -20.58
C ASN A 1271 -36.76 -112.44 -21.56
#